data_AF-A0A943I4X7-F1
#
_entry.id   AF-A0A943I4X7-F1
#
_cell.length_a   1.000
_cell.length_b   1.000
_cell.length_c   1.000
_cell.angle_alpha   90.00
_cell.angle_beta   90.00
_cell.angle_gamma   90.00
#
_symmetry.space_group_name_H-M   'P 1'
#
loop_
_entity.id
_entity.type
_entity.pdbx_description
1 polymer ?
#
loop_
_entity_poly.entity_id
_entity_poly.type
_entity_poly.pdbx_seq_one_letter_code
_entity_poly.pdbx_strand_id
1 'polypeptide(L)'
;ICRPVPQIMILPLSVTSTFFFILNVRKIRPTSLGGLAGSICRSVNPTVESNIVNSYNLGRVHWGTYSGKIGGYIEQDDNLANYDHIYYNQENLPNVPIGNLIPVPSIIGMKKNDMMNQSFVDALNQYQQDSYSDWKLGTDNVARLTIFDDANELEKFMASIKNNPEIKENRVVLPKSKDGRYQAVLFGSTNQQVIDLNGRVYQPLTKQKVYLIYNIIDTQDNEVVCQLDRNITITVDGKYRDDGINEMPNVVPGLREWYGLDGNFKLKKDSRIIYENEQAKTSAEMLQMYLSEMIDVTLEVSQDIAKNGDIVIKYTPDKLSELGEEGYYINIGNQVVISASSNIGMLYGGVSIAQILYQDKNHDTIPFGIIRDYPQYSVRGGMLDVARRYFKLDYVEDMGKYMAWFKMNTFHLHINEDSGLGGEYSSSFVVESKKYPALNTYNLENGNYVWSQDDYRQMQKNLKEFGVDVITEIDTPGHATIFNLINPEIVNGSNFDLTNHYDESLSLISSVFDEFLDGDDPVFQSAVVHIGTDESANTNENMRRYINDLTQYCLSKDNIDEVYFWGNLSVYYGATEINSTNVVNQIWDSADQRVEQALLDGFKIVNSTSNSMYIIPGNSNGLHNGYVDMETFYNTWKGSNDFDTHRIGNPTYISSRNYYAQYDLLRGNPQIIGTLFCNWNDRSWGNDFDILDLVLSYIGVISEKCWYGDDDRFENGGDFVKAFEQVSAFAPDANPRRYVATDSNIIAKYNFEEITDQKINDQENNYDATVKDALLVETNKEYINGKVLELKPQSNLTLPFEGVGYPYTVNFDLYLNSSQNNNAILFSDDYCTFYLNYQGHGVSFKLGKYTYTYDFILPPDQWLNITLTSAYVHGANATTLLKVDGVPYNPVLIEGPASVPSHSMTSYLPTNKMFNGIDGYLDNLAIGNKYNQNISSSTEYEFEGEGTEESPYLIKSEKELLLFANEINSGEKTQAYFKLVNDLDMHNYKYIPAAVFRGVFDGNGHTIANLSINHPQGENVGLIGLLEGGTIKNIELRNANVTGKAKVGGLVGRTMYAKIINCGVEAIVSGGNDTGGIVGMFNNSTMSNCYAWSEVTGSVETAGGLVGAANRSIDPSVPTIIENCYSKTNVIAPRFSGVVAGYDESVAGELYQVTYQNVYYENNKLGFGNNNNIEVLNPLNPNELIDGTLLNNLNNNVQEGYYSWISADTNYPVFKINVKTDKTALKITLDLANAITDKDLVNVVPVVVNEFKQARDKANEVYNDASASQDKVDA
;
A
#
# COMPACT_ATOMS: atom_id res chain seq x y z
N ILE A 1 1.68 -34.65 36.79
CA ILE A 1 1.08 -34.98 38.12
C ILE A 1 0.31 -33.76 38.59
N CYS A 2 -0.88 -33.95 39.15
CA CYS A 2 -1.77 -33.01 39.89
C CYS A 2 -1.84 -31.50 39.51
N ARG A 3 -3.06 -31.10 39.11
CA ARG A 3 -3.74 -29.79 39.36
C ARG A 3 -3.87 -29.50 40.89
N PRO A 4 -4.27 -28.30 41.40
CA PRO A 4 -5.33 -27.42 40.85
C PRO A 4 -5.22 -25.88 41.03
N VAL A 5 -6.26 -25.20 40.52
CA VAL A 5 -6.62 -23.76 40.60
C VAL A 5 -7.58 -23.52 41.79
N PRO A 6 -7.60 -22.34 42.47
CA PRO A 6 -8.87 -21.56 42.54
C PRO A 6 -8.77 -20.01 42.75
N GLN A 7 -9.81 -19.30 42.24
CA GLN A 7 -10.49 -18.08 42.79
C GLN A 7 -9.71 -16.73 42.87
N ILE A 8 -10.17 -15.62 42.25
CA ILE A 8 -11.42 -14.80 42.36
C ILE A 8 -11.39 -13.76 43.49
N MET A 9 -11.47 -12.47 43.12
CA MET A 9 -12.29 -11.45 43.81
C MET A 9 -12.68 -10.32 42.84
N ILE A 10 -13.82 -9.66 43.07
CA ILE A 10 -14.46 -8.62 42.22
C ILE A 10 -14.97 -7.48 43.13
N LEU A 11 -15.36 -6.33 42.56
CA LEU A 11 -16.27 -5.25 43.05
C LEU A 11 -15.58 -3.87 43.27
N PRO A 12 -16.31 -2.73 43.25
CA PRO A 12 -16.85 -2.11 42.02
C PRO A 12 -16.74 -0.55 42.06
N LEU A 13 -17.38 0.14 41.09
CA LEU A 13 -18.04 1.48 41.15
C LEU A 13 -18.07 2.06 39.71
N SER A 14 -19.08 2.77 39.17
CA SER A 14 -20.53 2.87 39.37
C SER A 14 -21.03 3.98 38.43
N VAL A 15 -21.73 3.57 37.36
CA VAL A 15 -22.67 4.32 36.49
C VAL A 15 -23.07 5.75 36.90
N THR A 16 -23.04 6.70 35.96
CA THR A 16 -24.12 7.69 35.78
C THR A 16 -24.14 8.28 34.36
N SER A 17 -25.33 8.61 33.84
CA SER A 17 -25.62 9.18 32.50
C SER A 17 -25.76 10.73 32.56
N THR A 18 -26.02 11.53 31.50
CA THR A 18 -27.28 11.60 30.71
C THR A 18 -27.25 12.70 29.61
N PHE A 19 -27.65 12.37 28.36
CA PHE A 19 -28.28 13.20 27.29
C PHE A 19 -27.54 14.31 26.47
N PHE A 20 -27.66 14.16 25.13
CA PHE A 20 -28.07 15.11 24.07
C PHE A 20 -27.87 16.64 24.19
N PHE A 21 -27.23 17.26 23.18
CA PHE A 21 -27.97 17.82 22.02
C PHE A 21 -27.07 18.15 20.80
N ILE A 22 -27.67 18.27 19.61
CA ILE A 22 -27.02 18.70 18.35
C ILE A 22 -26.92 20.24 18.30
N LEU A 23 -25.77 20.79 17.85
CA LEU A 23 -25.75 22.11 17.21
C LEU A 23 -24.58 22.27 16.23
N ASN A 24 -24.87 22.82 15.05
CA ASN A 24 -23.95 22.98 13.94
C ASN A 24 -23.28 24.37 13.99
N VAL A 25 -21.96 24.43 14.22
CA VAL A 25 -21.20 25.70 14.32
C VAL A 25 -19.88 25.62 13.54
N ARG A 26 -19.60 26.69 12.79
CA ARG A 26 -18.45 26.85 11.88
C ARG A 26 -17.09 26.66 12.59
N LYS A 27 -16.14 25.99 11.93
CA LYS A 27 -14.70 26.03 12.28
C LYS A 27 -14.20 27.48 12.21
N ILE A 28 -14.06 28.14 13.36
CA ILE A 28 -13.31 29.40 13.50
C ILE A 28 -11.90 29.04 13.97
N ARG A 29 -10.88 29.36 13.17
CA ARG A 29 -9.47 29.15 13.54
C ARG A 29 -9.12 30.07 14.73
N PRO A 30 -8.59 29.56 15.85
CA PRO A 30 -7.94 30.39 16.85
C PRO A 30 -6.60 30.87 16.30
N THR A 31 -6.43 32.18 16.11
CA THR A 31 -5.13 32.76 15.78
C THR A 31 -4.33 32.98 17.07
N SER A 32 -3.59 31.95 17.51
CA SER A 32 -2.62 32.07 18.60
C SER A 32 -1.44 32.95 18.17
N LEU A 33 -1.15 33.99 18.95
CA LEU A 33 -0.07 34.94 18.70
C LEU A 33 1.04 34.76 19.74
N GLY A 34 2.15 34.14 19.30
CA GLY A 34 3.49 34.29 19.85
C GLY A 34 3.88 33.43 21.05
N GLY A 35 5.14 33.00 21.06
CA GLY A 35 5.84 32.53 22.26
C GLY A 35 6.41 31.12 22.11
N LEU A 36 7.68 31.05 21.73
CA LEU A 36 8.44 29.81 21.59
C LEU A 36 8.63 29.13 22.96
N ALA A 37 7.90 28.04 23.21
CA ALA A 37 8.17 27.08 24.28
C ALA A 37 7.70 25.70 23.84
N GLY A 38 8.64 24.81 23.51
CA GLY A 38 8.34 23.42 23.16
C GLY A 38 7.85 22.62 24.37
N SER A 39 7.00 21.61 24.13
CA SER A 39 6.42 20.75 25.16
C SER A 39 6.96 19.33 25.07
N ILE A 40 7.67 18.86 26.11
CA ILE A 40 8.13 17.48 26.23
C ILE A 40 6.95 16.55 26.55
N CYS A 41 6.87 15.40 25.87
CA CYS A 41 5.83 14.40 26.06
C CYS A 41 6.24 13.29 27.07
N ARG A 42 5.30 12.42 27.46
CA ARG A 42 5.51 11.21 28.28
C ARG A 42 5.51 9.97 27.35
N SER A 43 6.11 8.81 27.69
CA SER A 43 6.09 8.13 29.01
C SER A 43 7.06 6.92 29.19
N VAL A 44 7.59 6.71 30.42
CA VAL A 44 7.55 5.47 31.26
C VAL A 44 7.81 4.10 30.56
N ASN A 45 8.74 3.20 30.94
CA ASN A 45 9.51 2.94 32.20
C ASN A 45 10.82 2.12 31.93
N PRO A 46 11.73 1.89 32.90
CA PRO A 46 13.07 1.31 32.68
C PRO A 46 13.31 -0.12 33.26
N THR A 47 14.40 -0.78 32.82
CA THR A 47 15.37 -1.63 33.58
C THR A 47 16.52 -1.99 32.60
N VAL A 48 17.82 -1.93 32.92
CA VAL A 48 18.61 -2.58 34.00
C VAL A 48 19.77 -1.66 34.46
N GLU A 49 20.32 -1.83 35.68
CA GLU A 49 21.48 -1.07 36.21
C GLU A 49 22.86 -1.58 35.71
N SER A 50 23.78 -0.68 35.34
CA SER A 50 25.22 -0.98 35.25
C SER A 50 26.16 0.24 35.43
N ASN A 51 26.73 0.38 36.64
CA ASN A 51 28.04 1.00 36.93
C ASN A 51 28.39 2.36 36.27
N ILE A 52 27.94 3.46 36.88
CA ILE A 52 28.41 4.82 36.58
C ILE A 52 29.91 4.97 36.91
N VAL A 53 30.75 5.22 35.89
CA VAL A 53 32.10 5.78 36.04
C VAL A 53 32.36 6.79 34.92
N ASN A 54 32.64 8.05 35.30
CA ASN A 54 33.14 9.14 34.45
C ASN A 54 32.21 9.69 33.34
N SER A 55 31.04 10.23 33.70
CA SER A 55 30.40 11.32 32.95
C SER A 55 30.69 12.67 33.62
N TYR A 56 31.40 13.57 32.92
CA TYR A 56 31.61 14.96 33.34
C TYR A 56 30.55 15.88 32.73
N ASN A 57 29.34 15.87 33.29
CA ASN A 57 28.36 16.94 33.08
C ASN A 57 27.85 17.43 34.44
N LEU A 58 28.28 18.63 34.82
CA LEU A 58 27.62 19.38 35.89
C LEU A 58 26.34 19.97 35.28
N GLY A 59 25.19 19.60 35.84
CA GLY A 59 23.87 19.82 35.24
C GLY A 59 23.67 21.22 34.66
N ARG A 60 23.27 21.27 33.38
CA ARG A 60 23.04 22.54 32.67
C ARG A 60 21.88 23.28 33.31
N VAL A 61 22.06 24.58 33.55
CA VAL A 61 21.01 25.44 34.07
C VAL A 61 20.45 26.29 32.92
N HIS A 62 19.25 25.97 32.44
CA HIS A 62 18.67 26.54 31.23
C HIS A 62 17.84 27.80 31.51
N TRP A 63 18.11 28.89 30.78
CA TRP A 63 17.37 30.17 30.87
C TRP A 63 17.42 30.91 29.52
N GLY A 64 16.28 31.41 29.02
CA GLY A 64 16.14 32.18 27.75
C GLY A 64 14.72 32.76 27.65
N THR A 65 14.46 33.83 26.89
CA THR A 65 13.24 34.67 27.10
C THR A 65 11.92 34.20 26.44
N TYR A 66 10.82 34.25 27.22
CA TYR A 66 9.41 34.25 26.78
C TYR A 66 8.70 35.42 27.47
N SER A 67 7.81 36.16 26.79
CA SER A 67 7.00 37.31 27.25
C SER A 67 7.62 38.22 28.35
N GLY A 68 8.95 38.36 28.36
CA GLY A 68 9.76 38.85 29.48
C GLY A 68 9.41 38.38 30.91
N LYS A 69 9.83 37.17 31.36
CA LYS A 69 10.20 36.94 32.79
C LYS A 69 11.27 35.87 33.02
N ILE A 70 12.28 36.22 33.82
CA ILE A 70 13.35 35.34 34.28
C ILE A 70 12.84 34.06 35.00
N GLY A 71 13.39 32.92 34.60
CA GLY A 71 13.01 31.57 35.02
C GLY A 71 13.82 30.50 34.28
N GLY A 72 13.99 29.33 34.88
CA GLY A 72 14.87 28.26 34.38
C GLY A 72 15.08 27.12 35.38
N TYR A 73 15.83 26.08 34.98
CA TYR A 73 15.93 24.80 35.70
C TYR A 73 17.30 24.12 35.52
N ILE A 74 17.66 23.23 36.45
CA ILE A 74 18.79 22.29 36.31
C ILE A 74 18.25 20.97 35.76
N GLU A 75 18.84 20.48 34.68
CA GLU A 75 18.60 19.12 34.17
C GLU A 75 19.60 18.13 34.81
N GLN A 76 19.16 16.90 35.06
CA GLN A 76 19.97 15.81 35.60
C GLN A 76 19.73 14.56 34.77
N ASP A 77 20.81 13.99 34.21
CA ASP A 77 20.73 12.86 33.26
C ASP A 77 20.08 11.62 33.89
N ASP A 78 18.98 11.16 33.28
CA ASP A 78 18.33 9.89 33.61
C ASP A 78 18.95 8.75 32.80
N ASN A 79 19.88 8.03 33.43
CA ASN A 79 20.05 6.61 33.14
C ASN A 79 20.66 5.87 34.34
N LEU A 80 19.82 5.12 35.05
CA LEU A 80 19.92 3.67 35.30
C LEU A 80 18.89 3.26 36.38
N ALA A 81 18.54 1.97 36.44
CA ALA A 81 17.24 1.50 36.93
C ALA A 81 17.00 1.51 38.47
N ASN A 82 15.74 1.19 38.83
CA ASN A 82 15.23 0.83 40.17
C ASN A 82 15.20 1.94 41.24
N TYR A 83 14.01 2.50 41.51
CA TYR A 83 13.12 1.95 42.57
C TYR A 83 11.75 2.64 42.61
N ASP A 84 10.80 1.96 43.25
CA ASP A 84 9.41 2.38 43.34
C ASP A 84 9.13 3.54 44.32
N HIS A 85 8.11 4.35 43.99
CA HIS A 85 7.30 5.18 44.88
C HIS A 85 7.93 6.40 45.61
N ILE A 86 8.08 7.54 44.91
CA ILE A 86 7.49 8.82 45.39
C ILE A 86 6.89 9.57 44.19
N TYR A 87 5.59 9.85 44.24
CA TYR A 87 4.87 10.70 43.28
C TYR A 87 4.51 12.06 43.89
N TYR A 88 4.34 13.08 43.03
CA TYR A 88 3.36 14.14 43.25
C TYR A 88 2.48 14.31 42.00
N ASN A 89 1.23 14.70 42.24
CA ASN A 89 0.13 14.90 41.30
C ASN A 89 -0.23 16.41 41.37
N GLN A 90 -0.19 17.20 40.28
CA GLN A 90 -1.13 17.32 39.13
C GLN A 90 -2.18 18.45 39.37
N GLU A 91 -2.96 18.79 38.35
CA GLU A 91 -4.17 19.64 38.35
C GLU A 91 -4.08 21.19 38.48
N ASN A 92 -3.00 21.82 38.99
CA ASN A 92 -2.87 23.31 39.04
C ASN A 92 -1.38 23.72 38.90
N LEU A 93 -0.89 24.59 38.01
CA LEU A 93 -1.31 25.97 37.60
C LEU A 93 -0.82 26.32 36.16
N PRO A 94 -1.16 27.50 35.57
CA PRO A 94 -1.03 27.76 34.12
C PRO A 94 0.15 28.65 33.67
N ASN A 95 0.34 28.71 32.34
CA ASN A 95 1.00 29.70 31.44
C ASN A 95 2.17 30.59 31.92
N VAL A 96 2.98 31.00 30.92
CA VAL A 96 3.99 32.09 30.95
C VAL A 96 5.31 31.72 31.73
N PRO A 97 6.38 32.55 31.85
CA PRO A 97 7.59 32.45 31.01
C PRO A 97 8.96 32.03 31.63
N ILE A 98 10.01 32.07 30.78
CA ILE A 98 11.45 31.77 30.98
C ILE A 98 12.33 33.05 30.76
N GLY A 99 13.56 33.12 31.31
CA GLY A 99 14.58 34.17 31.03
C GLY A 99 15.82 34.16 31.95
N ASN A 100 16.90 34.88 31.61
CA ASN A 100 18.26 34.94 32.21
C ASN A 100 18.52 34.33 33.61
N LEU A 101 19.70 33.74 33.77
CA LEU A 101 20.42 33.75 35.05
C LEU A 101 21.87 34.16 34.87
N ILE A 102 22.50 34.44 36.01
CA ILE A 102 23.94 34.46 36.20
C ILE A 102 24.23 33.28 37.14
N PRO A 103 25.22 32.40 36.87
CA PRO A 103 25.57 31.32 37.79
C PRO A 103 26.21 31.92 39.06
N VAL A 104 25.41 32.07 40.12
CA VAL A 104 25.84 32.64 41.40
C VAL A 104 26.78 31.64 42.11
N PRO A 105 28.09 31.93 42.30
CA PRO A 105 29.04 30.91 42.76
C PRO A 105 28.77 30.40 44.17
N SER A 106 28.09 31.18 45.01
CA SER A 106 27.73 30.83 46.39
C SER A 106 26.54 29.87 46.53
N ILE A 107 25.85 29.51 45.43
CA ILE A 107 24.76 28.52 45.45
C ILE A 107 25.14 27.19 44.76
N ILE A 108 26.30 27.12 44.09
CA ILE A 108 26.80 25.88 43.48
C ILE A 108 27.26 24.92 44.58
N GLY A 109 26.74 23.69 44.57
CA GLY A 109 27.05 22.67 45.59
C GLY A 109 26.29 22.83 46.92
N MET A 110 25.31 23.75 47.01
CA MET A 110 24.37 23.79 48.14
C MET A 110 23.54 22.50 48.23
N LYS A 111 23.08 22.15 49.45
CA LYS A 111 22.06 21.10 49.63
C LYS A 111 20.67 21.73 49.52
N LYS A 112 19.66 20.92 49.20
CA LYS A 112 18.27 21.36 49.00
C LYS A 112 17.71 22.26 50.12
N ASN A 113 18.09 22.02 51.38
CA ASN A 113 17.65 22.84 52.52
C ASN A 113 18.33 24.22 52.57
N ASP A 114 19.54 24.34 52.02
CA ASP A 114 20.32 25.58 51.98
C ASP A 114 19.78 26.52 50.89
N MET A 115 19.16 25.96 49.84
CA MET A 115 18.53 26.68 48.73
C MET A 115 17.12 27.21 49.04
N MET A 116 16.46 26.72 50.10
CA MET A 116 15.08 27.08 50.49
C MET A 116 15.03 28.00 51.72
N ASN A 117 16.03 28.88 51.89
CA ASN A 117 16.08 29.82 53.01
C ASN A 117 16.63 31.19 52.59
N GLN A 118 16.56 32.16 53.50
CA GLN A 118 16.90 33.55 53.21
C GLN A 118 18.32 33.76 52.65
N SER A 119 19.32 32.94 53.02
CA SER A 119 20.69 33.12 52.50
C SER A 119 20.81 32.82 50.99
N PHE A 120 19.93 32.00 50.42
CA PHE A 120 19.86 31.77 48.97
C PHE A 120 19.31 33.01 48.23
N VAL A 121 18.28 33.67 48.81
CA VAL A 121 17.75 34.94 48.27
C VAL A 121 18.73 36.10 48.49
N ASP A 122 19.39 36.16 49.65
CA ASP A 122 20.42 37.17 49.92
C ASP A 122 21.63 36.99 48.98
N ALA A 123 21.96 35.74 48.63
CA ALA A 123 22.95 35.44 47.58
C ALA A 123 22.46 35.92 46.20
N LEU A 124 21.23 35.60 45.77
CA LEU A 124 20.70 36.10 44.48
C LEU A 124 20.67 37.64 44.42
N ASN A 125 20.39 38.32 45.54
CA ASN A 125 20.48 39.78 45.66
C ASN A 125 21.91 40.32 45.66
N GLN A 126 22.92 39.58 46.16
CA GLN A 126 24.32 40.02 46.08
C GLN A 126 24.88 40.07 44.65
N TYR A 127 24.26 39.36 43.70
CA TYR A 127 24.62 39.36 42.28
C TYR A 127 23.56 40.05 41.39
N GLN A 128 22.59 40.75 42.00
CA GLN A 128 21.70 41.70 41.35
C GLN A 128 22.53 42.90 40.84
N GLN A 129 22.29 43.33 39.60
CA GLN A 129 22.90 44.55 39.06
C GLN A 129 22.08 45.79 39.44
N ASP A 130 22.74 46.94 39.60
CA ASP A 130 22.05 48.22 39.77
C ASP A 130 21.06 48.46 38.62
N SER A 131 19.87 48.98 38.93
CA SER A 131 18.70 49.13 38.04
C SER A 131 17.87 47.86 37.78
N TYR A 132 18.38 46.65 38.09
CA TYR A 132 17.52 45.48 38.22
C TYR A 132 16.84 45.47 39.59
N SER A 133 15.70 44.79 39.68
CA SER A 133 14.87 44.70 40.89
C SER A 133 15.27 43.58 41.83
N ASP A 134 15.08 43.76 43.13
CA ASP A 134 15.42 42.76 44.14
C ASP A 134 14.66 41.44 43.98
N TRP A 135 15.40 40.35 44.21
CA TRP A 135 14.86 39.01 44.45
C TRP A 135 14.28 38.93 45.86
N LYS A 136 13.11 38.31 46.02
CA LYS A 136 12.48 38.15 47.34
C LYS A 136 12.07 36.70 47.59
N LEU A 137 12.17 36.29 48.86
CA LEU A 137 11.73 34.98 49.33
C LEU A 137 10.20 35.02 49.45
N GLY A 138 9.50 34.16 48.73
CA GLY A 138 8.06 34.00 48.84
C GLY A 138 7.65 33.35 50.16
N THR A 139 6.35 33.38 50.46
CA THR A 139 5.76 32.68 51.62
C THR A 139 5.82 31.15 51.52
N ASP A 140 6.28 30.65 50.37
CA ASP A 140 6.57 29.26 49.99
C ASP A 140 8.08 28.93 50.04
N ASN A 141 8.92 29.86 50.51
CA ASN A 141 10.39 29.79 50.53
C ASN A 141 11.08 29.72 49.14
N VAL A 142 10.44 30.23 48.08
CA VAL A 142 11.02 30.28 46.71
C VAL A 142 11.48 31.71 46.34
N ALA A 143 12.62 31.84 45.66
CA ALA A 143 13.19 33.12 45.22
C ALA A 143 12.58 33.64 43.91
N ARG A 144 12.30 34.96 43.79
CA ARG A 144 11.64 35.56 42.61
C ARG A 144 12.10 37.00 42.32
N LEU A 145 12.43 37.32 41.05
CA LEU A 145 12.79 38.67 40.51
C LEU A 145 11.52 39.52 40.17
N THR A 146 11.65 40.85 40.03
CA THR A 146 10.49 41.79 40.11
C THR A 146 10.36 42.92 39.04
N ILE A 147 11.19 43.03 37.98
CA ILE A 147 11.04 44.01 36.86
C ILE A 147 11.33 43.37 35.50
N PHE A 148 10.57 43.74 34.46
CA PHE A 148 10.78 43.33 33.07
C PHE A 148 10.22 44.37 32.08
N ASP A 149 11.06 45.30 31.62
CA ASP A 149 10.67 46.35 30.66
C ASP A 149 11.41 46.27 29.31
N ASP A 150 12.67 45.78 29.25
CA ASP A 150 13.48 45.80 28.01
C ASP A 150 13.34 44.58 27.10
N ALA A 151 12.74 43.47 27.55
CA ALA A 151 12.44 42.30 26.68
C ALA A 151 11.42 42.61 25.56
N ASN A 152 10.88 43.83 25.57
CA ASN A 152 9.76 44.27 24.76
C ASN A 152 10.05 44.33 23.24
N GLU A 153 11.15 44.92 22.78
CA GLU A 153 11.23 45.32 21.36
C GLU A 153 11.57 44.18 20.38
N LEU A 154 12.38 43.18 20.79
CA LEU A 154 12.59 41.97 19.97
C LEU A 154 11.31 41.12 19.88
N GLU A 155 10.64 40.89 21.01
CA GLU A 155 9.37 40.16 21.05
C GLU A 155 8.27 40.89 20.26
N LYS A 156 8.14 42.21 20.42
CA LYS A 156 7.23 43.05 19.59
C LYS A 156 7.58 42.98 18.12
N PHE A 157 8.87 42.98 17.77
CA PHE A 157 9.29 42.89 16.37
C PHE A 157 8.88 41.54 15.78
N MET A 158 9.26 40.41 16.40
CA MET A 158 8.85 39.07 15.96
C MET A 158 7.32 38.92 15.89
N ALA A 159 6.58 39.47 16.86
CA ALA A 159 5.12 39.47 16.86
C ALA A 159 4.51 40.41 15.81
N SER A 160 5.24 41.43 15.34
CA SER A 160 4.81 42.34 14.29
C SER A 160 4.91 41.75 12.88
N ILE A 161 5.82 40.78 12.66
CA ILE A 161 5.98 40.08 11.38
C ILE A 161 4.70 39.27 11.07
N LYS A 162 4.09 39.54 9.91
CA LYS A 162 2.86 38.90 9.40
C LYS A 162 3.10 38.19 8.07
N ASN A 163 2.18 37.28 7.75
CA ASN A 163 2.03 36.69 6.42
C ASN A 163 1.71 37.78 5.37
N ASN A 164 2.05 37.48 4.11
CA ASN A 164 2.00 38.40 2.96
C ASN A 164 2.80 39.71 3.22
N PRO A 165 4.13 39.62 3.45
CA PRO A 165 5.01 40.79 3.41
C PRO A 165 4.94 41.47 2.03
N GLU A 166 5.18 42.79 2.00
CA GLU A 166 5.13 43.58 0.76
C GLU A 166 6.16 43.07 -0.27
N ILE A 167 5.76 42.97 -1.53
CA ILE A 167 6.68 42.76 -2.66
C ILE A 167 6.85 44.09 -3.39
N LYS A 168 8.10 44.55 -3.53
CA LYS A 168 8.45 45.79 -4.19
C LYS A 168 9.67 45.58 -5.08
N GLU A 169 9.61 46.08 -6.32
CA GLU A 169 10.73 46.01 -7.29
C GLU A 169 11.26 44.55 -7.45
N ASN A 170 10.32 43.60 -7.53
CA ASN A 170 10.55 42.15 -7.58
C ASN A 170 11.41 41.61 -6.41
N ARG A 171 11.27 42.20 -5.22
CA ARG A 171 11.90 41.74 -3.97
C ARG A 171 10.91 41.75 -2.80
N VAL A 172 11.04 40.79 -1.90
CA VAL A 172 10.33 40.77 -0.61
C VAL A 172 10.90 41.88 0.29
N VAL A 173 10.03 42.74 0.81
CA VAL A 173 10.39 43.79 1.76
C VAL A 173 10.58 43.16 3.14
N LEU A 174 11.82 42.82 3.45
CA LEU A 174 12.20 42.20 4.72
C LEU A 174 11.90 43.14 5.91
N PRO A 175 11.12 42.67 6.92
CA PRO A 175 10.78 43.48 8.09
C PRO A 175 11.97 44.00 8.88
N LYS A 176 11.80 45.17 9.51
CA LYS A 176 12.71 45.74 10.51
C LYS A 176 11.93 46.28 11.71
N SER A 177 12.57 46.28 12.87
CA SER A 177 12.09 46.93 14.10
C SER A 177 12.05 48.47 13.97
N LYS A 178 11.30 49.14 14.86
CA LYS A 178 11.03 50.59 14.76
C LYS A 178 12.21 51.48 15.15
N ASP A 179 13.06 50.99 16.05
CA ASP A 179 14.35 51.57 16.41
C ASP A 179 15.45 51.22 15.38
N GLY A 180 15.17 50.28 14.48
CA GLY A 180 16.08 49.79 13.46
C GLY A 180 17.05 48.72 13.95
N ARG A 181 17.02 48.34 15.25
CA ARG A 181 17.98 47.42 15.87
C ARG A 181 17.91 46.03 15.26
N TYR A 182 16.72 45.45 15.18
CA TYR A 182 16.49 44.11 14.62
C TYR A 182 16.00 44.15 13.18
N GLN A 183 16.50 43.23 12.36
CA GLN A 183 16.09 43.00 10.98
C GLN A 183 15.81 41.51 10.75
N ALA A 184 14.75 41.19 10.01
CA ALA A 184 14.52 39.85 9.49
C ALA A 184 15.37 39.62 8.23
N VAL A 185 15.91 38.41 8.08
CA VAL A 185 16.56 37.90 6.86
C VAL A 185 15.98 36.53 6.52
N LEU A 186 16.00 36.17 5.24
CA LEU A 186 15.58 34.84 4.80
C LEU A 186 16.61 33.79 5.22
N PHE A 187 16.09 32.72 5.82
CA PHE A 187 16.82 31.49 6.10
C PHE A 187 16.34 30.36 5.20
N GLY A 188 15.02 30.23 5.00
CA GLY A 188 14.41 29.15 4.23
C GLY A 188 13.23 29.59 3.37
N SER A 189 12.91 28.77 2.37
CA SER A 189 11.85 28.99 1.38
C SER A 189 11.45 27.65 0.75
N THR A 190 10.16 27.27 0.76
CA THR A 190 9.65 26.04 0.09
C THR A 190 9.63 26.13 -1.44
N ASN A 191 10.04 27.25 -2.02
CA ASN A 191 10.02 27.50 -3.46
C ASN A 191 11.06 28.55 -3.79
N GLN A 192 12.34 28.18 -3.76
CA GLN A 192 13.45 29.09 -4.08
C GLN A 192 13.37 29.60 -5.53
N GLN A 193 12.76 28.81 -6.42
CA GLN A 193 12.46 29.14 -7.80
C GLN A 193 11.36 30.21 -7.96
N VAL A 194 10.66 30.60 -6.88
CA VAL A 194 9.72 31.73 -6.87
C VAL A 194 10.19 32.83 -5.91
N ILE A 195 10.78 32.50 -4.77
CA ILE A 195 11.44 33.44 -3.85
C ILE A 195 12.75 32.86 -3.34
N ASP A 196 13.88 33.38 -3.85
CA ASP A 196 15.21 32.96 -3.40
C ASP A 196 15.57 33.54 -2.01
N LEU A 197 16.62 32.99 -1.39
CA LEU A 197 17.07 33.44 -0.06
C LEU A 197 17.70 34.84 -0.06
N ASN A 198 17.97 35.43 -1.23
CA ASN A 198 18.29 36.86 -1.34
C ASN A 198 17.04 37.75 -1.34
N GLY A 199 15.84 37.16 -1.24
CA GLY A 199 14.55 37.83 -1.24
C GLY A 199 14.12 38.34 -2.62
N ARG A 200 14.71 37.85 -3.72
CA ARG A 200 14.27 38.17 -5.08
C ARG A 200 13.10 37.28 -5.46
N VAL A 201 12.07 37.89 -6.04
CA VAL A 201 10.85 37.23 -6.51
C VAL A 201 10.97 37.00 -8.02
N TYR A 202 10.81 35.74 -8.42
CA TYR A 202 10.65 35.33 -9.81
C TYR A 202 9.16 35.13 -10.07
N GLN A 203 8.63 35.64 -11.19
CA GLN A 203 7.20 35.60 -11.43
C GLN A 203 6.77 34.21 -11.94
N PRO A 204 5.91 33.48 -11.22
CA PRO A 204 5.37 32.19 -11.67
C PRO A 204 4.35 32.39 -12.81
N LEU A 205 3.94 31.32 -13.47
CA LEU A 205 2.88 31.28 -14.48
C LEU A 205 1.52 31.57 -13.85
N THR A 206 1.14 30.78 -12.85
CA THR A 206 -0.09 30.86 -12.06
C THR A 206 0.23 31.30 -10.63
N LYS A 207 -0.80 31.51 -9.80
CA LYS A 207 -0.61 31.96 -8.41
C LYS A 207 0.09 30.89 -7.57
N GLN A 208 1.23 31.25 -6.97
CA GLN A 208 2.01 30.36 -6.13
C GLN A 208 2.00 30.79 -4.65
N LYS A 209 2.06 29.80 -3.77
CA LYS A 209 2.11 29.96 -2.31
C LYS A 209 3.48 29.50 -1.83
N VAL A 210 4.18 30.35 -1.08
CA VAL A 210 5.51 30.05 -0.56
C VAL A 210 5.49 30.19 0.96
N TYR A 211 6.13 29.24 1.65
CA TYR A 211 6.40 29.32 3.08
C TYR A 211 7.85 29.76 3.27
N LEU A 212 8.05 30.87 3.97
CA LEU A 212 9.37 31.43 4.25
C LEU A 212 9.75 31.17 5.71
N ILE A 213 11.05 31.02 5.98
CA ILE A 213 11.62 31.00 7.33
C ILE A 213 12.51 32.24 7.47
N TYR A 214 12.37 32.96 8.59
CA TYR A 214 13.19 34.14 8.87
C TYR A 214 14.11 33.91 10.07
N ASN A 215 15.40 34.20 9.88
CA ASN A 215 16.29 34.51 11.00
C ASN A 215 16.19 36.00 11.33
N ILE A 216 16.38 36.35 12.60
CA ILE A 216 16.39 37.72 13.08
C ILE A 216 17.84 38.08 13.44
N ILE A 217 18.37 39.13 12.81
CA ILE A 217 19.70 39.67 13.08
C ILE A 217 19.59 40.92 13.95
N ASP A 218 20.44 41.04 14.97
CA ASP A 218 20.74 42.33 15.61
C ASP A 218 21.74 43.09 14.74
N THR A 219 21.31 44.23 14.19
CA THR A 219 22.10 45.03 13.25
C THR A 219 23.24 45.82 13.91
N GLN A 220 23.34 45.81 15.24
CA GLN A 220 24.48 46.41 15.96
C GLN A 220 25.68 45.46 15.99
N ASP A 221 25.42 44.19 16.33
CA ASP A 221 26.45 43.15 16.48
C ASP A 221 26.62 42.30 15.20
N ASN A 222 25.65 42.37 14.27
CA ASN A 222 25.52 41.55 13.06
C ASN A 222 25.37 40.03 13.34
N GLU A 223 24.83 39.68 14.50
CA GLU A 223 24.61 38.31 14.95
C GLU A 223 23.14 37.87 14.77
N VAL A 224 22.92 36.58 14.51
CA VAL A 224 21.56 35.98 14.51
C VAL A 224 21.12 35.77 15.95
N VAL A 225 20.13 36.53 16.41
CA VAL A 225 19.62 36.46 17.79
C VAL A 225 18.51 35.41 17.99
N CYS A 226 17.80 35.04 16.92
CA CYS A 226 16.84 33.93 16.92
C CYS A 226 16.41 33.55 15.49
N GLN A 227 15.79 32.37 15.35
CA GLN A 227 14.92 32.04 14.22
C GLN A 227 13.45 32.29 14.62
N LEU A 228 12.61 32.65 13.65
CA LEU A 228 11.18 32.84 13.87
C LEU A 228 10.45 31.50 14.00
N ASP A 229 9.68 31.34 15.08
CA ASP A 229 8.93 30.15 15.53
C ASP A 229 7.83 29.60 14.58
N ARG A 230 7.75 30.08 13.33
CA ARG A 230 6.68 29.77 12.37
C ARG A 230 7.07 30.16 10.95
N ASN A 231 6.52 29.45 9.96
CA ASN A 231 6.60 29.91 8.58
C ASN A 231 5.81 31.21 8.37
N ILE A 232 6.41 32.14 7.61
CA ILE A 232 5.71 33.29 7.03
C ILE A 232 5.19 32.89 5.66
N THR A 233 3.87 32.70 5.55
CA THR A 233 3.23 32.44 4.25
C THR A 233 3.21 33.71 3.41
N ILE A 234 3.57 33.61 2.15
CA ILE A 234 3.39 34.65 1.13
C ILE A 234 2.71 34.05 -0.11
N THR A 235 1.85 34.82 -0.74
CA THR A 235 1.27 34.48 -2.06
C THR A 235 1.91 35.38 -3.11
N VAL A 236 2.43 34.78 -4.19
CA VAL A 236 2.94 35.50 -5.36
C VAL A 236 1.94 35.32 -6.50
N ASP A 237 1.42 36.43 -7.03
CA ASP A 237 0.50 36.40 -8.16
C ASP A 237 1.23 35.97 -9.45
N GLY A 238 0.57 35.11 -10.22
CA GLY A 238 1.05 34.63 -11.50
C GLY A 238 1.19 35.73 -12.56
N LYS A 239 1.97 35.42 -13.59
CA LYS A 239 2.01 36.12 -14.88
C LYS A 239 0.66 36.08 -15.58
N TYR A 240 -0.05 34.97 -15.40
CA TYR A 240 -1.43 34.77 -15.82
C TYR A 240 -2.32 34.61 -14.58
N ARG A 241 -3.63 34.57 -14.80
CA ARG A 241 -4.59 34.17 -13.78
C ARG A 241 -4.78 32.67 -13.83
N ASP A 242 -5.43 32.16 -12.80
CA ASP A 242 -5.79 30.75 -12.66
C ASP A 242 -7.09 30.49 -13.48
N ASP A 243 -7.09 30.90 -14.77
CA ASP A 243 -8.21 30.90 -15.72
C ASP A 243 -7.83 30.37 -17.13
N GLY A 244 -6.83 29.48 -17.18
CA GLY A 244 -6.40 28.77 -18.40
C GLY A 244 -7.48 27.88 -19.02
N ILE A 245 -7.36 27.59 -20.32
CA ILE A 245 -8.41 26.94 -21.13
C ILE A 245 -8.29 25.41 -21.11
N ASN A 246 -7.09 24.89 -21.40
CA ASN A 246 -6.81 23.46 -21.24
C ASN A 246 -6.51 23.13 -19.78
N GLU A 247 -7.06 22.02 -19.29
CA GLU A 247 -6.75 21.47 -17.96
C GLU A 247 -5.27 21.05 -17.87
N MET A 248 -4.77 20.90 -16.63
CA MET A 248 -3.39 20.48 -16.40
C MET A 248 -3.23 19.00 -16.78
N PRO A 249 -2.28 18.64 -17.67
CA PRO A 249 -2.03 17.24 -18.00
C PRO A 249 -1.63 16.45 -16.76
N ASN A 250 -2.05 15.18 -16.66
CA ASN A 250 -1.52 14.30 -15.64
C ASN A 250 -0.06 13.97 -15.95
N VAL A 251 0.80 14.22 -14.97
CA VAL A 251 2.22 13.87 -14.93
C VAL A 251 2.49 13.43 -13.50
N VAL A 252 3.34 12.42 -13.31
CA VAL A 252 3.82 12.00 -11.98
C VAL A 252 5.35 12.00 -11.99
N PRO A 253 6.01 12.80 -11.14
CA PRO A 253 5.42 13.77 -10.22
C PRO A 253 4.72 14.95 -10.92
N GLY A 254 3.74 15.52 -10.23
CA GLY A 254 2.90 16.61 -10.69
C GLY A 254 3.64 17.90 -11.02
N LEU A 255 3.18 18.57 -12.08
CA LEU A 255 3.73 19.85 -12.54
C LEU A 255 3.46 20.96 -11.51
N ARG A 256 4.50 21.66 -11.04
CA ARG A 256 4.38 22.77 -10.08
C ARG A 256 3.59 23.96 -10.65
N GLU A 257 3.74 24.25 -11.95
CA GLU A 257 3.04 25.35 -12.60
C GLU A 257 2.58 24.99 -14.04
N TRP A 258 1.29 25.19 -14.31
CA TRP A 258 0.66 25.04 -15.63
C TRP A 258 -0.19 26.27 -15.97
N TYR A 259 -0.18 26.69 -17.24
CA TYR A 259 -1.19 27.59 -17.79
C TYR A 259 -1.64 27.12 -19.18
N GLY A 260 -2.87 26.57 -19.25
CA GLY A 260 -3.46 26.04 -20.48
C GLY A 260 -3.93 27.13 -21.46
N LEU A 261 -3.68 26.90 -22.75
CA LEU A 261 -4.06 27.77 -23.86
C LEU A 261 -5.15 27.09 -24.72
N ASP A 262 -5.74 27.82 -25.67
CA ASP A 262 -6.71 27.24 -26.63
C ASP A 262 -6.00 26.50 -27.77
N GLY A 263 -6.25 25.19 -27.91
CA GLY A 263 -5.74 24.35 -29.00
C GLY A 263 -4.96 23.11 -28.53
N ASN A 264 -4.50 22.32 -29.50
CA ASN A 264 -3.74 21.09 -29.28
C ASN A 264 -2.56 20.99 -30.26
N PHE A 265 -1.40 20.58 -29.77
CA PHE A 265 -0.28 20.11 -30.59
C PHE A 265 -0.60 18.72 -31.10
N LYS A 266 -0.09 18.43 -32.30
CA LYS A 266 -0.21 17.14 -32.96
C LYS A 266 1.13 16.71 -33.53
N LEU A 267 1.58 15.53 -33.12
CA LEU A 267 2.64 14.80 -33.82
C LEU A 267 2.15 14.41 -35.22
N LYS A 268 3.12 14.18 -36.11
CA LYS A 268 2.92 13.90 -37.52
C LYS A 268 3.93 12.86 -37.97
N LYS A 269 3.62 12.20 -39.09
CA LYS A 269 4.57 11.29 -39.77
C LYS A 269 5.87 11.98 -40.23
N ASP A 270 5.92 13.31 -40.26
CA ASP A 270 7.12 14.09 -40.54
C ASP A 270 7.63 14.91 -39.34
N SER A 271 7.13 14.66 -38.12
CA SER A 271 7.66 15.27 -36.88
C SER A 271 9.09 14.83 -36.58
N ARG A 272 9.85 15.71 -35.93
CA ARG A 272 11.24 15.50 -35.54
C ARG A 272 11.49 16.03 -34.13
N ILE A 273 12.58 15.59 -33.50
CA ILE A 273 13.15 16.19 -32.30
C ILE A 273 14.33 17.05 -32.75
N ILE A 274 14.24 18.36 -32.54
CA ILE A 274 15.25 19.34 -32.95
C ILE A 274 16.05 19.80 -31.74
N TYR A 275 17.36 19.57 -31.74
CA TYR A 275 18.25 20.11 -30.72
C TYR A 275 18.90 21.41 -31.22
N GLU A 276 18.95 22.46 -30.39
CA GLU A 276 19.52 23.75 -30.84
C GLU A 276 21.06 23.73 -30.92
N ASN A 277 21.71 22.98 -30.03
CA ASN A 277 23.17 22.87 -29.92
C ASN A 277 23.58 21.50 -29.35
N GLU A 278 24.86 21.14 -29.48
CA GLU A 278 25.35 19.81 -29.07
C GLU A 278 25.13 19.52 -27.57
N GLN A 279 25.01 20.53 -26.71
CA GLN A 279 24.61 20.35 -25.30
C GLN A 279 23.20 19.78 -25.15
N ALA A 280 22.26 20.19 -26.01
CA ALA A 280 20.90 19.69 -26.06
C ALA A 280 20.76 18.31 -26.74
N LYS A 281 21.83 17.77 -27.33
CA LYS A 281 21.78 16.55 -28.16
C LYS A 281 21.44 15.29 -27.35
N THR A 282 22.15 15.03 -26.25
CA THR A 282 21.92 13.83 -25.43
C THR A 282 20.49 13.79 -24.88
N SER A 283 19.95 14.91 -24.42
CA SER A 283 18.55 14.98 -23.97
C SER A 283 17.53 14.80 -25.11
N ALA A 284 17.89 15.12 -26.36
CA ALA A 284 17.08 14.83 -27.54
C ALA A 284 17.13 13.34 -27.95
N GLU A 285 18.29 12.70 -27.81
CA GLU A 285 18.48 11.26 -28.03
C GLU A 285 17.77 10.44 -26.92
N MET A 286 17.82 10.88 -25.66
CA MET A 286 17.02 10.31 -24.57
C MET A 286 15.51 10.47 -24.81
N LEU A 287 15.04 11.63 -25.28
CA LEU A 287 13.63 11.79 -25.63
C LEU A 287 13.23 10.89 -26.82
N GLN A 288 14.11 10.67 -27.80
CA GLN A 288 13.85 9.72 -28.89
C GLN A 288 13.63 8.30 -28.35
N MET A 289 14.49 7.83 -27.43
CA MET A 289 14.33 6.53 -26.78
C MET A 289 13.03 6.48 -25.97
N TYR A 290 12.74 7.50 -25.15
CA TYR A 290 11.51 7.57 -24.36
C TYR A 290 10.23 7.50 -25.22
N LEU A 291 10.20 8.14 -26.39
CA LEU A 291 9.06 8.04 -27.31
C LEU A 291 9.04 6.72 -28.11
N SER A 292 10.20 6.09 -28.33
CA SER A 292 10.24 4.78 -28.97
C SER A 292 9.70 3.68 -28.03
N GLU A 293 10.19 3.62 -26.79
CA GLU A 293 9.85 2.55 -25.84
C GLU A 293 8.47 2.70 -25.21
N MET A 294 8.00 3.92 -24.91
CA MET A 294 6.70 4.09 -24.24
C MET A 294 5.50 4.09 -25.20
N ILE A 295 5.67 4.55 -26.45
CA ILE A 295 4.54 4.82 -27.36
C ILE A 295 4.70 4.28 -28.80
N ASP A 296 5.80 3.59 -29.13
CA ASP A 296 6.15 3.12 -30.49
C ASP A 296 6.28 4.26 -31.53
N VAL A 297 6.89 5.40 -31.13
CA VAL A 297 7.09 6.57 -31.99
C VAL A 297 8.56 7.01 -32.04
N THR A 298 9.34 6.37 -32.91
CA THR A 298 10.70 6.82 -33.23
C THR A 298 10.68 8.08 -34.12
N LEU A 299 11.01 9.25 -33.56
CA LEU A 299 11.19 10.50 -34.32
C LEU A 299 12.65 10.70 -34.77
N GLU A 300 12.88 11.39 -35.90
CA GLU A 300 14.24 11.78 -36.31
C GLU A 300 14.80 12.86 -35.37
N VAL A 301 16.03 12.67 -34.88
CA VAL A 301 16.79 13.67 -34.11
C VAL A 301 17.73 14.43 -35.05
N SER A 302 17.59 15.75 -35.17
CA SER A 302 18.48 16.57 -36.03
C SER A 302 18.70 17.99 -35.51
N GLN A 303 19.67 18.71 -36.10
CA GLN A 303 19.95 20.13 -35.83
C GLN A 303 19.33 21.07 -36.89
N ASP A 304 18.26 20.64 -37.56
CA ASP A 304 17.59 21.42 -38.60
C ASP A 304 16.83 22.66 -38.07
N ILE A 305 16.40 23.52 -38.98
CA ILE A 305 15.37 24.52 -38.68
C ILE A 305 14.05 23.80 -38.32
N ALA A 306 13.54 24.03 -37.12
CA ALA A 306 12.28 23.48 -36.64
C ALA A 306 11.06 24.04 -37.37
N LYS A 307 10.06 23.19 -37.62
CA LYS A 307 8.76 23.49 -38.27
C LYS A 307 7.58 23.14 -37.36
N ASN A 308 6.36 23.49 -37.75
CA ASN A 308 5.16 23.16 -36.99
C ASN A 308 4.97 21.63 -36.92
N GLY A 309 4.88 21.06 -35.71
CA GLY A 309 4.83 19.62 -35.45
C GLY A 309 6.15 19.02 -34.93
N ASP A 310 7.25 19.78 -34.94
CA ASP A 310 8.50 19.34 -34.28
C ASP A 310 8.44 19.56 -32.75
N ILE A 311 9.17 18.73 -32.01
CA ILE A 311 9.59 18.97 -30.63
C ILE A 311 10.98 19.62 -30.68
N VAL A 312 11.28 20.56 -29.78
CA VAL A 312 12.54 21.30 -29.75
C VAL A 312 13.16 21.26 -28.36
N ILE A 313 14.43 20.84 -28.26
CA ILE A 313 15.23 20.81 -27.03
C ILE A 313 16.22 21.98 -27.06
N LYS A 314 16.22 22.80 -25.99
CA LYS A 314 16.91 24.08 -25.96
C LYS A 314 17.69 24.33 -24.66
N TYR A 315 19.01 24.31 -24.75
CA TYR A 315 19.89 24.65 -23.64
C TYR A 315 19.96 26.18 -23.41
N THR A 316 19.60 26.66 -22.22
CA THR A 316 19.40 28.09 -21.91
C THR A 316 19.90 28.55 -20.52
N PRO A 317 21.19 28.36 -20.19
CA PRO A 317 21.73 28.63 -18.85
C PRO A 317 21.51 30.07 -18.33
N ASP A 318 21.72 31.08 -19.19
CA ASP A 318 21.62 32.50 -18.80
C ASP A 318 20.18 33.00 -18.52
N LYS A 319 19.15 32.17 -18.72
CA LYS A 319 17.74 32.61 -18.79
C LYS A 319 16.74 31.87 -17.92
N LEU A 320 17.12 30.71 -17.39
CA LEU A 320 16.27 29.86 -16.56
C LEU A 320 17.01 29.33 -15.32
N SER A 321 18.19 29.88 -14.99
CA SER A 321 18.98 29.44 -13.83
C SER A 321 18.28 29.64 -12.48
N GLU A 322 17.19 30.41 -12.41
CA GLU A 322 16.30 30.43 -11.25
C GLU A 322 15.51 29.14 -11.03
N LEU A 323 15.47 28.22 -12.01
CA LEU A 323 14.85 26.89 -11.88
C LEU A 323 15.79 25.86 -11.24
N GLY A 324 17.08 26.20 -11.08
CA GLY A 324 18.14 25.28 -10.66
C GLY A 324 18.60 24.35 -11.78
N GLU A 325 19.24 23.24 -11.40
CA GLU A 325 19.68 22.22 -12.35
C GLU A 325 18.50 21.38 -12.85
N GLU A 326 17.64 20.89 -11.97
CA GLU A 326 16.59 19.91 -12.31
C GLU A 326 15.32 20.53 -12.91
N GLY A 327 15.18 21.86 -12.85
CA GLY A 327 13.98 22.56 -13.31
C GLY A 327 14.00 22.95 -14.79
N TYR A 328 12.80 23.04 -15.37
CA TYR A 328 12.59 23.27 -16.81
C TYR A 328 11.33 24.09 -17.11
N TYR A 329 11.28 24.62 -18.33
CA TYR A 329 10.19 25.40 -18.88
C TYR A 329 9.77 24.82 -20.24
N ILE A 330 8.47 24.61 -20.47
CA ILE A 330 7.95 24.16 -21.77
C ILE A 330 6.92 25.15 -22.31
N ASN A 331 7.04 25.50 -23.58
CA ASN A 331 6.00 26.19 -24.34
C ASN A 331 5.39 25.21 -25.34
N ILE A 332 4.09 24.92 -25.21
CA ILE A 332 3.36 23.99 -26.06
C ILE A 332 2.38 24.77 -26.94
N GLY A 333 2.72 24.86 -28.22
CA GLY A 333 1.90 25.46 -29.27
C GLY A 333 2.02 24.66 -30.55
N ASN A 334 2.14 25.31 -31.71
CA ASN A 334 2.42 24.60 -32.97
C ASN A 334 3.77 23.84 -32.99
N GLN A 335 4.60 24.03 -31.97
CA GLN A 335 5.80 23.28 -31.62
C GLN A 335 5.76 23.04 -30.10
N VAL A 336 6.37 21.94 -29.64
CA VAL A 336 6.74 21.77 -28.24
C VAL A 336 8.16 22.29 -28.08
N VAL A 337 8.40 23.24 -27.17
CA VAL A 337 9.76 23.78 -26.94
C VAL A 337 10.12 23.61 -25.47
N ILE A 338 10.97 22.63 -25.19
CA ILE A 338 11.55 22.33 -23.87
C ILE A 338 12.81 23.20 -23.69
N SER A 339 12.93 23.89 -22.56
CA SER A 339 14.07 24.75 -22.24
C SER A 339 14.50 24.60 -20.78
N ALA A 340 15.79 24.46 -20.52
CA ALA A 340 16.34 24.37 -19.16
C ALA A 340 17.77 24.94 -19.06
N SER A 341 18.29 25.01 -17.85
CA SER A 341 19.66 25.47 -17.51
C SER A 341 20.74 24.39 -17.69
N SER A 342 20.33 23.12 -17.72
CA SER A 342 21.18 21.93 -17.57
C SER A 342 20.72 20.80 -18.50
N ASN A 343 21.46 19.68 -18.55
CA ASN A 343 21.04 18.47 -19.23
C ASN A 343 19.92 17.71 -18.48
N ILE A 344 19.93 17.73 -17.14
CA ILE A 344 18.96 16.99 -16.32
C ILE A 344 17.57 17.64 -16.36
N GLY A 345 17.49 18.99 -16.37
CA GLY A 345 16.23 19.70 -16.61
C GLY A 345 15.70 19.49 -18.04
N MET A 346 16.58 19.40 -19.05
CA MET A 346 16.17 19.02 -20.42
C MET A 346 15.64 17.58 -20.48
N LEU A 347 16.26 16.64 -19.75
CA LEU A 347 15.77 15.27 -19.61
C LEU A 347 14.39 15.24 -18.95
N TYR A 348 14.23 15.83 -17.75
CA TYR A 348 12.96 15.84 -17.00
C TYR A 348 11.82 16.56 -17.74
N GLY A 349 12.12 17.57 -18.56
CA GLY A 349 11.14 18.13 -19.49
C GLY A 349 10.72 17.16 -20.60
N GLY A 350 11.65 16.31 -21.06
CA GLY A 350 11.37 15.18 -21.94
C GLY A 350 10.50 14.10 -21.27
N VAL A 351 10.81 13.71 -20.04
CA VAL A 351 10.02 12.74 -19.24
C VAL A 351 8.55 13.17 -19.18
N SER A 352 8.29 14.43 -18.84
CA SER A 352 6.91 14.95 -18.76
C SER A 352 6.19 14.98 -20.11
N ILE A 353 6.89 15.24 -21.23
CA ILE A 353 6.28 15.17 -22.56
C ILE A 353 5.98 13.72 -22.99
N ALA A 354 6.85 12.77 -22.65
CA ALA A 354 6.61 11.34 -22.87
C ALA A 354 5.40 10.84 -22.07
N GLN A 355 5.28 11.19 -20.78
CA GLN A 355 4.12 10.85 -19.95
C GLN A 355 2.81 11.43 -20.51
N ILE A 356 2.79 12.67 -21.01
CA ILE A 356 1.58 13.28 -21.55
C ILE A 356 1.14 12.58 -22.86
N LEU A 357 2.09 12.19 -23.72
CA LEU A 357 1.79 11.44 -24.94
C LEU A 357 1.33 9.99 -24.64
N TYR A 358 1.93 9.34 -23.66
CA TYR A 358 1.57 7.98 -23.21
C TYR A 358 0.11 7.85 -22.75
N GLN A 359 -0.48 8.94 -22.25
CA GLN A 359 -1.87 8.99 -21.79
C GLN A 359 -2.87 9.46 -22.87
N ASP A 360 -2.41 9.95 -24.04
CA ASP A 360 -3.29 10.21 -25.18
C ASP A 360 -3.55 8.91 -25.93
N LYS A 361 -4.83 8.56 -26.18
CA LYS A 361 -5.23 7.30 -26.81
C LYS A 361 -4.61 7.02 -28.20
N ASN A 362 -4.07 8.04 -28.88
CA ASN A 362 -3.44 7.90 -30.20
C ASN A 362 -1.93 8.19 -30.16
N HIS A 363 -1.38 8.43 -28.96
CA HIS A 363 -0.02 8.89 -28.69
C HIS A 363 0.45 10.07 -29.58
N ASP A 364 -0.46 10.95 -30.01
CA ASP A 364 -0.15 12.04 -30.96
C ASP A 364 -0.56 13.44 -30.49
N THR A 365 -1.30 13.56 -29.39
CA THR A 365 -1.89 14.82 -28.89
C THR A 365 -1.20 15.36 -27.65
N ILE A 366 -0.96 16.66 -27.60
CA ILE A 366 -0.57 17.37 -26.37
C ILE A 366 -1.37 18.69 -26.29
N PRO A 367 -2.07 19.01 -25.18
CA PRO A 367 -2.80 20.27 -25.04
C PRO A 367 -1.86 21.48 -25.11
N PHE A 368 -2.26 22.54 -25.83
CA PHE A 368 -1.52 23.80 -25.80
C PHE A 368 -1.50 24.39 -24.38
N GLY A 369 -0.37 24.96 -24.00
CA GLY A 369 -0.15 25.52 -22.67
C GLY A 369 1.31 25.84 -22.40
N ILE A 370 1.60 26.20 -21.16
CA ILE A 370 2.94 26.56 -20.69
C ILE A 370 3.19 25.84 -19.37
N ILE A 371 4.35 25.20 -19.26
CA ILE A 371 4.83 24.50 -18.06
C ILE A 371 6.05 25.25 -17.49
N ARG A 372 6.11 25.39 -16.17
CA ARG A 372 7.32 25.80 -15.43
C ARG A 372 7.40 24.89 -14.21
N ASP A 373 8.37 23.98 -14.20
CA ASP A 373 8.35 22.84 -13.28
C ASP A 373 9.76 22.51 -12.77
N TYR A 374 9.83 22.04 -11.52
CA TYR A 374 11.06 21.97 -10.74
C TYR A 374 10.79 21.28 -9.39
N PRO A 375 11.75 20.55 -8.80
CA PRO A 375 11.53 19.90 -7.52
C PRO A 375 11.57 20.88 -6.33
N GLN A 376 10.93 20.50 -5.22
CA GLN A 376 11.10 21.15 -3.93
C GLN A 376 12.35 20.65 -3.18
N TYR A 377 12.70 19.36 -3.32
CA TYR A 377 13.82 18.72 -2.64
C TYR A 377 14.80 18.07 -3.64
N SER A 378 16.10 18.15 -3.33
CA SER A 378 17.18 17.69 -4.22
C SER A 378 17.55 16.22 -4.06
N VAL A 379 17.12 15.54 -2.97
CA VAL A 379 17.35 14.10 -2.76
C VAL A 379 16.00 13.37 -2.78
N ARG A 380 15.79 12.52 -3.79
CA ARG A 380 14.51 11.84 -4.03
C ARG A 380 14.82 10.40 -4.44
N GLY A 381 14.62 9.46 -3.53
CA GLY A 381 15.20 8.13 -3.76
C GLY A 381 14.76 7.04 -2.81
N GLY A 382 15.56 5.99 -2.81
CA GLY A 382 15.45 4.86 -1.90
C GLY A 382 16.79 4.17 -1.69
N MET A 383 16.84 3.32 -0.68
CA MET A 383 17.95 2.47 -0.28
C MET A 383 17.54 1.00 -0.42
N LEU A 384 18.46 0.17 -0.93
CA LEU A 384 18.28 -1.26 -1.11
C LEU A 384 19.41 -2.04 -0.43
N ASP A 385 19.04 -2.85 0.58
CA ASP A 385 19.88 -3.90 1.16
C ASP A 385 20.06 -5.03 0.15
N VAL A 386 21.17 -4.95 -0.60
CA VAL A 386 21.62 -6.00 -1.54
C VAL A 386 22.61 -6.96 -0.88
N ALA A 387 22.96 -6.73 0.39
CA ALA A 387 23.95 -7.47 1.14
C ALA A 387 23.35 -8.70 1.86
N ARG A 388 22.21 -8.56 2.54
CA ARG A 388 21.49 -9.69 3.16
C ARG A 388 20.72 -10.54 2.14
N ARG A 389 20.49 -10.01 0.93
CA ARG A 389 19.75 -10.68 -0.16
C ARG A 389 20.32 -10.32 -1.53
N TYR A 390 20.60 -11.32 -2.37
CA TYR A 390 21.10 -11.09 -3.72
C TYR A 390 20.03 -10.59 -4.71
N PHE A 391 20.42 -9.65 -5.56
CA PHE A 391 19.70 -9.21 -6.75
C PHE A 391 20.61 -9.33 -7.99
N LYS A 392 20.07 -9.68 -9.16
CA LYS A 392 20.80 -9.53 -10.44
C LYS A 392 21.08 -8.03 -10.65
N LEU A 393 22.30 -7.68 -11.06
CA LEU A 393 22.69 -6.28 -11.24
C LEU A 393 21.82 -5.56 -12.28
N ASP A 394 21.49 -6.24 -13.38
CA ASP A 394 20.58 -5.77 -14.42
C ASP A 394 19.19 -5.41 -13.87
N TYR A 395 18.69 -6.15 -12.87
CA TYR A 395 17.41 -5.85 -12.21
C TYR A 395 17.51 -4.65 -11.26
N VAL A 396 18.68 -4.43 -10.64
CA VAL A 396 18.96 -3.19 -9.90
C VAL A 396 19.00 -2.00 -10.87
N GLU A 397 19.55 -2.16 -12.07
CA GLU A 397 19.48 -1.12 -13.11
C GLU A 397 18.03 -0.85 -13.56
N ASP A 398 17.23 -1.87 -13.84
CA ASP A 398 15.82 -1.72 -14.18
C ASP A 398 15.03 -0.98 -13.07
N MET A 399 15.28 -1.29 -11.79
CA MET A 399 14.66 -0.58 -10.66
C MET A 399 15.06 0.91 -10.64
N GLY A 400 16.33 1.22 -10.90
CA GLY A 400 16.81 2.61 -10.98
C GLY A 400 16.23 3.39 -12.16
N LYS A 401 16.13 2.77 -13.34
CA LYS A 401 15.44 3.35 -14.52
C LYS A 401 13.95 3.58 -14.27
N TYR A 402 13.29 2.64 -13.59
CA TYR A 402 11.89 2.79 -13.18
C TYR A 402 11.70 3.93 -12.17
N MET A 403 12.64 4.15 -11.25
CA MET A 403 12.68 5.33 -10.37
C MET A 403 12.90 6.64 -11.16
N ALA A 404 13.76 6.64 -12.18
CA ALA A 404 14.04 7.81 -13.02
C ALA A 404 12.81 8.31 -13.81
N TRP A 405 11.92 7.40 -14.24
CA TRP A 405 10.64 7.74 -14.87
C TRP A 405 9.75 8.65 -14.01
N PHE A 406 9.86 8.53 -12.69
CA PHE A 406 9.22 9.39 -11.69
C PHE A 406 10.13 10.53 -11.18
N LYS A 407 11.18 10.89 -11.94
CA LYS A 407 12.14 11.96 -11.59
C LYS A 407 12.76 11.79 -10.19
N MET A 408 12.84 10.56 -9.68
CA MET A 408 13.70 10.22 -8.54
C MET A 408 15.14 10.17 -9.05
N ASN A 409 16.09 10.59 -8.21
CA ASN A 409 17.46 10.91 -8.62
C ASN A 409 18.54 10.31 -7.70
N THR A 410 18.16 9.51 -6.70
CA THR A 410 19.10 8.88 -5.78
C THR A 410 18.76 7.41 -5.56
N PHE A 411 19.75 6.53 -5.68
CA PHE A 411 19.61 5.12 -5.34
C PHE A 411 20.77 4.68 -4.44
N HIS A 412 20.47 4.42 -3.18
CA HIS A 412 21.46 4.05 -2.16
C HIS A 412 21.60 2.51 -2.16
N LEU A 413 22.79 1.97 -2.41
CA LEU A 413 23.06 0.54 -2.42
C LEU A 413 23.97 0.15 -1.25
N HIS A 414 23.43 -0.67 -0.35
CA HIS A 414 24.12 -1.18 0.84
C HIS A 414 24.78 -2.52 0.55
N ILE A 415 26.12 -2.54 0.50
CA ILE A 415 26.89 -3.65 -0.12
C ILE A 415 27.69 -4.54 0.84
N ASN A 416 27.76 -4.29 2.15
CA ASN A 416 28.34 -5.22 3.13
C ASN A 416 27.54 -5.28 4.43
N GLU A 417 27.45 -6.47 5.02
CA GLU A 417 26.54 -6.71 6.16
C GLU A 417 26.76 -8.07 6.85
N ASP A 418 26.15 -8.31 8.01
CA ASP A 418 25.81 -9.64 8.54
C ASP A 418 24.31 -9.91 8.69
N SER A 419 23.88 -11.16 8.50
CA SER A 419 22.43 -11.46 8.39
C SER A 419 21.64 -11.23 9.66
N GLY A 420 22.29 -11.18 10.84
CA GLY A 420 21.77 -10.88 12.18
C GLY A 420 20.49 -11.60 12.61
N LEU A 421 19.40 -11.29 11.91
CA LEU A 421 18.01 -11.69 12.13
C LEU A 421 17.51 -12.80 11.18
N GLY A 422 18.28 -13.17 10.14
CA GLY A 422 18.01 -14.37 9.32
C GLY A 422 18.05 -14.24 7.79
N GLY A 423 18.80 -13.27 7.24
CA GLY A 423 18.95 -13.10 5.78
C GLY A 423 19.60 -14.30 5.05
N GLU A 424 19.76 -14.20 3.73
CA GLU A 424 20.23 -15.33 2.89
C GLU A 424 21.66 -15.78 3.21
N TYR A 425 22.48 -14.88 3.78
CA TYR A 425 23.93 -14.98 3.86
C TYR A 425 24.44 -14.63 5.25
N SER A 426 25.28 -15.47 5.88
CA SER A 426 25.82 -15.21 7.23
C SER A 426 26.50 -13.85 7.34
N SER A 427 27.26 -13.46 6.31
CA SER A 427 27.77 -12.11 6.08
C SER A 427 28.12 -11.98 4.59
N SER A 428 28.28 -10.75 4.07
CA SER A 428 28.58 -10.52 2.65
C SER A 428 29.35 -9.21 2.40
N PHE A 429 29.97 -9.13 1.24
CA PHE A 429 30.45 -7.89 0.60
C PHE A 429 30.22 -8.08 -0.92
N VAL A 430 29.26 -7.37 -1.52
CA VAL A 430 28.63 -7.79 -2.80
C VAL A 430 29.44 -7.43 -4.05
N VAL A 431 30.16 -6.30 -4.02
CA VAL A 431 31.01 -5.86 -5.14
C VAL A 431 32.40 -6.48 -5.02
N GLU A 432 32.98 -6.93 -6.12
CA GLU A 432 34.31 -7.54 -6.15
C GLU A 432 35.38 -6.62 -5.51
N SER A 433 36.13 -7.15 -4.54
CA SER A 433 37.40 -6.57 -4.10
C SER A 433 38.57 -7.33 -4.74
N LYS A 434 39.28 -6.65 -5.64
CA LYS A 434 40.52 -7.13 -6.27
C LYS A 434 41.71 -6.98 -5.30
N LYS A 435 41.63 -6.04 -4.34
CA LYS A 435 42.61 -5.78 -3.26
C LYS A 435 42.51 -6.82 -2.13
N TYR A 436 41.30 -7.31 -1.82
CA TYR A 436 41.02 -8.30 -0.77
C TYR A 436 40.19 -9.51 -1.28
N PRO A 437 40.73 -10.38 -2.16
CA PRO A 437 39.97 -11.47 -2.80
C PRO A 437 39.36 -12.53 -1.85
N ALA A 438 39.71 -12.50 -0.56
CA ALA A 438 39.10 -13.33 0.47
C ALA A 438 37.58 -13.05 0.63
N LEU A 439 37.16 -11.79 0.46
CA LEU A 439 35.75 -11.38 0.48
C LEU A 439 34.97 -12.09 -0.63
N ASN A 440 35.47 -11.98 -1.87
CA ASN A 440 34.87 -12.59 -3.06
C ASN A 440 34.82 -14.13 -2.94
N THR A 441 35.89 -14.73 -2.43
CA THR A 441 36.00 -16.18 -2.25
C THR A 441 34.96 -16.68 -1.24
N TYR A 442 34.83 -16.01 -0.10
CA TYR A 442 33.84 -16.35 0.92
C TYR A 442 32.41 -16.25 0.38
N ASN A 443 32.08 -15.19 -0.37
CA ASN A 443 30.79 -15.07 -1.03
C ASN A 443 30.50 -16.30 -1.92
N LEU A 444 31.38 -16.58 -2.88
CA LEU A 444 31.17 -17.64 -3.86
C LEU A 444 31.13 -19.05 -3.24
N GLU A 445 31.91 -19.31 -2.19
CA GLU A 445 31.92 -20.62 -1.50
C GLU A 445 30.66 -20.85 -0.65
N ASN A 446 29.96 -19.80 -0.20
CA ASN A 446 28.72 -19.92 0.59
C ASN A 446 27.42 -19.83 -0.24
N GLY A 447 27.53 -19.72 -1.57
CA GLY A 447 26.37 -19.56 -2.47
C GLY A 447 25.88 -18.12 -2.60
N ASN A 448 26.71 -17.15 -2.21
CA ASN A 448 26.55 -15.74 -2.51
C ASN A 448 27.08 -15.46 -3.93
N TYR A 449 26.68 -14.33 -4.49
CA TYR A 449 27.21 -13.82 -5.74
C TYR A 449 28.26 -12.73 -5.47
N VAL A 450 28.98 -12.33 -6.52
CA VAL A 450 29.86 -11.17 -6.53
C VAL A 450 29.59 -10.44 -7.84
N TRP A 451 29.23 -9.16 -7.78
CA TRP A 451 29.20 -8.31 -8.98
C TRP A 451 30.64 -7.86 -9.30
N SER A 452 31.08 -7.91 -10.56
CA SER A 452 32.42 -7.38 -10.86
C SER A 452 32.44 -5.87 -10.69
N GLN A 453 33.61 -5.30 -10.37
CA GLN A 453 33.76 -3.84 -10.30
C GLN A 453 33.42 -3.16 -11.63
N ASP A 454 33.61 -3.85 -12.75
CA ASP A 454 33.50 -3.26 -14.07
C ASP A 454 32.04 -3.23 -14.54
N ASP A 455 31.26 -4.28 -14.24
CA ASP A 455 29.80 -4.28 -14.43
C ASP A 455 29.13 -3.30 -13.45
N TYR A 456 29.53 -3.30 -12.17
CA TYR A 456 28.96 -2.40 -11.17
C TYR A 456 29.22 -0.93 -11.50
N ARG A 457 30.41 -0.60 -12.04
CA ARG A 457 30.72 0.73 -12.56
C ARG A 457 29.84 1.08 -13.76
N GLN A 458 29.60 0.16 -14.68
CA GLN A 458 28.80 0.43 -15.88
C GLN A 458 27.32 0.65 -15.54
N MET A 459 26.75 -0.13 -14.61
CA MET A 459 25.37 0.06 -14.12
C MET A 459 25.16 1.48 -13.57
N GLN A 460 26.10 1.97 -12.75
CA GLN A 460 26.02 3.35 -12.22
C GLN A 460 26.08 4.40 -13.33
N LYS A 461 26.92 4.19 -14.37
CA LYS A 461 26.98 5.08 -15.54
C LYS A 461 25.67 5.08 -16.33
N ASN A 462 25.08 3.91 -16.54
CA ASN A 462 23.78 3.77 -17.20
C ASN A 462 22.69 4.54 -16.43
N LEU A 463 22.60 4.35 -15.11
CA LEU A 463 21.66 5.10 -14.26
C LEU A 463 21.90 6.62 -14.26
N LYS A 464 23.16 7.06 -14.35
CA LYS A 464 23.51 8.48 -14.43
C LYS A 464 23.00 9.14 -15.71
N GLU A 465 22.93 8.43 -16.85
CA GLU A 465 22.32 8.95 -18.09
C GLU A 465 20.81 9.19 -17.94
N PHE A 466 20.13 8.39 -17.10
CA PHE A 466 18.72 8.57 -16.71
C PHE A 466 18.53 9.61 -15.59
N GLY A 467 19.62 10.17 -15.03
CA GLY A 467 19.57 11.17 -13.97
C GLY A 467 19.47 10.61 -12.55
N VAL A 468 19.88 9.35 -12.33
CA VAL A 468 19.94 8.72 -11.00
C VAL A 468 21.40 8.59 -10.57
N ASP A 469 21.74 9.20 -9.44
CA ASP A 469 23.02 9.00 -8.75
C ASP A 469 22.95 7.79 -7.80
N VAL A 470 23.94 6.91 -7.90
CA VAL A 470 24.06 5.74 -7.03
C VAL A 470 24.99 6.06 -5.87
N ILE A 471 24.44 6.13 -4.66
CA ILE A 471 25.23 6.27 -3.44
C ILE A 471 25.57 4.86 -2.95
N THR A 472 26.84 4.46 -3.02
CA THR A 472 27.26 3.17 -2.46
C THR A 472 27.62 3.32 -0.99
N GLU A 473 27.18 2.36 -0.19
CA GLU A 473 27.50 2.26 1.24
C GLU A 473 28.47 1.11 1.51
N ILE A 474 29.57 1.44 2.19
CA ILE A 474 30.38 0.46 2.92
C ILE A 474 30.23 0.79 4.41
N ASP A 475 29.39 0.04 5.11
CA ASP A 475 29.13 0.27 6.53
C ASP A 475 30.21 -0.35 7.42
N THR A 476 30.74 0.50 8.30
CA THR A 476 31.64 0.22 9.42
C THR A 476 31.48 1.36 10.44
N PRO A 477 31.75 1.19 11.75
CA PRO A 477 32.34 0.05 12.42
C PRO A 477 31.31 -0.93 12.99
N GLY A 478 30.00 -0.69 12.76
CA GLY A 478 28.96 -1.71 12.82
C GLY A 478 29.07 -2.67 11.63
N HIS A 479 28.22 -3.70 11.60
CA HIS A 479 27.96 -4.61 10.46
C HIS A 479 29.21 -5.17 9.72
N ALA A 480 30.33 -5.25 10.45
CA ALA A 480 31.68 -5.40 9.91
C ALA A 480 32.16 -6.87 9.88
N THR A 481 31.28 -7.84 10.11
CA THR A 481 31.65 -9.27 10.31
C THR A 481 32.55 -9.82 9.22
N ILE A 482 32.33 -9.48 7.94
CA ILE A 482 33.11 -10.05 6.84
C ILE A 482 34.59 -9.64 6.85
N PHE A 483 34.93 -8.49 7.43
CA PHE A 483 36.32 -8.01 7.49
C PHE A 483 37.21 -8.87 8.44
N ASN A 484 36.61 -9.73 9.25
CA ASN A 484 37.28 -10.80 10.01
C ASN A 484 38.11 -11.75 9.11
N LEU A 485 37.74 -11.87 7.83
CA LEU A 485 38.49 -12.62 6.81
C LEU A 485 39.83 -11.97 6.43
N ILE A 486 39.98 -10.66 6.66
CA ILE A 486 41.18 -9.88 6.35
C ILE A 486 42.05 -9.72 7.59
N ASN A 487 41.45 -9.29 8.71
CA ASN A 487 42.15 -9.14 9.98
C ASN A 487 41.22 -9.51 11.17
N PRO A 488 41.37 -10.72 11.75
CA PRO A 488 40.54 -11.19 12.85
C PRO A 488 40.90 -10.57 14.21
N GLU A 489 42.02 -9.85 14.34
CA GLU A 489 42.41 -9.23 15.62
C GLU A 489 41.63 -7.93 15.89
N ILE A 490 41.04 -7.32 14.85
CA ILE A 490 40.34 -6.03 14.95
C ILE A 490 38.81 -6.14 14.86
N VAL A 491 38.26 -7.35 14.80
CA VAL A 491 36.82 -7.61 14.69
C VAL A 491 36.31 -8.35 15.93
N ASN A 492 35.28 -7.81 16.57
CA ASN A 492 34.68 -8.30 17.80
C ASN A 492 33.16 -8.48 17.61
N GLY A 493 32.75 -9.68 17.21
CA GLY A 493 31.38 -9.92 16.73
C GLY A 493 31.15 -9.19 15.40
N SER A 494 30.01 -8.50 15.27
CA SER A 494 29.64 -7.70 14.10
C SER A 494 30.33 -6.33 14.05
N ASN A 495 31.39 -6.07 14.80
CA ASN A 495 31.94 -4.73 15.03
C ASN A 495 33.46 -4.67 14.89
N PHE A 496 34.01 -3.53 14.45
CA PHE A 496 35.44 -3.23 14.67
C PHE A 496 35.71 -2.88 16.13
N ASP A 497 36.83 -3.34 16.69
CA ASP A 497 37.30 -2.93 18.03
C ASP A 497 38.07 -1.61 17.97
N LEU A 498 37.31 -0.50 17.95
CA LEU A 498 37.89 0.85 18.01
C LEU A 498 38.49 1.19 19.39
N THR A 499 38.39 0.30 20.38
CA THR A 499 38.94 0.53 21.74
C THR A 499 40.39 0.08 21.83
N ASN A 500 40.74 -1.06 21.21
CA ASN A 500 42.10 -1.60 21.21
C ASN A 500 42.84 -1.40 19.87
N HIS A 501 42.11 -1.26 18.74
CA HIS A 501 42.67 -1.30 17.39
C HIS A 501 42.16 -0.17 16.48
N TYR A 502 41.94 1.03 17.03
CA TYR A 502 41.40 2.17 16.30
C TYR A 502 42.15 2.48 14.99
N ASP A 503 43.48 2.63 15.07
CA ASP A 503 44.29 3.08 13.94
C ASP A 503 44.39 1.98 12.87
N GLU A 504 44.37 0.70 13.27
CA GLU A 504 44.30 -0.45 12.36
C GLU A 504 42.93 -0.59 11.68
N SER A 505 41.83 -0.36 12.40
CA SER A 505 40.47 -0.37 11.85
C SER A 505 40.23 0.77 10.87
N LEU A 506 40.65 1.99 11.21
CA LEU A 506 40.59 3.14 10.30
C LEU A 506 41.48 2.91 9.07
N SER A 507 42.70 2.39 9.26
CA SER A 507 43.61 2.05 8.16
C SER A 507 43.04 0.98 7.23
N LEU A 508 42.37 -0.06 7.75
CA LEU A 508 41.71 -1.06 6.92
C LEU A 508 40.59 -0.44 6.08
N ILE A 509 39.63 0.27 6.70
CA ILE A 509 38.49 0.82 5.95
C ILE A 509 38.93 1.91 4.95
N SER A 510 39.88 2.78 5.31
CA SER A 510 40.50 3.73 4.37
C SER A 510 41.09 2.99 3.16
N SER A 511 41.79 1.88 3.42
CA SER A 511 42.37 1.03 2.40
C SER A 511 41.33 0.22 1.60
N VAL A 512 40.10 0.03 2.09
CA VAL A 512 38.99 -0.47 1.27
C VAL A 512 38.47 0.67 0.39
N PHE A 513 38.16 1.85 0.94
CA PHE A 513 37.70 3.00 0.15
C PHE A 513 38.69 3.43 -0.94
N ASP A 514 40.01 3.33 -0.72
CA ASP A 514 41.03 3.49 -1.78
C ASP A 514 40.74 2.66 -3.04
N GLU A 515 40.26 1.41 -2.89
CA GLU A 515 39.98 0.54 -4.04
C GLU A 515 38.76 1.00 -4.84
N PHE A 516 37.76 1.57 -4.16
CA PHE A 516 36.50 1.95 -4.79
C PHE A 516 36.46 3.40 -5.27
N LEU A 517 37.24 4.29 -4.64
CA LEU A 517 37.24 5.73 -4.87
C LEU A 517 38.42 6.25 -5.72
N ASP A 518 39.58 5.57 -5.75
CA ASP A 518 40.76 6.11 -6.45
C ASP A 518 40.80 5.76 -7.96
N GLY A 519 41.34 6.68 -8.75
CA GLY A 519 41.72 6.47 -10.16
C GLY A 519 40.98 7.38 -11.16
N ASP A 520 41.38 7.32 -12.43
CA ASP A 520 40.76 8.10 -13.51
C ASP A 520 39.32 7.66 -13.84
N ASP A 521 38.94 6.45 -13.44
CA ASP A 521 37.59 5.86 -13.61
C ASP A 521 37.26 4.94 -12.40
N PRO A 522 36.92 5.52 -11.24
CA PRO A 522 36.74 4.80 -9.97
C PRO A 522 35.59 3.78 -10.03
N VAL A 523 35.51 2.89 -9.04
CA VAL A 523 34.44 1.87 -9.01
C VAL A 523 33.11 2.50 -8.59
N PHE A 524 33.13 3.43 -7.63
CA PHE A 524 31.98 4.26 -7.30
C PHE A 524 32.01 5.51 -8.19
N GLN A 525 30.89 5.80 -8.86
CA GLN A 525 30.79 6.82 -9.92
C GLN A 525 30.06 8.09 -9.46
N SER A 526 29.38 8.05 -8.32
CA SER A 526 28.82 9.21 -7.66
C SER A 526 29.92 10.00 -6.94
N ALA A 527 29.76 11.33 -6.88
CA ALA A 527 30.57 12.21 -6.03
C ALA A 527 30.11 12.17 -4.54
N VAL A 528 29.26 11.20 -4.20
CA VAL A 528 28.66 11.00 -2.87
C VAL A 528 28.80 9.54 -2.46
N VAL A 529 29.34 9.31 -1.26
CA VAL A 529 29.56 7.98 -0.68
C VAL A 529 28.97 7.90 0.73
N HIS A 530 28.45 6.73 1.13
CA HIS A 530 27.93 6.49 2.48
C HIS A 530 28.92 5.63 3.28
N ILE A 531 29.17 5.99 4.54
CA ILE A 531 30.11 5.27 5.44
C ILE A 531 29.41 4.47 6.54
N GLY A 532 28.07 4.45 6.54
CA GLY A 532 27.23 3.75 7.52
C GLY A 532 27.30 4.34 8.92
N THR A 533 27.89 3.60 9.86
CA THR A 533 28.16 3.91 11.28
C THR A 533 27.03 3.65 12.28
N ASP A 534 26.01 2.86 11.92
CA ASP A 534 24.91 2.42 12.80
C ASP A 534 25.20 1.12 13.60
N GLU A 535 24.25 0.80 14.50
CA GLU A 535 24.21 -0.24 15.55
C GLU A 535 25.53 -0.64 16.26
N SER A 536 26.56 0.21 16.24
CA SER A 536 27.86 -0.12 16.79
C SER A 536 27.90 -0.11 18.32
N ALA A 537 28.48 -1.16 18.89
CA ALA A 537 28.69 -1.36 20.33
C ALA A 537 29.98 -0.68 20.86
N ASN A 538 30.62 0.19 20.08
CA ASN A 538 31.82 0.93 20.48
C ASN A 538 31.50 2.07 21.47
N THR A 539 32.55 2.61 22.11
CA THR A 539 32.38 3.78 22.98
C THR A 539 32.06 5.05 22.19
N ASN A 540 31.21 5.92 22.73
CA ASN A 540 30.71 7.10 22.03
C ASN A 540 31.82 8.01 21.46
N GLU A 541 32.89 8.26 22.22
CA GLU A 541 34.00 9.10 21.73
C GLU A 541 34.74 8.43 20.57
N ASN A 542 34.93 7.11 20.63
CA ASN A 542 35.53 6.37 19.51
C ASN A 542 34.62 6.42 18.28
N MET A 543 33.29 6.30 18.44
CA MET A 543 32.34 6.45 17.34
C MET A 543 32.37 7.84 16.73
N ARG A 544 32.28 8.91 17.53
CA ARG A 544 32.33 10.29 17.04
C ARG A 544 33.65 10.61 16.36
N ARG A 545 34.77 10.15 16.93
CA ARG A 545 36.10 10.29 16.32
C ARG A 545 36.18 9.52 15.00
N TYR A 546 35.63 8.31 14.93
CA TYR A 546 35.64 7.49 13.71
C TYR A 546 34.79 8.10 12.60
N ILE A 547 33.57 8.56 12.91
CA ILE A 547 32.71 9.29 11.98
C ILE A 547 33.45 10.53 11.45
N ASN A 548 34.09 11.32 12.31
CA ASN A 548 34.87 12.47 11.87
C ASN A 548 36.10 12.06 11.03
N ASP A 549 36.96 11.19 11.54
CA ASP A 549 38.21 10.81 10.87
C ASP A 549 37.94 10.15 9.51
N LEU A 550 36.89 9.33 9.38
CA LEU A 550 36.50 8.66 8.13
C LEU A 550 35.78 9.60 7.15
N THR A 551 34.85 10.47 7.60
CA THR A 551 34.24 11.49 6.70
C THR A 551 35.29 12.44 6.15
N GLN A 552 36.21 12.94 6.98
CA GLN A 552 37.30 13.81 6.52
C GLN A 552 38.32 13.07 5.65
N TYR A 553 38.46 11.74 5.78
CA TYR A 553 39.26 10.93 4.87
C TYR A 553 38.61 10.80 3.49
N CYS A 554 37.33 10.45 3.42
CA CYS A 554 36.59 10.35 2.15
C CYS A 554 36.47 11.72 1.44
N LEU A 555 36.23 12.81 2.18
CA LEU A 555 36.26 14.19 1.67
C LEU A 555 37.67 14.68 1.26
N SER A 556 38.73 13.88 1.45
CA SER A 556 40.08 14.20 0.96
C SER A 556 40.39 13.61 -0.43
N LYS A 557 39.43 12.89 -1.02
CA LYS A 557 39.52 12.32 -2.38
C LYS A 557 39.06 13.36 -3.42
N ASP A 558 39.80 13.51 -4.52
CA ASP A 558 39.56 14.53 -5.56
C ASP A 558 38.20 14.42 -6.28
N ASN A 559 37.46 13.33 -6.07
CA ASN A 559 36.20 12.98 -6.70
C ASN A 559 34.98 12.92 -5.76
N ILE A 560 35.12 13.27 -4.47
CA ILE A 560 34.02 13.22 -3.48
C ILE A 560 33.65 14.63 -3.02
N ASP A 561 32.43 15.05 -3.36
CA ASP A 561 31.85 16.32 -2.95
C ASP A 561 31.14 16.23 -1.59
N GLU A 562 30.46 15.11 -1.28
CA GLU A 562 29.76 14.91 0.01
C GLU A 562 29.95 13.49 0.57
N VAL A 563 29.89 13.35 1.91
CA VAL A 563 29.88 12.04 2.58
C VAL A 563 28.66 11.92 3.48
N TYR A 564 27.97 10.78 3.39
CA TYR A 564 26.75 10.49 4.14
C TYR A 564 27.04 9.47 5.24
N PHE A 565 26.33 9.57 6.36
CA PHE A 565 26.38 8.59 7.46
C PHE A 565 25.02 8.48 8.13
N TRP A 566 24.72 7.33 8.74
CA TRP A 566 23.50 7.14 9.51
C TRP A 566 23.51 7.99 10.78
N GLY A 567 22.42 8.72 11.00
CA GLY A 567 22.26 9.60 12.13
C GLY A 567 22.21 8.83 13.45
N ASN A 568 23.29 8.93 14.25
CA ASN A 568 23.41 8.30 15.57
C ASN A 568 23.97 9.23 16.66
N LEU A 569 24.05 10.56 16.43
CA LEU A 569 24.80 11.49 17.31
C LEU A 569 24.02 11.97 18.56
N SER A 570 22.78 11.53 18.78
CA SER A 570 22.10 11.67 20.07
C SER A 570 22.42 10.51 21.01
N VAL A 571 22.64 9.30 20.48
CA VAL A 571 23.18 8.15 21.25
C VAL A 571 24.69 8.28 21.44
N TYR A 572 25.45 8.53 20.38
CA TYR A 572 26.90 8.77 20.45
C TYR A 572 27.20 10.23 20.84
N TYR A 573 26.92 10.58 22.09
CA TYR A 573 27.30 11.86 22.71
C TYR A 573 28.78 11.88 23.12
N GLY A 574 29.47 13.01 22.97
CA GLY A 574 30.88 13.15 23.33
C GLY A 574 31.44 14.54 23.03
N ALA A 575 32.69 14.79 23.47
CA ALA A 575 33.43 16.03 23.28
C ALA A 575 34.09 16.14 21.89
N THR A 576 34.18 15.04 21.14
CA THR A 576 34.66 15.07 19.75
C THR A 576 33.61 15.73 18.85
N GLU A 577 33.90 16.94 18.36
CA GLU A 577 33.09 17.61 17.34
C GLU A 577 33.30 16.94 15.97
N ILE A 578 32.24 16.85 15.17
CA ILE A 578 32.28 16.31 13.80
C ILE A 578 32.10 17.50 12.85
N ASN A 579 32.98 17.64 11.85
CA ASN A 579 32.84 18.69 10.85
C ASN A 579 31.64 18.42 9.94
N SER A 580 30.56 19.19 10.09
CA SER A 580 29.34 19.09 9.28
C SER A 580 29.48 19.69 7.86
N THR A 581 30.61 20.32 7.53
CA THR A 581 30.89 20.82 6.16
C THR A 581 30.96 19.65 5.19
N ASN A 582 30.10 19.64 4.18
CA ASN A 582 29.96 18.57 3.17
C ASN A 582 29.66 17.17 3.76
N VAL A 583 29.15 17.10 4.98
CA VAL A 583 28.68 15.86 5.59
C VAL A 583 27.15 15.90 5.71
N VAL A 584 26.50 14.82 5.29
CA VAL A 584 25.04 14.66 5.35
C VAL A 584 24.68 13.59 6.37
N ASN A 585 23.70 13.90 7.20
CA ASN A 585 23.22 13.01 8.26
C ASN A 585 21.89 12.36 7.82
N GLN A 586 21.91 11.07 7.55
CA GLN A 586 20.74 10.31 7.09
C GLN A 586 19.99 9.78 8.32
N ILE A 587 18.88 10.44 8.68
CA ILE A 587 18.18 10.19 9.94
C ILE A 587 17.23 9.00 9.76
N TRP A 588 17.65 7.85 10.29
CA TRP A 588 16.88 6.62 10.31
C TRP A 588 16.01 6.47 11.56
N ASP A 589 16.43 6.97 12.72
CA ASP A 589 15.55 7.06 13.90
C ASP A 589 15.77 8.39 14.65
N SER A 590 14.68 9.04 15.08
CA SER A 590 14.77 10.33 15.76
C SER A 590 15.20 10.22 17.23
N ALA A 591 15.22 9.01 17.80
CA ALA A 591 15.79 8.76 19.12
C ALA A 591 17.33 8.75 19.04
N ASP A 592 17.88 8.03 18.05
CA ASP A 592 19.32 7.85 17.86
C ASP A 592 19.97 9.09 17.23
N GLN A 593 19.23 9.81 16.38
CA GLN A 593 19.54 11.17 15.95
C GLN A 593 18.32 12.08 16.01
N ARG A 594 18.28 12.92 17.05
CA ARG A 594 17.35 14.04 17.12
C ARG A 594 17.57 15.01 15.96
N VAL A 595 16.48 15.35 15.29
CA VAL A 595 16.47 16.18 14.07
C VAL A 595 16.92 17.61 14.38
N GLU A 596 16.42 18.18 15.46
CA GLU A 596 16.80 19.50 15.95
C GLU A 596 18.28 19.58 16.33
N GLN A 597 18.88 18.47 16.80
CA GLN A 597 20.31 18.42 17.08
C GLN A 597 21.12 18.41 15.77
N ALA A 598 20.77 17.57 14.79
CA ALA A 598 21.48 17.54 13.51
C ALA A 598 21.43 18.89 12.78
N LEU A 599 20.28 19.58 12.84
CA LEU A 599 20.12 20.92 12.30
C LEU A 599 20.97 21.97 13.03
N LEU A 600 21.05 21.93 14.37
CA LEU A 600 21.87 22.84 15.18
C LEU A 600 23.38 22.58 15.03
N ASP A 601 23.78 21.31 14.89
CA ASP A 601 25.16 20.89 14.62
C ASP A 601 25.59 21.22 13.15
N GLY A 602 24.69 21.80 12.35
CA GLY A 602 24.96 22.38 11.03
C GLY A 602 24.86 21.42 9.83
N PHE A 603 24.48 20.16 10.06
CA PHE A 603 24.39 19.16 8.99
C PHE A 603 23.27 19.50 7.99
N LYS A 604 23.47 19.06 6.74
CA LYS A 604 22.34 18.70 5.86
C LYS A 604 21.75 17.38 6.33
N ILE A 605 20.45 17.19 6.19
CA ILE A 605 19.76 15.98 6.64
C ILE A 605 18.85 15.38 5.56
N VAL A 606 18.82 14.05 5.54
CA VAL A 606 17.88 13.24 4.74
C VAL A 606 16.94 12.52 5.70
N ASN A 607 15.65 12.49 5.35
CA ASN A 607 14.64 11.75 6.10
C ASN A 607 14.58 10.30 5.61
N SER A 608 14.89 9.36 6.51
CA SER A 608 14.81 7.91 6.29
C SER A 608 14.13 7.21 7.48
N THR A 609 13.22 7.90 8.17
CA THR A 609 12.73 7.51 9.50
C THR A 609 12.02 6.15 9.57
N SER A 610 12.41 5.33 10.56
CA SER A 610 12.14 3.88 10.68
C SER A 610 10.65 3.50 10.87
N ASN A 611 9.79 4.46 11.19
CA ASN A 611 8.34 4.29 11.24
C ASN A 611 7.69 4.41 9.86
N SER A 612 8.25 5.24 8.98
CA SER A 612 7.57 5.74 7.79
C SER A 612 8.27 5.38 6.49
N MET A 613 9.61 5.25 6.52
CA MET A 613 10.47 5.04 5.35
C MET A 613 11.06 3.62 5.28
N TYR A 614 11.12 2.91 6.42
CA TYR A 614 11.64 1.54 6.48
C TYR A 614 10.60 0.51 6.03
N ILE A 615 11.05 -0.45 5.21
CA ILE A 615 10.28 -1.63 4.83
C ILE A 615 11.13 -2.92 4.95
N ILE A 616 10.62 -3.86 5.75
CA ILE A 616 11.23 -5.17 6.02
C ILE A 616 10.30 -6.27 5.49
N PRO A 617 10.60 -6.92 4.35
CA PRO A 617 9.74 -7.92 3.74
C PRO A 617 9.39 -9.07 4.69
N GLY A 618 8.11 -9.47 4.71
CA GLY A 618 7.63 -10.53 5.59
C GLY A 618 7.58 -10.17 7.09
N ASN A 619 7.73 -8.89 7.47
CA ASN A 619 7.63 -8.46 8.88
C ASN A 619 6.18 -8.28 9.36
N SER A 620 5.50 -9.39 9.66
CA SER A 620 4.17 -9.41 10.29
C SER A 620 4.16 -9.03 11.78
N ASN A 621 5.31 -8.85 12.42
CA ASN A 621 5.41 -8.64 13.88
C ASN A 621 5.16 -7.19 14.32
N GLY A 622 4.96 -6.25 13.38
CA GLY A 622 4.66 -4.84 13.68
C GLY A 622 5.84 -4.06 14.28
N LEU A 623 7.08 -4.47 14.01
CA LEU A 623 8.27 -3.71 14.42
C LEU A 623 8.74 -2.67 13.40
N HIS A 624 8.56 -2.93 12.11
CA HIS A 624 8.65 -1.96 11.00
C HIS A 624 7.56 -2.30 9.98
N ASN A 625 7.42 -1.53 8.89
CA ASN A 625 6.40 -1.81 7.88
C ASN A 625 6.77 -3.07 7.09
N GLY A 626 5.85 -4.04 7.00
CA GLY A 626 5.98 -5.20 6.10
C GLY A 626 5.38 -4.96 4.70
N TYR A 627 4.50 -3.96 4.61
CA TYR A 627 3.91 -3.36 3.42
C TYR A 627 3.43 -1.95 3.82
N VAL A 628 3.33 -1.05 2.85
CA VAL A 628 2.74 0.28 3.00
C VAL A 628 1.74 0.50 1.87
N ASP A 629 0.49 0.76 2.21
CA ASP A 629 -0.54 1.12 1.25
C ASP A 629 -0.32 2.54 0.70
N MET A 630 -0.43 2.70 -0.63
CA MET A 630 -0.08 3.94 -1.32
C MET A 630 -1.07 5.07 -1.03
N GLU A 631 -2.38 4.79 -0.98
CA GLU A 631 -3.38 5.79 -0.61
C GLU A 631 -3.15 6.23 0.85
N THR A 632 -2.98 5.29 1.77
CA THR A 632 -2.73 5.56 3.19
C THR A 632 -1.47 6.41 3.36
N PHE A 633 -0.37 6.08 2.68
CA PHE A 633 0.88 6.84 2.75
C PHE A 633 0.75 8.26 2.18
N TYR A 634 0.05 8.44 1.05
CA TYR A 634 -0.23 9.77 0.52
C TYR A 634 -1.08 10.60 1.50
N ASN A 635 -2.09 9.98 2.12
CA ASN A 635 -2.97 10.64 3.07
C ASN A 635 -2.26 11.03 4.39
N THR A 636 -1.36 10.19 4.92
CA THR A 636 -0.71 10.42 6.22
C THR A 636 0.52 11.31 6.14
N TRP A 637 1.52 10.99 5.31
CA TRP A 637 2.84 11.63 5.32
C TRP A 637 2.86 12.97 4.60
N LYS A 638 3.53 13.98 5.17
CA LYS A 638 3.49 15.38 4.75
C LYS A 638 4.78 15.94 4.14
N GLY A 639 5.52 15.07 3.45
CA GLY A 639 6.73 15.40 2.69
C GLY A 639 7.99 15.36 3.56
N SER A 640 9.15 15.71 2.99
CA SER A 640 10.45 15.45 3.64
C SER A 640 10.64 16.08 5.02
N ASN A 641 9.90 17.14 5.35
CA ASN A 641 9.89 17.77 6.69
C ASN A 641 9.14 16.96 7.76
N ASP A 642 8.45 15.87 7.40
CA ASP A 642 7.66 15.03 8.32
C ASP A 642 8.47 13.81 8.77
N PHE A 643 9.02 13.91 9.99
CA PHE A 643 9.80 12.87 10.68
C PHE A 643 8.98 12.20 11.82
N ASP A 644 7.72 12.61 12.02
CA ASP A 644 6.88 12.18 13.16
C ASP A 644 5.78 11.18 12.75
N THR A 645 5.55 10.92 11.45
CA THR A 645 4.52 9.96 11.04
C THR A 645 4.70 8.60 11.71
N HIS A 646 3.66 8.22 12.47
CA HIS A 646 3.58 6.94 13.13
C HIS A 646 3.27 5.84 12.09
N ARG A 647 3.61 4.59 12.44
CA ARG A 647 3.78 3.46 11.50
C ARG A 647 2.65 3.29 10.49
N ILE A 648 2.97 3.64 9.24
CA ILE A 648 2.01 3.78 8.14
C ILE A 648 1.41 2.43 7.75
N GLY A 649 2.20 1.34 7.84
CA GLY A 649 1.74 -0.03 7.62
C GLY A 649 0.93 -0.66 8.77
N ASN A 650 0.64 0.06 9.87
CA ASN A 650 -0.21 -0.48 10.94
C ASN A 650 -1.04 0.60 11.68
N PRO A 651 -2.34 0.80 11.33
CA PRO A 651 -3.16 1.85 11.91
C PRO A 651 -3.44 1.71 13.41
N THR A 652 -3.21 0.54 14.03
CA THR A 652 -3.35 0.38 15.49
C THR A 652 -2.14 0.86 16.28
N TYR A 653 -0.97 1.01 15.64
CA TYR A 653 0.24 1.57 16.23
C TYR A 653 0.37 3.09 16.03
N ILE A 654 -0.53 3.72 15.27
CA ILE A 654 -0.59 5.18 15.07
C ILE A 654 -0.90 5.96 16.37
N SER A 655 -1.20 5.28 17.48
CA SER A 655 -1.59 5.93 18.75
C SER A 655 -0.77 5.55 20.00
N SER A 656 0.33 4.78 19.90
CA SER A 656 0.85 4.07 21.09
C SER A 656 2.38 3.96 21.29
N ARG A 657 3.23 4.74 20.60
CA ARG A 657 4.68 4.82 20.90
C ARG A 657 5.26 6.23 20.75
N ASN A 658 5.10 7.04 21.79
CA ASN A 658 5.70 8.38 21.92
C ASN A 658 7.23 8.31 22.19
N TYR A 659 8.01 7.77 21.25
CA TYR A 659 9.47 7.90 21.23
C TYR A 659 9.95 8.96 20.23
N TYR A 660 9.10 9.28 19.26
CA TYR A 660 9.32 10.28 18.23
C TYR A 660 8.73 11.60 18.72
N ALA A 661 9.44 12.70 18.47
CA ALA A 661 9.12 14.00 19.05
C ALA A 661 8.24 14.82 18.11
N GLN A 662 7.06 15.22 18.60
CA GLN A 662 6.12 16.09 17.90
C GLN A 662 6.69 17.50 17.71
N TYR A 663 7.50 17.66 16.66
CA TYR A 663 8.11 18.92 16.27
C TYR A 663 7.55 19.36 14.90
N ASP A 664 6.77 20.44 14.89
CA ASP A 664 6.39 21.16 13.67
C ASP A 664 7.65 21.79 13.02
N LEU A 665 8.42 20.98 12.29
CA LEU A 665 9.59 21.45 11.55
C LEU A 665 9.17 22.46 10.48
N LEU A 666 9.81 23.63 10.50
CA LEU A 666 9.42 24.73 9.63
C LEU A 666 9.71 24.38 8.17
N ARG A 667 8.68 24.47 7.34
CA ARG A 667 8.73 24.03 5.95
C ARG A 667 9.70 24.87 5.13
N GLY A 668 10.48 24.22 4.28
CA GLY A 668 11.48 24.87 3.43
C GLY A 668 12.77 25.25 4.16
N ASN A 669 13.12 24.53 5.23
CA ASN A 669 14.45 24.59 5.85
C ASN A 669 15.51 24.08 4.85
N PRO A 670 16.51 24.89 4.46
CA PRO A 670 17.48 24.52 3.41
C PRO A 670 18.42 23.37 3.81
N GLN A 671 18.46 22.99 5.09
CA GLN A 671 19.22 21.82 5.55
C GLN A 671 18.47 20.50 5.32
N ILE A 672 17.14 20.52 5.13
CA ILE A 672 16.34 19.31 4.87
C ILE A 672 16.32 19.09 3.36
N ILE A 673 17.22 18.24 2.86
CA ILE A 673 17.49 18.12 1.41
C ILE A 673 16.63 17.08 0.70
N GLY A 674 15.93 16.21 1.43
CA GLY A 674 14.95 15.28 0.86
C GLY A 674 14.72 14.00 1.66
N THR A 675 14.40 12.91 0.95
CA THR A 675 13.92 11.65 1.53
C THR A 675 14.41 10.43 0.76
N LEU A 676 14.82 9.40 1.49
CA LEU A 676 15.11 8.06 0.97
C LEU A 676 14.30 7.02 1.76
N PHE A 677 13.51 6.18 1.07
CA PHE A 677 12.97 4.95 1.67
C PHE A 677 14.11 3.94 1.93
N CYS A 678 13.92 2.93 2.78
CA CYS A 678 14.92 1.90 3.04
C CYS A 678 14.30 0.50 3.01
N ASN A 679 14.65 -0.30 1.99
CA ASN A 679 14.34 -1.72 1.97
C ASN A 679 15.46 -2.52 2.63
N TRP A 680 15.18 -3.06 3.81
CA TRP A 680 16.08 -3.88 4.60
C TRP A 680 15.66 -5.36 4.50
N ASN A 681 16.61 -6.25 4.20
CA ASN A 681 16.35 -7.63 3.82
C ASN A 681 16.66 -8.65 4.93
N ASP A 682 16.51 -8.25 6.20
CA ASP A 682 16.67 -9.03 7.45
C ASP A 682 16.22 -10.49 7.39
N ARG A 683 15.13 -10.76 6.68
CA ARG A 683 14.44 -12.05 6.58
C ARG A 683 14.56 -12.70 5.20
N SER A 684 15.05 -11.94 4.22
CA SER A 684 15.12 -12.28 2.80
C SER A 684 13.88 -13.03 2.29
N TRP A 685 12.70 -12.52 2.64
CA TRP A 685 11.43 -13.24 2.49
C TRP A 685 10.80 -13.13 1.10
N GLY A 686 11.11 -12.06 0.35
CA GLY A 686 10.55 -11.80 -0.99
C GLY A 686 11.53 -12.16 -2.11
N ASN A 687 11.00 -12.48 -3.29
CA ASN A 687 11.81 -12.48 -4.52
C ASN A 687 11.93 -11.06 -5.12
N ASP A 688 12.74 -10.86 -6.17
CA ASP A 688 13.05 -9.54 -6.73
C ASP A 688 11.81 -8.72 -7.12
N PHE A 689 10.77 -9.39 -7.65
CA PHE A 689 9.50 -8.79 -8.04
C PHE A 689 8.68 -8.38 -6.81
N ASP A 690 8.71 -9.18 -5.75
CA ASP A 690 8.04 -8.85 -4.48
C ASP A 690 8.66 -7.61 -3.84
N ILE A 691 9.99 -7.44 -3.96
CA ILE A 691 10.67 -6.25 -3.45
C ILE A 691 10.25 -5.01 -4.24
N LEU A 692 10.17 -5.08 -5.57
CA LEU A 692 9.70 -3.95 -6.38
C LEU A 692 8.25 -3.58 -6.03
N ASP A 693 7.31 -4.53 -6.06
CA ASP A 693 5.90 -4.26 -5.76
C ASP A 693 5.69 -3.76 -4.31
N LEU A 694 6.56 -4.14 -3.37
CA LEU A 694 6.60 -3.58 -2.01
C LEU A 694 7.11 -2.13 -1.96
N VAL A 695 7.97 -1.68 -2.88
CA VAL A 695 8.50 -0.31 -2.90
C VAL A 695 7.74 0.67 -3.81
N LEU A 696 6.80 0.21 -4.64
CA LEU A 696 6.00 1.08 -5.51
C LEU A 696 5.29 2.22 -4.75
N SER A 697 4.71 1.92 -3.59
CA SER A 697 4.08 2.94 -2.72
C SER A 697 5.07 4.04 -2.32
N TYR A 698 6.34 3.69 -2.14
CA TYR A 698 7.40 4.66 -1.85
C TYR A 698 7.82 5.44 -3.09
N ILE A 699 8.03 4.76 -4.23
CA ILE A 699 8.38 5.40 -5.50
C ILE A 699 7.34 6.46 -5.89
N GLY A 700 6.05 6.11 -5.83
CA GLY A 700 4.96 7.04 -6.11
C GLY A 700 4.88 8.21 -5.12
N VAL A 701 4.78 7.93 -3.82
CA VAL A 701 4.50 8.99 -2.83
C VAL A 701 5.71 9.90 -2.58
N ILE A 702 6.94 9.37 -2.64
CA ILE A 702 8.17 10.16 -2.49
C ILE A 702 8.45 11.00 -3.74
N SER A 703 8.27 10.46 -4.95
CA SER A 703 8.43 11.29 -6.16
C SER A 703 7.47 12.48 -6.15
N GLU A 704 6.16 12.23 -5.94
CA GLU A 704 5.14 13.28 -5.90
C GLU A 704 5.41 14.31 -4.80
N LYS A 705 5.60 13.91 -3.54
CA LYS A 705 5.75 14.88 -2.44
C LYS A 705 7.13 15.53 -2.37
N CYS A 706 8.20 14.91 -2.87
CA CYS A 706 9.51 15.56 -2.90
C CYS A 706 9.67 16.51 -4.11
N TRP A 707 8.90 16.30 -5.18
CA TRP A 707 8.85 17.20 -6.34
C TRP A 707 7.78 18.28 -6.16
N TYR A 708 6.51 17.89 -6.05
CA TYR A 708 5.36 18.81 -5.91
C TYR A 708 5.32 19.49 -4.54
N GLY A 709 5.85 18.87 -3.48
CA GLY A 709 6.08 19.48 -2.17
C GLY A 709 5.13 19.04 -1.04
N ASP A 710 5.33 19.64 0.13
CA ASP A 710 4.59 19.34 1.39
C ASP A 710 3.09 19.72 1.38
N ASP A 711 2.59 20.36 0.33
CA ASP A 711 1.17 20.68 0.15
C ASP A 711 0.58 19.68 -0.87
N ASP A 712 -0.40 18.87 -0.45
CA ASP A 712 -0.97 17.79 -1.26
C ASP A 712 -1.66 18.31 -2.54
N ARG A 713 -1.29 17.76 -3.70
CA ARG A 713 -1.90 18.03 -5.03
C ARG A 713 -3.35 17.54 -5.12
N PHE A 714 -3.64 16.39 -4.52
CA PHE A 714 -4.93 15.72 -4.54
C PHE A 714 -5.63 15.84 -3.17
N GLU A 715 -6.97 15.93 -3.16
CA GLU A 715 -7.74 16.00 -1.90
C GLU A 715 -7.72 14.68 -1.10
N ASN A 716 -7.36 13.57 -1.74
CA ASN A 716 -7.26 12.22 -1.16
C ASN A 716 -6.22 11.37 -1.91
N GLY A 717 -5.66 10.38 -1.23
CA GLY A 717 -4.68 9.45 -1.81
C GLY A 717 -5.24 8.54 -2.91
N GLY A 718 -6.52 8.18 -2.87
CA GLY A 718 -7.14 7.34 -3.91
C GLY A 718 -7.14 7.99 -5.31
N ASP A 719 -7.23 9.31 -5.40
CA ASP A 719 -7.07 10.04 -6.67
C ASP A 719 -5.60 10.19 -7.09
N PHE A 720 -4.66 10.22 -6.14
CA PHE A 720 -3.24 10.11 -6.44
C PHE A 720 -2.88 8.72 -7.01
N VAL A 721 -3.40 7.63 -6.42
CA VAL A 721 -3.16 6.26 -6.88
C VAL A 721 -3.59 6.10 -8.34
N LYS A 722 -4.81 6.55 -8.71
CA LYS A 722 -5.29 6.51 -10.11
C LYS A 722 -4.38 7.30 -11.06
N ALA A 723 -3.82 8.42 -10.60
CA ALA A 723 -2.92 9.25 -11.40
C ALA A 723 -1.52 8.62 -11.57
N PHE A 724 -1.05 7.85 -10.59
CA PHE A 724 0.17 7.03 -10.68
C PHE A 724 -0.04 5.83 -11.60
N GLU A 725 -1.13 5.07 -11.42
CA GLU A 725 -1.47 3.87 -12.22
C GLU A 725 -1.55 4.16 -13.72
N GLN A 726 -1.97 5.36 -14.12
CA GLN A 726 -1.99 5.82 -15.53
C GLN A 726 -0.60 5.92 -16.20
N VAL A 727 0.49 5.90 -15.43
CA VAL A 727 1.87 6.00 -15.94
C VAL A 727 2.83 4.95 -15.36
N SER A 728 2.38 4.05 -14.49
CA SER A 728 3.25 3.15 -13.70
C SER A 728 3.34 1.69 -14.18
N ALA A 729 2.87 1.38 -15.39
CA ALA A 729 2.89 0.02 -15.92
C ALA A 729 4.33 -0.52 -16.12
N PHE A 730 5.19 0.28 -16.75
CA PHE A 730 6.61 0.03 -17.01
C PHE A 730 7.33 1.39 -17.20
N ALA A 731 8.63 1.37 -17.48
CA ALA A 731 9.44 2.57 -17.75
C ALA A 731 10.25 2.40 -19.05
N PRO A 732 10.79 3.50 -19.64
CA PRO A 732 11.64 3.42 -20.82
C PRO A 732 12.90 2.58 -20.52
N ASP A 733 13.22 1.62 -21.40
CA ASP A 733 14.36 0.71 -21.25
C ASP A 733 14.38 -0.10 -19.92
N ALA A 734 13.21 -0.26 -19.28
CA ALA A 734 13.07 -1.00 -18.02
C ALA A 734 11.64 -1.54 -17.78
N ASN A 735 11.50 -2.87 -17.79
CA ASN A 735 10.25 -3.55 -17.44
C ASN A 735 10.44 -4.57 -16.29
N PRO A 736 10.88 -4.13 -15.09
CA PRO A 736 11.11 -5.03 -13.95
C PRO A 736 9.83 -5.62 -13.36
N ARG A 737 8.64 -5.18 -13.78
CA ARG A 737 7.36 -5.81 -13.39
C ARG A 737 6.93 -6.93 -14.35
N ARG A 738 7.60 -7.11 -15.50
CA ARG A 738 7.15 -7.94 -16.63
C ARG A 738 5.70 -7.64 -17.04
N TYR A 739 5.35 -6.35 -17.11
CA TYR A 739 4.07 -5.91 -17.64
C TYR A 739 3.97 -6.23 -19.13
N VAL A 740 2.80 -6.71 -19.58
CA VAL A 740 2.47 -6.89 -21.00
C VAL A 740 1.17 -6.14 -21.26
N ALA A 741 1.17 -5.30 -22.28
CA ALA A 741 0.00 -4.51 -22.66
C ALA A 741 -1.16 -5.39 -23.14
N THR A 742 -2.39 -4.97 -22.87
CA THR A 742 -3.59 -5.57 -23.46
C THR A 742 -4.79 -4.64 -23.30
N ASP A 743 -5.67 -4.60 -24.30
CA ASP A 743 -6.95 -3.90 -24.25
C ASP A 743 -8.06 -4.72 -23.55
N SER A 744 -7.77 -5.93 -23.06
CA SER A 744 -8.76 -6.85 -22.48
C SER A 744 -8.27 -7.52 -21.18
N ASN A 745 -9.07 -8.45 -20.63
CA ASN A 745 -8.63 -9.27 -19.50
C ASN A 745 -7.74 -10.46 -19.93
N ILE A 746 -7.54 -10.67 -21.24
CA ILE A 746 -6.73 -11.74 -21.82
C ILE A 746 -5.52 -11.10 -22.50
N ILE A 747 -4.31 -11.54 -22.14
CA ILE A 747 -3.06 -11.10 -22.78
C ILE A 747 -2.88 -11.86 -24.10
N ALA A 748 -3.02 -13.18 -24.11
CA ALA A 748 -2.89 -13.98 -25.34
C ALA A 748 -3.69 -15.29 -25.26
N LYS A 749 -4.11 -15.81 -26.42
CA LYS A 749 -5.01 -16.96 -26.53
C LYS A 749 -4.76 -17.73 -27.84
N TYR A 750 -4.55 -19.03 -27.74
CA TYR A 750 -4.18 -19.91 -28.85
C TYR A 750 -5.05 -21.17 -28.87
N ASN A 751 -5.70 -21.41 -30.02
CA ASN A 751 -6.64 -22.52 -30.26
C ASN A 751 -6.05 -23.65 -31.13
N PHE A 752 -4.76 -23.55 -31.47
CA PHE A 752 -4.00 -24.55 -32.22
C PHE A 752 -4.65 -25.07 -33.53
N GLU A 753 -5.53 -24.29 -34.17
CA GLU A 753 -6.19 -24.71 -35.40
C GLU A 753 -5.35 -24.47 -36.67
N GLU A 754 -4.44 -23.49 -36.68
CA GLU A 754 -3.58 -23.21 -37.82
C GLU A 754 -2.14 -22.90 -37.37
N ILE A 755 -1.16 -23.36 -38.17
CA ILE A 755 0.24 -22.92 -38.09
C ILE A 755 0.65 -22.40 -39.47
N THR A 756 1.09 -21.14 -39.52
CA THR A 756 1.65 -20.51 -40.73
C THR A 756 3.07 -20.06 -40.44
N ASP A 757 4.03 -20.43 -41.29
CA ASP A 757 5.46 -20.04 -41.16
C ASP A 757 6.05 -20.20 -39.74
N GLN A 758 5.71 -21.32 -39.08
CA GLN A 758 6.10 -21.67 -37.70
C GLN A 758 5.46 -20.79 -36.59
N LYS A 759 4.43 -20.00 -36.90
CA LYS A 759 3.63 -19.26 -35.91
C LYS A 759 2.23 -19.87 -35.70
N ILE A 760 1.68 -19.69 -34.51
CA ILE A 760 0.25 -19.80 -34.20
C ILE A 760 -0.25 -18.38 -33.91
N ASN A 761 -1.35 -17.99 -34.55
CA ASN A 761 -1.92 -16.64 -34.38
C ASN A 761 -2.56 -16.51 -32.99
N ASP A 762 -2.22 -15.44 -32.28
CA ASP A 762 -2.99 -15.02 -31.10
C ASP A 762 -4.40 -14.55 -31.53
N GLN A 763 -5.41 -14.85 -30.71
CA GLN A 763 -6.80 -14.48 -30.98
C GLN A 763 -7.22 -13.13 -30.36
N GLU A 764 -6.38 -12.51 -29.52
CA GLU A 764 -6.78 -11.34 -28.70
C GLU A 764 -5.97 -10.06 -29.02
N ASN A 765 -4.64 -10.05 -28.85
CA ASN A 765 -3.79 -8.84 -28.96
C ASN A 765 -2.72 -8.91 -30.06
N ASN A 766 -2.71 -9.96 -30.90
CA ASN A 766 -1.73 -10.25 -31.97
C ASN A 766 -0.33 -10.71 -31.48
N TYR A 767 -0.23 -11.27 -30.26
CA TYR A 767 1.02 -11.82 -29.74
C TYR A 767 1.32 -13.23 -30.28
N ASP A 768 1.45 -13.38 -31.60
CA ASP A 768 1.70 -14.66 -32.29
C ASP A 768 2.80 -15.53 -31.63
N ALA A 769 2.44 -16.74 -31.19
CA ALA A 769 3.39 -17.67 -30.60
C ALA A 769 4.23 -18.36 -31.69
N THR A 770 5.54 -18.48 -31.47
CA THR A 770 6.45 -19.19 -32.38
C THR A 770 6.67 -20.63 -31.90
N VAL A 771 6.54 -21.58 -32.82
CA VAL A 771 6.55 -23.03 -32.60
C VAL A 771 7.78 -23.67 -33.24
N LYS A 772 8.51 -24.46 -32.48
CA LYS A 772 9.64 -25.25 -32.97
C LYS A 772 9.47 -26.74 -32.67
N ASP A 773 9.78 -27.58 -33.65
CA ASP A 773 9.80 -29.05 -33.57
C ASP A 773 8.49 -29.70 -33.03
N ALA A 774 7.35 -29.02 -33.19
CA ALA A 774 5.99 -29.52 -32.95
C ALA A 774 5.12 -29.32 -34.21
N LEU A 775 3.98 -30.01 -34.30
CA LEU A 775 3.07 -30.01 -35.46
C LEU A 775 1.61 -30.10 -35.01
N LEU A 776 0.68 -29.58 -35.80
CA LEU A 776 -0.75 -29.80 -35.59
C LEU A 776 -1.17 -31.19 -36.07
N VAL A 777 -2.00 -31.87 -35.28
CA VAL A 777 -2.57 -33.18 -35.60
C VAL A 777 -4.04 -33.27 -35.23
N GLU A 778 -4.80 -34.06 -35.98
CA GLU A 778 -6.15 -34.50 -35.58
C GLU A 778 -6.01 -35.74 -34.66
N THR A 779 -6.78 -35.81 -33.57
CA THR A 779 -6.65 -36.87 -32.56
C THR A 779 -8.00 -37.48 -32.20
N ASN A 780 -8.05 -38.81 -32.11
CA ASN A 780 -9.28 -39.56 -31.78
C ASN A 780 -9.54 -39.65 -30.25
N LYS A 781 -8.80 -38.92 -29.42
CA LYS A 781 -8.80 -39.05 -27.95
C LYS A 781 -9.93 -38.25 -27.27
N GLU A 782 -11.18 -38.61 -27.62
CA GLU A 782 -12.51 -38.36 -27.01
C GLU A 782 -12.90 -36.95 -26.47
N TYR A 783 -12.01 -35.97 -26.32
CA TYR A 783 -12.29 -34.75 -25.54
C TYR A 783 -12.34 -33.43 -26.34
N ILE A 784 -11.76 -33.38 -27.54
CA ILE A 784 -11.55 -32.12 -28.29
C ILE A 784 -12.05 -32.27 -29.74
N ASN A 785 -12.82 -31.29 -30.22
CA ASN A 785 -13.26 -31.17 -31.61
C ASN A 785 -12.39 -30.15 -32.34
N GLY A 786 -11.25 -30.59 -32.87
CA GLY A 786 -10.31 -29.70 -33.56
C GLY A 786 -8.99 -30.36 -33.90
N LYS A 787 -7.98 -29.53 -34.20
CA LYS A 787 -6.56 -29.94 -34.18
C LYS A 787 -5.96 -29.65 -32.81
N VAL A 788 -4.88 -30.36 -32.47
CA VAL A 788 -4.09 -30.14 -31.26
C VAL A 788 -2.60 -30.09 -31.61
N LEU A 789 -1.79 -29.44 -30.79
CA LEU A 789 -0.34 -29.40 -30.98
C LEU A 789 0.32 -30.66 -30.42
N GLU A 790 0.94 -31.46 -31.29
CA GLU A 790 1.74 -32.64 -30.91
C GLU A 790 3.10 -32.21 -30.33
N LEU A 791 3.23 -32.35 -29.01
CA LEU A 791 4.46 -32.08 -28.26
C LEU A 791 5.39 -33.31 -28.28
N LYS A 792 6.67 -33.05 -28.53
CA LYS A 792 7.76 -34.03 -28.47
C LYS A 792 8.86 -33.50 -27.55
N PRO A 793 9.77 -34.34 -27.02
CA PRO A 793 10.76 -33.89 -26.03
C PRO A 793 11.67 -32.73 -26.50
N GLN A 794 11.90 -32.58 -27.80
CA GLN A 794 12.65 -31.46 -28.38
C GLN A 794 11.81 -30.23 -28.77
N SER A 795 10.48 -30.31 -28.70
CA SER A 795 9.57 -29.21 -29.04
C SER A 795 9.75 -28.00 -28.14
N ASN A 796 9.40 -26.82 -28.65
CA ASN A 796 9.45 -25.57 -27.91
C ASN A 796 8.41 -24.58 -28.44
N LEU A 797 7.75 -23.85 -27.53
CA LEU A 797 6.89 -22.71 -27.84
C LEU A 797 7.51 -21.45 -27.21
N THR A 798 7.42 -20.30 -27.88
CA THR A 798 7.89 -19.00 -27.36
C THR A 798 6.90 -17.88 -27.71
N LEU A 799 6.67 -16.95 -26.80
CA LEU A 799 5.83 -15.76 -27.06
C LEU A 799 6.70 -14.54 -27.43
N PRO A 800 6.14 -13.46 -28.02
CA PRO A 800 6.91 -12.27 -28.40
C PRO A 800 7.28 -11.35 -27.21
N PHE A 801 7.00 -11.76 -25.98
CA PHE A 801 7.40 -11.09 -24.73
C PHE A 801 8.12 -12.08 -23.79
N GLU A 802 8.97 -11.58 -22.89
CA GLU A 802 9.81 -12.41 -22.02
C GLU A 802 9.02 -13.13 -20.92
N GLY A 803 7.98 -12.48 -20.40
CA GLY A 803 7.09 -13.07 -19.40
C GLY A 803 5.97 -12.15 -18.99
N VAL A 804 5.11 -12.65 -18.11
CA VAL A 804 3.97 -11.93 -17.54
C VAL A 804 4.11 -11.85 -16.03
N GLY A 805 4.19 -10.65 -15.49
CA GLY A 805 4.18 -10.37 -14.06
C GLY A 805 2.88 -10.79 -13.39
N TYR A 806 2.86 -10.85 -12.07
CA TYR A 806 1.61 -11.03 -11.34
C TYR A 806 0.84 -9.69 -11.21
N PRO A 807 -0.50 -9.70 -11.09
CA PRO A 807 -1.37 -10.87 -11.14
C PRO A 807 -1.51 -11.45 -12.55
N TYR A 808 -1.43 -12.78 -12.67
CA TYR A 808 -1.73 -13.48 -13.92
C TYR A 808 -2.49 -14.79 -13.67
N THR A 809 -3.13 -15.30 -14.71
CA THR A 809 -3.57 -16.70 -14.83
C THR A 809 -3.19 -17.24 -16.19
N VAL A 810 -2.63 -18.45 -16.26
CA VAL A 810 -2.47 -19.24 -17.48
C VAL A 810 -3.29 -20.52 -17.37
N ASN A 811 -4.05 -20.83 -18.42
CA ASN A 811 -4.86 -22.05 -18.54
C ASN A 811 -4.50 -22.76 -19.85
N PHE A 812 -4.50 -24.09 -19.85
CA PHE A 812 -4.31 -24.90 -21.05
C PHE A 812 -4.77 -26.35 -20.81
N ASP A 813 -5.17 -27.02 -21.89
CA ASP A 813 -5.48 -28.44 -21.87
C ASP A 813 -4.24 -29.26 -22.26
N LEU A 814 -3.87 -30.23 -21.43
CA LEU A 814 -2.69 -31.06 -21.63
C LEU A 814 -3.03 -32.56 -21.58
N TYR A 815 -2.58 -33.31 -22.59
CA TYR A 815 -2.57 -34.77 -22.57
C TYR A 815 -1.12 -35.27 -22.51
N LEU A 816 -0.82 -36.22 -21.61
CA LEU A 816 0.51 -36.84 -21.51
C LEU A 816 0.49 -38.29 -22.02
N ASN A 817 1.34 -38.61 -23.01
CA ASN A 817 1.43 -39.94 -23.62
C ASN A 817 2.07 -41.01 -22.71
N SER A 818 2.81 -40.59 -21.68
CA SER A 818 3.40 -41.46 -20.65
C SER A 818 3.86 -40.64 -19.45
N SER A 819 4.47 -41.29 -18.45
CA SER A 819 5.24 -40.60 -17.42
C SER A 819 6.41 -39.83 -18.04
N GLN A 820 6.53 -38.55 -17.68
CA GLN A 820 7.44 -37.61 -18.33
C GLN A 820 8.83 -37.60 -17.66
N ASN A 821 9.85 -37.23 -18.44
CA ASN A 821 11.23 -37.17 -17.95
C ASN A 821 11.38 -36.22 -16.76
N ASN A 822 12.31 -36.52 -15.85
CA ASN A 822 12.68 -35.59 -14.80
C ASN A 822 13.18 -34.27 -15.41
N ASN A 823 12.71 -33.17 -14.84
CA ASN A 823 12.96 -31.79 -15.22
C ASN A 823 12.42 -31.40 -16.61
N ALA A 824 11.35 -32.09 -17.08
CA ALA A 824 10.50 -31.56 -18.17
C ALA A 824 9.85 -30.23 -17.77
N ILE A 825 9.76 -29.30 -18.71
CA ILE A 825 9.47 -27.87 -18.49
C ILE A 825 8.09 -27.51 -19.04
N LEU A 826 7.31 -26.79 -18.24
CA LEU A 826 6.11 -26.08 -18.68
C LEU A 826 6.47 -24.69 -19.22
N PHE A 827 7.22 -23.91 -18.43
CA PHE A 827 7.56 -22.51 -18.70
C PHE A 827 8.97 -22.22 -18.15
N SER A 828 9.84 -21.48 -18.85
CA SER A 828 11.19 -21.15 -18.34
C SER A 828 11.87 -19.98 -19.02
N ASP A 829 12.74 -19.32 -18.27
CA ASP A 829 13.81 -18.41 -18.70
C ASP A 829 15.07 -18.61 -17.83
N ASP A 830 15.98 -17.64 -17.79
CA ASP A 830 17.23 -17.65 -17.03
C ASP A 830 17.08 -17.29 -15.53
N TYR A 831 15.86 -17.28 -14.98
CA TYR A 831 15.63 -17.06 -13.55
C TYR A 831 14.42 -17.79 -12.96
N CYS A 832 13.32 -17.90 -13.72
CA CYS A 832 12.14 -18.69 -13.34
C CYS A 832 12.02 -19.95 -14.20
N THR A 833 11.59 -21.07 -13.62
CA THR A 833 11.26 -22.28 -14.36
C THR A 833 10.15 -23.07 -13.67
N PHE A 834 9.05 -23.30 -14.38
CA PHE A 834 8.02 -24.27 -14.03
C PHE A 834 8.36 -25.64 -14.62
N TYR A 835 8.42 -26.64 -13.75
CA TYR A 835 8.62 -28.04 -14.13
C TYR A 835 7.31 -28.80 -14.08
N LEU A 836 7.11 -29.69 -15.05
CA LEU A 836 6.04 -30.68 -15.07
C LEU A 836 6.34 -31.86 -14.11
N ASN A 837 7.63 -32.16 -13.93
CA ASN A 837 8.15 -33.20 -13.05
C ASN A 837 9.54 -32.79 -12.53
N TYR A 838 9.65 -32.11 -11.40
CA TYR A 838 10.95 -31.78 -10.80
C TYR A 838 11.49 -32.92 -9.95
N GLN A 839 12.56 -33.57 -10.40
CA GLN A 839 13.26 -34.66 -9.69
C GLN A 839 12.39 -35.86 -9.18
N GLY A 840 11.12 -35.96 -9.57
CA GLY A 840 10.16 -36.95 -9.06
C GLY A 840 9.07 -36.39 -8.11
N HIS A 841 9.11 -35.10 -7.77
CA HIS A 841 8.10 -34.40 -6.96
C HIS A 841 6.88 -33.91 -7.78
N GLY A 842 6.79 -34.24 -9.07
CA GLY A 842 5.71 -33.77 -9.94
C GLY A 842 5.84 -32.28 -10.28
N VAL A 843 4.70 -31.60 -10.39
CA VAL A 843 4.67 -30.18 -10.77
C VAL A 843 5.32 -29.33 -9.69
N SER A 844 6.20 -28.43 -10.13
CA SER A 844 7.04 -27.57 -9.28
C SER A 844 7.38 -26.27 -10.00
N PHE A 845 7.88 -25.28 -9.28
CA PHE A 845 8.57 -24.13 -9.89
C PHE A 845 9.82 -23.75 -9.12
N LYS A 846 10.78 -23.15 -9.83
CA LYS A 846 12.02 -22.60 -9.30
C LYS A 846 12.11 -21.13 -9.64
N LEU A 847 12.59 -20.33 -8.69
CA LEU A 847 12.82 -18.89 -8.84
C LEU A 847 14.17 -18.55 -8.19
N GLY A 848 15.17 -18.24 -9.02
CA GLY A 848 16.56 -18.12 -8.59
C GLY A 848 17.08 -19.38 -7.91
N LYS A 849 17.34 -19.28 -6.60
CA LYS A 849 17.79 -20.40 -5.75
C LYS A 849 16.68 -21.11 -4.96
N TYR A 850 15.44 -20.62 -5.02
CA TYR A 850 14.31 -21.18 -4.30
C TYR A 850 13.51 -22.15 -5.19
N THR A 851 13.29 -23.38 -4.74
CA THR A 851 12.48 -24.38 -5.46
C THR A 851 11.28 -24.81 -4.62
N TYR A 852 10.10 -24.78 -5.23
CA TYR A 852 8.81 -25.10 -4.64
C TYR A 852 8.15 -26.26 -5.39
N THR A 853 7.42 -27.12 -4.67
CA THR A 853 6.62 -28.21 -5.27
C THR A 853 5.17 -28.16 -4.86
N TYR A 854 4.28 -28.65 -5.73
CA TYR A 854 2.88 -28.96 -5.40
C TYR A 854 2.70 -30.44 -4.94
N ASP A 855 3.79 -31.23 -4.94
CA ASP A 855 3.86 -32.68 -4.67
C ASP A 855 2.83 -33.50 -5.49
N PHE A 856 2.51 -33.02 -6.68
CA PHE A 856 1.45 -33.56 -7.54
C PHE A 856 1.98 -33.98 -8.90
N ILE A 857 1.98 -35.29 -9.17
CA ILE A 857 2.36 -35.88 -10.46
C ILE A 857 1.11 -35.96 -11.34
N LEU A 858 1.13 -35.27 -12.49
CA LEU A 858 0.02 -35.34 -13.45
C LEU A 858 -0.16 -36.78 -13.97
N PRO A 859 -1.37 -37.35 -13.94
CA PRO A 859 -1.61 -38.70 -14.43
C PRO A 859 -1.55 -38.74 -15.98
N PRO A 860 -0.90 -39.76 -16.58
CA PRO A 860 -0.89 -39.93 -18.02
C PRO A 860 -2.24 -40.43 -18.56
N ASP A 861 -2.32 -40.50 -19.89
CA ASP A 861 -3.40 -41.10 -20.66
C ASP A 861 -4.82 -40.52 -20.46
N GLN A 862 -4.89 -39.25 -20.06
CA GLN A 862 -6.11 -38.44 -20.14
C GLN A 862 -5.76 -36.99 -20.48
N TRP A 863 -6.78 -36.24 -20.91
CA TRP A 863 -6.71 -34.77 -20.95
C TRP A 863 -6.92 -34.22 -19.54
N LEU A 864 -6.18 -33.16 -19.20
CA LEU A 864 -6.23 -32.44 -17.94
C LEU A 864 -6.29 -30.95 -18.25
N ASN A 865 -7.24 -30.22 -17.64
CA ASN A 865 -7.23 -28.75 -17.70
C ASN A 865 -6.31 -28.23 -16.60
N ILE A 866 -5.19 -27.63 -16.98
CA ILE A 866 -4.17 -27.10 -16.07
C ILE A 866 -4.34 -25.60 -15.95
N THR A 867 -4.38 -25.09 -14.71
CA THR A 867 -4.32 -23.65 -14.43
C THR A 867 -3.14 -23.34 -13.52
N LEU A 868 -2.37 -22.31 -13.83
CA LEU A 868 -1.41 -21.70 -12.90
C LEU A 868 -1.75 -20.22 -12.76
N THR A 869 -1.81 -19.71 -11.53
CA THR A 869 -2.08 -18.30 -11.28
C THR A 869 -1.25 -17.81 -10.12
N SER A 870 -0.64 -16.63 -10.25
CA SER A 870 0.13 -16.01 -9.17
C SER A 870 -0.39 -14.61 -8.87
N ALA A 871 -0.34 -14.23 -7.60
CA ALA A 871 -0.62 -12.90 -7.12
C ALA A 871 0.17 -12.59 -5.85
N TYR A 872 0.47 -11.30 -5.67
CA TYR A 872 1.07 -10.75 -4.48
C TYR A 872 0.03 -9.89 -3.75
N VAL A 873 -0.78 -10.50 -2.89
CA VAL A 873 -1.76 -9.80 -2.03
C VAL A 873 -1.14 -9.61 -0.65
N HIS A 874 -0.75 -8.37 -0.38
CA HIS A 874 -0.04 -7.93 0.83
C HIS A 874 -0.68 -8.49 2.12
N GLY A 875 0.05 -9.37 2.81
CA GLY A 875 -0.38 -9.97 4.08
C GLY A 875 -1.45 -11.06 4.02
N ALA A 876 -1.93 -11.47 2.82
CA ALA A 876 -3.01 -12.46 2.70
C ALA A 876 -2.74 -13.61 1.69
N ASN A 877 -2.34 -13.31 0.45
CA ASN A 877 -2.11 -14.30 -0.60
C ASN A 877 -0.88 -13.93 -1.44
N ALA A 878 0.32 -14.31 -1.00
CA ALA A 878 1.55 -14.23 -1.78
C ALA A 878 1.93 -15.63 -2.28
N THR A 879 1.22 -16.11 -3.32
CA THR A 879 1.31 -17.51 -3.75
C THR A 879 1.00 -17.72 -5.23
N THR A 880 1.72 -18.68 -5.82
CA THR A 880 1.43 -19.30 -7.11
C THR A 880 0.59 -20.54 -6.87
N LEU A 881 -0.66 -20.52 -7.31
CA LEU A 881 -1.64 -21.60 -7.14
C LEU A 881 -1.71 -22.44 -8.42
N LEU A 882 -1.52 -23.75 -8.28
CA LEU A 882 -1.84 -24.73 -9.32
C LEU A 882 -3.30 -25.16 -9.18
N LYS A 883 -3.99 -25.37 -10.30
CA LYS A 883 -5.21 -26.18 -10.35
C LYS A 883 -5.10 -27.23 -11.45
N VAL A 884 -5.70 -28.40 -11.21
CA VAL A 884 -5.88 -29.47 -12.19
C VAL A 884 -7.35 -29.88 -12.17
N ASP A 885 -8.04 -29.77 -13.30
CA ASP A 885 -9.49 -29.96 -13.43
C ASP A 885 -10.30 -29.16 -12.38
N GLY A 886 -9.83 -27.95 -12.09
CA GLY A 886 -10.37 -27.04 -11.08
C GLY A 886 -9.99 -27.35 -9.62
N VAL A 887 -9.35 -28.48 -9.33
CA VAL A 887 -8.89 -28.85 -7.98
C VAL A 887 -7.62 -28.07 -7.62
N PRO A 888 -7.58 -27.28 -6.53
CA PRO A 888 -6.44 -26.45 -6.18
C PRO A 888 -5.34 -27.18 -5.39
N TYR A 889 -4.08 -26.83 -5.69
CA TYR A 889 -2.86 -27.30 -5.03
C TYR A 889 -1.98 -26.11 -4.67
N ASN A 890 -1.61 -25.98 -3.39
CA ASN A 890 -0.69 -24.95 -2.92
C ASN A 890 0.76 -25.44 -2.98
N PRO A 891 1.73 -24.54 -3.22
CA PRO A 891 3.15 -24.89 -3.27
C PRO A 891 3.74 -25.02 -1.87
N VAL A 892 4.87 -25.73 -1.78
CA VAL A 892 5.69 -25.87 -0.57
C VAL A 892 7.17 -25.73 -0.97
N LEU A 893 7.92 -24.89 -0.24
CA LEU A 893 9.36 -24.71 -0.41
C LEU A 893 10.12 -26.00 -0.07
N ILE A 894 10.97 -26.49 -0.98
CA ILE A 894 11.80 -27.71 -0.81
C ILE A 894 13.30 -27.49 -0.99
N GLU A 895 13.73 -26.43 -1.69
CA GLU A 895 15.13 -26.01 -1.78
C GLU A 895 15.22 -24.50 -1.54
N GLY A 896 16.17 -24.04 -0.71
CA GLY A 896 16.42 -22.63 -0.42
C GLY A 896 17.47 -22.46 0.69
N PRO A 897 17.87 -21.22 1.04
CA PRO A 897 18.79 -20.96 2.15
C PRO A 897 18.20 -21.41 3.48
N ALA A 898 18.98 -22.15 4.28
CA ALA A 898 18.51 -22.72 5.55
C ALA A 898 18.23 -21.67 6.64
N SER A 899 18.65 -20.42 6.44
CA SER A 899 18.35 -19.27 7.30
C SER A 899 16.94 -18.72 7.12
N VAL A 900 16.27 -19.00 5.99
CA VAL A 900 14.96 -18.44 5.62
C VAL A 900 13.87 -19.50 5.88
N PRO A 901 13.20 -19.52 7.07
CA PRO A 901 12.26 -20.58 7.44
C PRO A 901 10.92 -20.50 6.70
N SER A 902 10.66 -19.41 6.00
CA SER A 902 9.48 -19.17 5.17
C SER A 902 9.83 -18.08 4.16
N HIS A 903 9.47 -18.29 2.89
CA HIS A 903 9.64 -17.32 1.81
C HIS A 903 8.29 -17.13 1.10
N SER A 904 8.10 -15.99 0.45
CA SER A 904 7.04 -15.74 -0.51
C SER A 904 6.98 -16.84 -1.56
N MET A 905 5.78 -17.21 -2.01
CA MET A 905 5.56 -18.32 -2.96
C MET A 905 5.00 -17.82 -4.30
N THR A 906 5.17 -16.54 -4.59
CA THR A 906 4.88 -15.91 -5.88
C THR A 906 5.90 -16.32 -6.95
N SER A 907 5.54 -16.04 -8.20
CA SER A 907 6.38 -16.15 -9.39
C SER A 907 5.74 -15.30 -10.49
N TYR A 908 6.51 -14.90 -11.50
CA TYR A 908 5.98 -14.45 -12.79
C TYR A 908 5.91 -15.65 -13.76
N LEU A 909 5.26 -15.49 -14.90
CA LEU A 909 5.15 -16.52 -15.94
C LEU A 909 6.22 -16.28 -17.04
N PRO A 910 7.33 -17.04 -17.09
CA PRO A 910 8.35 -16.88 -18.14
C PRO A 910 7.92 -17.52 -19.47
N THR A 911 8.14 -16.82 -20.59
CA THR A 911 7.64 -17.23 -21.93
C THR A 911 8.72 -17.38 -23.01
N ASN A 912 10.00 -17.21 -22.65
CA ASN A 912 11.15 -17.45 -23.54
C ASN A 912 11.27 -18.93 -24.00
N LYS A 913 10.79 -19.89 -23.20
CA LYS A 913 10.93 -21.33 -23.49
C LYS A 913 9.85 -22.16 -22.79
N MET A 914 8.86 -22.65 -23.55
CA MET A 914 7.66 -23.31 -23.03
C MET A 914 7.47 -24.74 -23.58
N PHE A 915 6.83 -25.61 -22.80
CA PHE A 915 6.45 -27.00 -23.10
C PHE A 915 7.59 -27.94 -23.56
N ASN A 916 8.82 -27.69 -23.12
CA ASN A 916 10.01 -28.42 -23.55
C ASN A 916 10.28 -29.69 -22.71
N GLY A 917 10.67 -30.79 -23.36
CA GLY A 917 10.89 -32.08 -22.70
C GLY A 917 9.63 -32.95 -22.51
N ILE A 918 8.49 -32.51 -23.04
CA ILE A 918 7.18 -33.17 -22.90
C ILE A 918 6.85 -34.02 -24.14
N ASP A 919 6.29 -35.22 -23.93
CA ASP A 919 5.68 -36.10 -24.95
C ASP A 919 4.16 -36.18 -24.72
N GLY A 920 3.38 -35.56 -25.60
CA GLY A 920 1.95 -35.35 -25.36
C GLY A 920 1.25 -34.49 -26.42
N TYR A 921 0.13 -33.90 -26.02
CA TYR A 921 -0.64 -32.94 -26.82
C TYR A 921 -1.04 -31.73 -25.98
N LEU A 922 -1.08 -30.55 -26.61
CA LEU A 922 -1.48 -29.28 -26.02
C LEU A 922 -2.64 -28.67 -26.82
N ASP A 923 -3.62 -28.09 -26.11
CA ASP A 923 -4.68 -27.26 -26.67
C ASP A 923 -5.06 -26.09 -25.73
N ASN A 924 -5.87 -25.14 -26.22
CA ASN A 924 -6.56 -24.10 -25.45
C ASN A 924 -5.68 -23.26 -24.52
N LEU A 925 -4.50 -22.84 -24.98
CA LEU A 925 -3.58 -22.03 -24.19
C LEU A 925 -4.07 -20.59 -24.12
N ALA A 926 -4.47 -20.13 -22.94
CA ALA A 926 -4.84 -18.75 -22.65
C ALA A 926 -4.00 -18.19 -21.49
N ILE A 927 -3.63 -16.91 -21.59
CA ILE A 927 -2.96 -16.15 -20.52
C ILE A 927 -3.77 -14.88 -20.28
N GLY A 928 -4.20 -14.65 -19.03
CA GLY A 928 -4.95 -13.46 -18.58
C GLY A 928 -4.23 -12.68 -17.49
N ASN A 929 -4.59 -11.41 -17.36
CA ASN A 929 -3.92 -10.41 -16.50
C ASN A 929 -4.53 -10.30 -15.08
N LYS A 930 -5.30 -11.30 -14.63
CA LYS A 930 -5.91 -11.31 -13.29
C LYS A 930 -5.62 -12.59 -12.53
N TYR A 931 -5.68 -12.49 -11.21
CA TYR A 931 -5.53 -13.64 -10.32
C TYR A 931 -6.75 -14.54 -10.40
N ASN A 932 -6.53 -15.85 -10.40
CA ASN A 932 -7.59 -16.87 -10.31
C ASN A 932 -8.69 -16.73 -11.39
N GLN A 933 -8.32 -16.17 -12.54
CA GLN A 933 -9.23 -15.78 -13.61
C GLN A 933 -9.72 -17.02 -14.37
N ASN A 934 -11.04 -17.16 -14.55
CA ASN A 934 -11.56 -18.23 -15.39
C ASN A 934 -11.42 -17.86 -16.87
N ILE A 935 -10.33 -18.32 -17.48
CA ILE A 935 -10.01 -18.15 -18.90
C ILE A 935 -10.14 -19.47 -19.70
N SER A 936 -10.83 -20.46 -19.15
CA SER A 936 -11.06 -21.75 -19.83
C SER A 936 -11.95 -21.58 -21.08
N SER A 937 -11.60 -22.28 -22.16
CA SER A 937 -11.95 -21.97 -23.56
C SER A 937 -13.43 -22.15 -23.98
N SER A 938 -14.39 -22.23 -23.04
CA SER A 938 -15.76 -22.68 -23.33
C SER A 938 -16.91 -21.75 -22.91
N THR A 939 -16.63 -20.63 -22.22
CA THR A 939 -17.68 -19.76 -21.66
C THR A 939 -17.39 -18.25 -21.77
N GLU A 940 -17.61 -17.67 -22.95
CA GLU A 940 -17.89 -16.23 -23.10
C GLU A 940 -19.28 -15.92 -22.53
N TYR A 941 -19.33 -15.42 -21.28
CA TYR A 941 -20.53 -14.91 -20.63
C TYR A 941 -20.17 -13.62 -19.91
N GLU A 942 -20.87 -12.54 -20.20
CA GLU A 942 -20.82 -11.29 -19.46
C GLU A 942 -22.18 -11.04 -18.82
N PHE A 943 -22.20 -10.32 -17.69
CA PHE A 943 -23.45 -9.91 -17.07
C PHE A 943 -24.07 -8.73 -17.82
N GLU A 944 -25.40 -8.75 -17.98
CA GLU A 944 -26.14 -7.52 -18.30
C GLU A 944 -26.25 -6.66 -17.03
N GLY A 945 -25.90 -5.38 -17.12
CA GLY A 945 -25.89 -4.43 -15.99
C GLY A 945 -24.52 -3.76 -15.80
N GLU A 946 -24.43 -2.80 -14.89
CA GLU A 946 -23.20 -2.07 -14.55
C GLU A 946 -22.67 -2.44 -13.13
N GLY A 947 -23.43 -3.23 -12.38
CA GLY A 947 -23.12 -3.60 -10.99
C GLY A 947 -23.50 -2.55 -9.94
N THR A 948 -24.30 -1.55 -10.30
CA THR A 948 -24.78 -0.47 -9.43
C THR A 948 -26.15 -0.82 -8.82
N GLU A 949 -26.64 -0.04 -7.84
CA GLU A 949 -27.98 -0.30 -7.26
C GLU A 949 -29.10 -0.09 -8.28
N GLU A 950 -28.92 0.88 -9.19
CA GLU A 950 -29.84 1.18 -10.30
C GLU A 950 -29.70 0.22 -11.48
N SER A 951 -28.50 -0.34 -11.72
CA SER A 951 -28.17 -1.23 -12.85
C SER A 951 -27.39 -2.46 -12.36
N PRO A 952 -28.01 -3.36 -11.58
CA PRO A 952 -27.34 -4.54 -11.02
C PRO A 952 -27.01 -5.58 -12.10
N TYR A 953 -25.92 -6.32 -11.89
CA TYR A 953 -25.55 -7.45 -12.75
C TYR A 953 -26.61 -8.56 -12.66
N LEU A 954 -27.26 -8.86 -13.80
CA LEU A 954 -28.35 -9.81 -13.89
C LEU A 954 -27.83 -11.25 -14.05
N ILE A 955 -28.20 -12.11 -13.11
CA ILE A 955 -27.95 -13.56 -13.15
C ILE A 955 -29.23 -14.23 -13.68
N LYS A 956 -29.15 -14.81 -14.88
CA LYS A 956 -30.28 -15.37 -15.63
C LYS A 956 -30.22 -16.89 -15.73
N SER A 957 -29.06 -17.48 -15.47
CA SER A 957 -28.71 -18.89 -15.67
C SER A 957 -27.69 -19.39 -14.64
N GLU A 958 -27.57 -20.72 -14.56
CA GLU A 958 -26.59 -21.42 -13.72
C GLU A 958 -25.15 -21.05 -14.07
N LYS A 959 -24.87 -20.75 -15.34
CA LYS A 959 -23.54 -20.31 -15.80
C LYS A 959 -23.18 -18.92 -15.30
N GLU A 960 -24.13 -18.00 -15.27
CA GLU A 960 -23.94 -16.66 -14.70
C GLU A 960 -23.80 -16.73 -13.17
N LEU A 961 -24.41 -17.72 -12.50
CA LEU A 961 -24.17 -17.97 -11.07
C LEU A 961 -22.76 -18.50 -10.81
N LEU A 962 -22.22 -19.35 -11.69
CA LEU A 962 -20.82 -19.77 -11.64
C LEU A 962 -19.87 -18.61 -11.96
N LEU A 963 -20.22 -17.74 -12.92
CA LEU A 963 -19.48 -16.51 -13.22
C LEU A 963 -19.43 -15.58 -12.00
N PHE A 964 -20.54 -15.43 -11.26
CA PHE A 964 -20.60 -14.63 -10.03
C PHE A 964 -19.55 -15.14 -9.03
N ALA A 965 -19.54 -16.46 -8.76
CA ALA A 965 -18.55 -17.05 -7.88
C ALA A 965 -17.11 -16.82 -8.39
N ASN A 966 -16.86 -16.97 -9.69
CA ASN A 966 -15.53 -16.77 -10.29
C ASN A 966 -15.02 -15.33 -10.14
N GLU A 967 -15.87 -14.33 -10.38
CA GLU A 967 -15.53 -12.91 -10.25
C GLU A 967 -15.22 -12.54 -8.80
N ILE A 968 -16.07 -12.94 -7.85
CA ILE A 968 -15.78 -12.73 -6.42
C ILE A 968 -14.49 -13.46 -6.01
N ASN A 969 -14.17 -14.57 -6.67
CA ASN A 969 -12.95 -15.37 -6.44
C ASN A 969 -11.68 -14.81 -7.10
N SER A 970 -11.77 -13.88 -8.06
CA SER A 970 -10.63 -13.10 -8.56
C SER A 970 -10.46 -11.76 -7.83
N GLY A 971 -11.36 -11.43 -6.89
CA GLY A 971 -11.42 -10.14 -6.20
C GLY A 971 -12.28 -9.10 -6.92
N GLU A 972 -12.72 -9.41 -8.13
CA GLU A 972 -13.54 -8.57 -8.99
C GLU A 972 -14.99 -8.49 -8.53
N LYS A 973 -15.66 -7.37 -8.85
CA LYS A 973 -17.08 -7.14 -8.56
C LYS A 973 -17.48 -7.40 -7.08
N THR A 974 -16.52 -7.45 -6.15
CA THR A 974 -16.73 -7.84 -4.74
C THR A 974 -17.64 -6.90 -3.96
N GLN A 975 -17.78 -5.65 -4.41
CA GLN A 975 -18.70 -4.65 -3.86
C GLN A 975 -19.96 -4.42 -4.72
N ALA A 976 -20.09 -5.12 -5.85
CA ALA A 976 -21.15 -4.87 -6.84
C ALA A 976 -22.52 -5.41 -6.41
N TYR A 977 -23.55 -4.90 -7.08
CA TYR A 977 -24.93 -5.35 -6.96
C TYR A 977 -25.21 -6.43 -8.01
N PHE A 978 -25.65 -7.60 -7.54
CA PHE A 978 -26.08 -8.75 -8.34
C PHE A 978 -27.54 -9.04 -8.09
N LYS A 979 -28.25 -9.49 -9.13
CA LYS A 979 -29.69 -9.75 -9.07
C LYS A 979 -30.08 -11.00 -9.86
N LEU A 980 -30.72 -11.98 -9.20
CA LEU A 980 -31.37 -13.08 -9.93
C LEU A 980 -32.59 -12.55 -10.70
N VAL A 981 -32.85 -13.10 -11.89
CA VAL A 981 -34.10 -12.83 -12.66
C VAL A 981 -34.87 -14.09 -13.02
N ASN A 982 -34.32 -15.27 -12.71
CA ASN A 982 -34.93 -16.59 -12.92
C ASN A 982 -34.69 -17.47 -11.68
N ASP A 983 -35.53 -18.48 -11.50
CA ASP A 983 -35.19 -19.64 -10.66
C ASP A 983 -34.13 -20.49 -11.37
N LEU A 984 -33.13 -21.00 -10.64
CA LEU A 984 -31.97 -21.73 -11.17
C LEU A 984 -31.93 -23.18 -10.66
N ASP A 985 -31.44 -24.11 -11.49
CA ASP A 985 -31.31 -25.54 -11.13
C ASP A 985 -29.88 -26.07 -11.36
N MET A 986 -29.13 -26.16 -10.26
CA MET A 986 -27.71 -26.49 -10.25
C MET A 986 -27.39 -28.00 -10.35
N HIS A 987 -28.34 -28.89 -10.63
CA HIS A 987 -28.12 -30.35 -10.53
C HIS A 987 -26.99 -30.91 -11.43
N ASN A 988 -26.65 -30.22 -12.53
CA ASN A 988 -25.53 -30.59 -13.42
C ASN A 988 -24.22 -29.83 -13.13
N TYR A 989 -24.21 -28.92 -12.15
CA TYR A 989 -23.15 -27.94 -11.95
C TYR A 989 -22.48 -28.08 -10.58
N LYS A 990 -21.15 -28.24 -10.57
CA LYS A 990 -20.35 -28.11 -9.34
C LYS A 990 -20.17 -26.63 -9.03
N TYR A 991 -20.59 -26.19 -7.84
CA TYR A 991 -20.39 -24.81 -7.41
C TYR A 991 -19.21 -24.68 -6.45
N ILE A 992 -18.36 -23.69 -6.68
CA ILE A 992 -17.26 -23.29 -5.79
C ILE A 992 -17.73 -22.05 -5.01
N PRO A 993 -17.59 -21.98 -3.67
CA PRO A 993 -17.97 -20.82 -2.89
C PRO A 993 -17.39 -19.50 -3.43
N ALA A 994 -18.19 -18.43 -3.41
CA ALA A 994 -17.72 -17.07 -3.71
C ALA A 994 -16.95 -16.52 -2.49
N ALA A 995 -15.65 -16.24 -2.61
CA ALA A 995 -14.73 -16.13 -1.47
C ALA A 995 -15.07 -15.03 -0.44
N VAL A 996 -14.93 -13.76 -0.80
CA VAL A 996 -15.19 -12.62 0.09
C VAL A 996 -16.08 -11.61 -0.62
N PHE A 997 -17.36 -11.56 -0.25
CA PHE A 997 -18.33 -10.65 -0.87
C PHE A 997 -18.73 -9.53 0.09
N ARG A 998 -18.81 -8.31 -0.45
CA ARG A 998 -19.08 -7.06 0.26
C ARG A 998 -20.21 -6.23 -0.36
N GLY A 999 -20.67 -6.61 -1.55
CA GLY A 999 -21.76 -5.95 -2.27
C GLY A 999 -23.15 -6.45 -1.87
N VAL A 1000 -24.08 -6.45 -2.82
CA VAL A 1000 -25.47 -6.89 -2.61
C VAL A 1000 -25.81 -8.04 -3.55
N PHE A 1001 -26.28 -9.16 -3.00
CA PHE A 1001 -26.86 -10.26 -3.76
C PHE A 1001 -28.38 -10.28 -3.53
N ASP A 1002 -29.15 -9.80 -4.50
CA ASP A 1002 -30.62 -9.79 -4.47
C ASP A 1002 -31.17 -11.01 -5.23
N GLY A 1003 -31.63 -12.01 -4.48
CA GLY A 1003 -32.35 -13.14 -5.05
C GLY A 1003 -33.67 -12.76 -5.72
N ASN A 1004 -34.19 -11.55 -5.54
CA ASN A 1004 -35.40 -11.05 -6.18
C ASN A 1004 -36.59 -12.02 -6.10
N GLY A 1005 -36.70 -12.78 -4.99
CA GLY A 1005 -37.75 -13.76 -4.75
C GLY A 1005 -37.58 -15.11 -5.45
N HIS A 1006 -36.44 -15.33 -6.11
CA HIS A 1006 -36.13 -16.55 -6.85
C HIS A 1006 -35.47 -17.65 -6.00
N THR A 1007 -35.53 -18.86 -6.54
CA THR A 1007 -34.96 -20.08 -5.95
C THR A 1007 -33.66 -20.48 -6.64
N ILE A 1008 -32.66 -20.94 -5.87
CA ILE A 1008 -31.54 -21.75 -6.41
C ILE A 1008 -31.72 -23.17 -5.89
N ALA A 1009 -32.07 -24.09 -6.78
CA ALA A 1009 -32.31 -25.49 -6.50
C ALA A 1009 -31.05 -26.36 -6.72
N ASN A 1010 -30.97 -27.49 -6.01
CA ASN A 1010 -30.01 -28.58 -6.23
C ASN A 1010 -28.52 -28.17 -6.15
N LEU A 1011 -28.20 -27.06 -5.46
CA LEU A 1011 -26.85 -26.52 -5.30
C LEU A 1011 -25.92 -27.52 -4.58
N SER A 1012 -24.87 -27.97 -5.25
CA SER A 1012 -23.90 -28.93 -4.69
C SER A 1012 -22.51 -28.29 -4.48
N ILE A 1013 -22.09 -28.21 -3.21
CA ILE A 1013 -20.80 -27.69 -2.76
C ILE A 1013 -20.09 -28.77 -1.95
N ASN A 1014 -18.97 -29.28 -2.46
CA ASN A 1014 -18.19 -30.33 -1.81
C ASN A 1014 -16.73 -29.90 -1.65
N HIS A 1015 -16.42 -29.22 -0.54
CA HIS A 1015 -15.11 -28.64 -0.26
C HIS A 1015 -14.57 -29.10 1.11
N PRO A 1016 -14.35 -30.41 1.34
CA PRO A 1016 -14.22 -31.01 2.67
C PRO A 1016 -12.98 -30.58 3.49
N GLN A 1017 -12.02 -29.88 2.88
CA GLN A 1017 -10.87 -29.28 3.58
C GLN A 1017 -10.98 -27.75 3.76
N GLY A 1018 -12.04 -27.12 3.24
CA GLY A 1018 -12.19 -25.67 3.19
C GLY A 1018 -12.86 -25.08 4.42
N GLU A 1019 -12.43 -23.88 4.80
CA GLU A 1019 -13.08 -23.08 5.83
C GLU A 1019 -13.78 -21.86 5.22
N ASN A 1020 -14.90 -21.44 5.82
CA ASN A 1020 -15.85 -20.48 5.25
C ASN A 1020 -16.49 -21.04 3.96
N VAL A 1021 -17.41 -22.00 4.11
CA VAL A 1021 -18.05 -22.73 2.99
C VAL A 1021 -19.56 -22.47 2.97
N GLY A 1022 -20.08 -22.08 1.81
CA GLY A 1022 -21.50 -21.83 1.51
C GLY A 1022 -21.65 -21.28 0.09
N LEU A 1023 -22.83 -20.79 -0.31
CA LEU A 1023 -22.98 -20.02 -1.57
C LEU A 1023 -21.97 -18.85 -1.62
N ILE A 1024 -21.79 -18.19 -0.48
CA ILE A 1024 -20.72 -17.22 -0.20
C ILE A 1024 -19.86 -17.77 0.94
N GLY A 1025 -18.54 -17.64 0.85
CA GLY A 1025 -17.60 -18.04 1.89
C GLY A 1025 -17.65 -17.07 3.07
N LEU A 1026 -17.20 -15.84 2.86
CA LEU A 1026 -17.27 -14.72 3.80
C LEU A 1026 -18.13 -13.59 3.23
N LEU A 1027 -19.18 -13.21 3.95
CA LEU A 1027 -19.95 -11.98 3.68
C LEU A 1027 -19.48 -10.90 4.68
N GLU A 1028 -18.81 -9.87 4.19
CA GLU A 1028 -18.17 -8.81 5.00
C GLU A 1028 -18.74 -7.44 4.63
N GLY A 1029 -19.54 -6.83 5.51
CA GLY A 1029 -20.28 -5.59 5.22
C GLY A 1029 -21.45 -5.75 4.23
N GLY A 1030 -21.38 -6.76 3.36
CA GLY A 1030 -22.33 -7.03 2.29
C GLY A 1030 -23.71 -7.51 2.75
N THR A 1031 -24.64 -7.52 1.79
CA THR A 1031 -26.03 -7.95 1.98
C THR A 1031 -26.38 -9.10 1.06
N ILE A 1032 -27.00 -10.15 1.58
CA ILE A 1032 -27.73 -11.13 0.78
C ILE A 1032 -29.21 -11.06 1.15
N LYS A 1033 -30.08 -10.97 0.15
CA LYS A 1033 -31.52 -10.78 0.37
C LYS A 1033 -32.40 -11.54 -0.61
N ASN A 1034 -33.66 -11.78 -0.23
CA ASN A 1034 -34.74 -12.22 -1.10
C ASN A 1034 -34.49 -13.55 -1.85
N ILE A 1035 -33.83 -14.53 -1.24
CA ILE A 1035 -33.41 -15.79 -1.90
C ILE A 1035 -33.87 -17.03 -1.14
N GLU A 1036 -34.31 -18.07 -1.86
CA GLU A 1036 -34.47 -19.41 -1.32
C GLU A 1036 -33.43 -20.39 -1.92
N LEU A 1037 -32.71 -21.13 -1.08
CA LEU A 1037 -32.00 -22.34 -1.51
C LEU A 1037 -32.90 -23.56 -1.28
N ARG A 1038 -33.03 -24.44 -2.28
CA ARG A 1038 -33.77 -25.72 -2.13
C ARG A 1038 -32.94 -26.94 -2.52
N ASN A 1039 -33.12 -28.02 -1.78
CA ASN A 1039 -32.42 -29.30 -1.95
C ASN A 1039 -30.89 -29.15 -2.11
N ALA A 1040 -30.28 -28.18 -1.41
CA ALA A 1040 -28.84 -27.93 -1.49
C ALA A 1040 -28.05 -28.95 -0.66
N ASN A 1041 -26.81 -29.22 -1.04
CA ASN A 1041 -25.88 -30.08 -0.31
C ASN A 1041 -24.53 -29.39 -0.17
N VAL A 1042 -24.14 -29.05 1.07
CA VAL A 1042 -22.95 -28.24 1.37
C VAL A 1042 -22.05 -28.98 2.37
N THR A 1043 -20.83 -29.30 1.95
CA THR A 1043 -19.83 -30.02 2.75
C THR A 1043 -18.53 -29.22 2.87
N GLY A 1044 -18.06 -28.97 4.10
CA GLY A 1044 -16.83 -28.23 4.40
C GLY A 1044 -16.07 -28.73 5.64
N LYS A 1045 -14.95 -28.08 5.97
CA LYS A 1045 -14.13 -28.38 7.16
C LYS A 1045 -14.60 -27.61 8.39
N ALA A 1046 -14.77 -26.29 8.28
CA ALA A 1046 -15.28 -25.45 9.36
C ALA A 1046 -15.93 -24.16 8.84
N LYS A 1047 -16.80 -23.53 9.66
CA LYS A 1047 -17.55 -22.31 9.28
C LYS A 1047 -18.35 -22.59 8.01
N VAL A 1048 -19.28 -23.53 8.11
CA VAL A 1048 -20.05 -24.07 6.98
C VAL A 1048 -21.51 -23.68 7.13
N GLY A 1049 -22.10 -23.02 6.13
CA GLY A 1049 -23.51 -22.66 6.10
C GLY A 1049 -24.11 -22.88 4.71
N GLY A 1050 -25.42 -23.06 4.59
CA GLY A 1050 -26.07 -23.21 3.29
C GLY A 1050 -25.88 -21.98 2.40
N LEU A 1051 -26.16 -20.79 2.94
CA LEU A 1051 -25.94 -19.52 2.23
C LEU A 1051 -24.56 -18.93 2.49
N VAL A 1052 -24.10 -18.89 3.75
CA VAL A 1052 -22.85 -18.18 4.09
C VAL A 1052 -21.96 -18.98 5.05
N GLY A 1053 -20.67 -19.11 4.74
CA GLY A 1053 -19.71 -19.76 5.66
C GLY A 1053 -19.45 -18.95 6.94
N ARG A 1054 -19.10 -17.67 6.78
CA ARG A 1054 -18.89 -16.69 7.86
C ARG A 1054 -19.47 -15.32 7.50
N THR A 1055 -19.93 -14.57 8.49
CA THR A 1055 -20.30 -13.16 8.35
C THR A 1055 -19.47 -12.25 9.26
N MET A 1056 -19.27 -11.00 8.83
CA MET A 1056 -18.91 -9.85 9.68
C MET A 1056 -19.61 -8.60 9.15
N TYR A 1057 -20.23 -7.78 10.01
CA TYR A 1057 -20.88 -6.50 9.64
C TYR A 1057 -21.99 -6.63 8.57
N ALA A 1058 -22.52 -7.83 8.35
CA ALA A 1058 -23.32 -8.19 7.18
C ALA A 1058 -24.83 -8.24 7.45
N LYS A 1059 -25.61 -8.32 6.36
CA LYS A 1059 -27.08 -8.42 6.40
C LYS A 1059 -27.59 -9.63 5.63
N ILE A 1060 -28.53 -10.36 6.22
CA ILE A 1060 -29.22 -11.52 5.62
C ILE A 1060 -30.73 -11.30 5.78
N ILE A 1061 -31.45 -11.00 4.70
CA ILE A 1061 -32.82 -10.45 4.76
C ILE A 1061 -33.78 -11.21 3.82
N ASN A 1062 -34.89 -11.76 4.31
CA ASN A 1062 -35.82 -12.57 3.49
C ASN A 1062 -35.09 -13.75 2.81
N CYS A 1063 -34.36 -14.57 3.58
CA CYS A 1063 -33.56 -15.68 3.07
C CYS A 1063 -34.02 -17.03 3.64
N GLY A 1064 -34.14 -18.05 2.80
CA GLY A 1064 -34.64 -19.38 3.15
C GLY A 1064 -33.68 -20.47 2.70
N VAL A 1065 -33.50 -21.52 3.51
CA VAL A 1065 -32.58 -22.63 3.19
C VAL A 1065 -33.20 -23.99 3.51
N GLU A 1066 -33.47 -24.78 2.48
CA GLU A 1066 -33.70 -26.23 2.55
C GLU A 1066 -32.45 -26.95 2.02
N ALA A 1067 -31.70 -27.59 2.92
CA ALA A 1067 -30.36 -28.11 2.62
C ALA A 1067 -29.90 -29.26 3.54
N ILE A 1068 -28.95 -30.06 3.06
CA ILE A 1068 -28.07 -30.90 3.88
C ILE A 1068 -26.76 -30.15 4.05
N VAL A 1069 -26.34 -29.87 5.29
CA VAL A 1069 -25.11 -29.13 5.59
C VAL A 1069 -24.22 -29.95 6.52
N SER A 1070 -23.00 -30.24 6.07
CA SER A 1070 -22.01 -31.06 6.78
C SER A 1070 -20.70 -30.30 7.01
N GLY A 1071 -20.21 -30.28 8.25
CA GLY A 1071 -18.99 -29.58 8.62
C GLY A 1071 -18.28 -30.17 9.83
N GLY A 1072 -17.14 -29.62 10.23
CA GLY A 1072 -16.43 -29.98 11.46
C GLY A 1072 -16.85 -29.12 12.65
N ASN A 1073 -16.48 -27.84 12.62
CA ASN A 1073 -16.83 -26.83 13.62
C ASN A 1073 -17.57 -25.66 12.95
N ASP A 1074 -18.49 -25.03 13.65
CA ASP A 1074 -19.34 -23.93 13.20
C ASP A 1074 -20.12 -24.26 11.93
N THR A 1075 -20.96 -25.30 12.04
CA THR A 1075 -21.86 -25.78 10.96
C THR A 1075 -23.29 -25.28 11.19
N GLY A 1076 -23.83 -24.41 10.32
CA GLY A 1076 -25.19 -23.88 10.42
C GLY A 1076 -26.07 -24.23 9.21
N GLY A 1077 -27.40 -24.19 9.36
CA GLY A 1077 -28.30 -24.30 8.21
C GLY A 1077 -28.19 -23.09 7.27
N ILE A 1078 -28.23 -21.87 7.80
CA ILE A 1078 -28.06 -20.63 7.00
C ILE A 1078 -26.60 -20.18 7.02
N VAL A 1079 -26.01 -20.00 8.21
CA VAL A 1079 -24.66 -19.43 8.40
C VAL A 1079 -23.78 -20.29 9.30
N GLY A 1080 -22.54 -20.56 8.90
CA GLY A 1080 -21.57 -21.25 9.77
C GLY A 1080 -21.21 -20.46 11.03
N MET A 1081 -20.52 -19.33 10.84
CA MET A 1081 -20.14 -18.39 11.92
C MET A 1081 -20.77 -17.01 11.72
N PHE A 1082 -21.54 -16.54 12.71
CA PHE A 1082 -22.36 -15.34 12.63
C PHE A 1082 -21.92 -14.24 13.61
N ASN A 1083 -21.15 -13.25 13.15
CA ASN A 1083 -20.54 -12.22 14.01
C ASN A 1083 -20.90 -10.81 13.53
N ASN A 1084 -21.17 -9.89 14.46
CA ASN A 1084 -21.46 -8.46 14.24
C ASN A 1084 -22.46 -8.19 13.09
N SER A 1085 -23.45 -9.08 12.90
CA SER A 1085 -24.28 -9.12 11.70
C SER A 1085 -25.77 -9.20 12.04
N THR A 1086 -26.62 -8.87 11.07
CA THR A 1086 -28.09 -8.88 11.22
C THR A 1086 -28.73 -9.91 10.28
N MET A 1087 -29.56 -10.79 10.84
CA MET A 1087 -30.36 -11.77 10.10
C MET A 1087 -31.83 -11.52 10.40
N SER A 1088 -32.60 -11.11 9.40
CA SER A 1088 -33.99 -10.67 9.56
C SER A 1088 -34.93 -11.39 8.60
N ASN A 1089 -36.05 -11.92 9.12
CA ASN A 1089 -37.14 -12.49 8.30
C ASN A 1089 -36.71 -13.75 7.50
N CYS A 1090 -35.88 -14.62 8.10
CA CYS A 1090 -35.23 -15.76 7.45
C CYS A 1090 -35.65 -17.13 8.00
N TYR A 1091 -35.39 -18.23 7.28
CA TYR A 1091 -35.66 -19.59 7.78
C TYR A 1091 -34.67 -20.67 7.38
N ALA A 1092 -34.58 -21.69 8.22
CA ALA A 1092 -33.85 -22.93 7.95
C ALA A 1092 -34.79 -24.15 8.06
N TRP A 1093 -34.77 -24.99 7.02
CA TRP A 1093 -35.36 -26.32 6.98
C TRP A 1093 -34.28 -27.31 6.52
N SER A 1094 -33.26 -27.48 7.35
CA SER A 1094 -32.02 -28.17 7.00
C SER A 1094 -31.73 -29.40 7.87
N GLU A 1095 -31.00 -30.36 7.32
CA GLU A 1095 -30.30 -31.37 8.11
C GLU A 1095 -28.85 -30.94 8.29
N VAL A 1096 -28.43 -30.68 9.52
CA VAL A 1096 -27.14 -30.03 9.84
C VAL A 1096 -26.29 -30.96 10.70
N THR A 1097 -25.11 -31.33 10.22
CA THR A 1097 -24.18 -32.24 10.89
C THR A 1097 -22.82 -31.57 11.11
N GLY A 1098 -22.53 -31.18 12.35
CA GLY A 1098 -21.18 -30.87 12.82
C GLY A 1098 -20.50 -32.14 13.31
N SER A 1099 -19.28 -32.41 12.84
CA SER A 1099 -18.56 -33.66 13.15
C SER A 1099 -17.51 -33.52 14.26
N VAL A 1100 -17.17 -32.29 14.68
CA VAL A 1100 -16.15 -32.02 15.71
C VAL A 1100 -16.75 -31.37 16.96
N GLU A 1101 -17.46 -30.24 16.84
CA GLU A 1101 -17.86 -29.47 18.03
C GLU A 1101 -19.28 -28.88 17.97
N THR A 1102 -19.51 -27.83 17.18
CA THR A 1102 -20.77 -27.07 17.12
C THR A 1102 -21.56 -27.38 15.86
N ALA A 1103 -22.89 -27.43 15.98
CA ALA A 1103 -23.79 -27.27 14.84
C ALA A 1103 -25.11 -26.62 15.27
N GLY A 1104 -25.75 -25.87 14.37
CA GLY A 1104 -27.05 -25.24 14.67
C GLY A 1104 -27.96 -25.01 13.47
N GLY A 1105 -29.23 -24.74 13.73
CA GLY A 1105 -30.24 -24.67 12.68
C GLY A 1105 -30.21 -23.39 11.86
N LEU A 1106 -30.27 -22.20 12.49
CA LEU A 1106 -30.02 -20.94 11.79
C LEU A 1106 -28.51 -20.70 11.63
N VAL A 1107 -27.78 -20.79 12.75
CA VAL A 1107 -26.34 -20.48 12.81
C VAL A 1107 -25.53 -21.56 13.55
N GLY A 1108 -24.34 -21.88 13.05
CA GLY A 1108 -23.44 -22.85 13.69
C GLY A 1108 -22.89 -22.33 15.02
N ALA A 1109 -22.31 -21.12 14.98
CA ALA A 1109 -22.05 -20.31 16.17
C ALA A 1109 -22.30 -18.82 15.91
N ALA A 1110 -22.62 -18.09 16.97
CA ALA A 1110 -22.82 -16.64 16.95
C ALA A 1110 -21.86 -15.92 17.90
N ASN A 1111 -21.32 -14.77 17.45
CA ASN A 1111 -20.39 -13.88 18.17
C ASN A 1111 -19.05 -14.49 18.63
N ARG A 1112 -18.51 -15.48 17.91
CA ARG A 1112 -17.21 -16.12 18.24
C ARG A 1112 -15.97 -15.23 18.05
N SER A 1113 -16.11 -14.07 17.39
CA SER A 1113 -15.05 -13.08 17.17
C SER A 1113 -15.72 -11.73 16.91
N ILE A 1114 -15.56 -10.77 17.82
CA ILE A 1114 -16.38 -9.56 17.90
C ILE A 1114 -15.58 -8.26 17.76
N ASP A 1115 -16.23 -7.27 17.14
CA ASP A 1115 -16.14 -5.87 17.59
C ASP A 1115 -17.26 -5.62 18.63
N PRO A 1116 -16.95 -5.25 19.90
CA PRO A 1116 -17.98 -4.93 20.90
C PRO A 1116 -18.87 -3.72 20.57
N SER A 1117 -18.53 -2.91 19.56
CA SER A 1117 -19.27 -1.71 19.18
C SER A 1117 -20.46 -1.97 18.25
N VAL A 1118 -20.50 -3.13 17.57
CA VAL A 1118 -21.53 -3.49 16.59
C VAL A 1118 -22.38 -4.67 17.08
N PRO A 1119 -23.72 -4.53 17.22
CA PRO A 1119 -24.57 -5.60 17.72
C PRO A 1119 -24.72 -6.76 16.71
N THR A 1120 -24.99 -7.96 17.25
CA THR A 1120 -25.37 -9.14 16.46
C THR A 1120 -26.85 -9.45 16.71
N ILE A 1121 -27.64 -9.56 15.64
CA ILE A 1121 -29.11 -9.57 15.71
C ILE A 1121 -29.66 -10.71 14.86
N ILE A 1122 -30.59 -11.50 15.41
CA ILE A 1122 -31.37 -12.52 14.70
C ILE A 1122 -32.86 -12.28 15.01
N GLU A 1123 -33.64 -11.86 14.02
CA GLU A 1123 -35.01 -11.39 14.21
C GLU A 1123 -36.05 -11.92 13.20
N ASN A 1124 -37.27 -12.18 13.68
CA ASN A 1124 -38.40 -12.69 12.89
C ASN A 1124 -38.09 -13.94 12.06
N CYS A 1125 -37.21 -14.80 12.57
CA CYS A 1125 -36.76 -16.02 11.89
C CYS A 1125 -37.47 -17.26 12.43
N TYR A 1126 -37.51 -18.36 11.66
CA TYR A 1126 -37.90 -19.66 12.19
C TYR A 1126 -36.98 -20.80 11.78
N SER A 1127 -36.91 -21.84 12.62
CA SER A 1127 -36.11 -23.04 12.37
C SER A 1127 -36.91 -24.34 12.48
N LYS A 1128 -36.71 -25.19 11.48
CA LYS A 1128 -37.28 -26.53 11.34
C LYS A 1128 -36.17 -27.52 10.94
N THR A 1129 -35.09 -27.53 11.71
CA THR A 1129 -33.86 -28.29 11.40
C THR A 1129 -33.69 -29.54 12.26
N ASN A 1130 -33.12 -30.60 11.69
CA ASN A 1130 -32.49 -31.69 12.45
C ASN A 1130 -31.00 -31.37 12.60
N VAL A 1131 -30.49 -31.31 13.83
CA VAL A 1131 -29.10 -30.89 14.11
C VAL A 1131 -28.36 -31.95 14.93
N ILE A 1132 -27.17 -32.33 14.45
CA ILE A 1132 -26.29 -33.33 15.06
C ILE A 1132 -24.93 -32.67 15.30
N ALA A 1133 -24.43 -32.71 16.54
CA ALA A 1133 -23.06 -32.31 16.89
C ALA A 1133 -22.56 -33.07 18.14
N PRO A 1134 -21.25 -33.36 18.27
CA PRO A 1134 -20.70 -34.06 19.45
C PRO A 1134 -20.78 -33.28 20.76
N ARG A 1135 -20.78 -31.94 20.72
CA ARG A 1135 -20.63 -31.10 21.92
C ARG A 1135 -21.75 -30.08 22.11
N PHE A 1136 -22.08 -29.31 21.08
CA PHE A 1136 -23.07 -28.23 21.16
C PHE A 1136 -24.00 -28.26 19.94
N SER A 1137 -25.27 -28.66 20.15
CA SER A 1137 -26.29 -28.82 19.10
C SER A 1137 -27.56 -28.06 19.49
N GLY A 1138 -27.99 -27.08 18.69
CA GLY A 1138 -29.18 -26.27 18.96
C GLY A 1138 -29.86 -25.77 17.69
N VAL A 1139 -31.18 -25.93 17.57
CA VAL A 1139 -31.90 -25.64 16.32
C VAL A 1139 -32.03 -24.15 15.98
N VAL A 1140 -31.68 -23.24 16.90
CA VAL A 1140 -31.46 -21.82 16.57
C VAL A 1140 -29.97 -21.57 16.39
N ALA A 1141 -29.17 -21.74 17.45
CA ALA A 1141 -27.71 -21.61 17.39
C ALA A 1141 -27.02 -22.80 18.06
N GLY A 1142 -25.96 -23.32 17.43
CA GLY A 1142 -25.13 -24.37 18.02
C GLY A 1142 -24.36 -23.86 19.23
N TYR A 1143 -23.65 -22.74 19.07
CA TYR A 1143 -22.97 -22.04 20.16
C TYR A 1143 -23.26 -20.54 20.12
N ASP A 1144 -23.80 -20.01 21.22
CA ASP A 1144 -24.07 -18.58 21.41
C ASP A 1144 -23.04 -18.00 22.40
N GLU A 1145 -22.13 -17.13 21.93
CA GLU A 1145 -21.05 -16.56 22.75
C GLU A 1145 -21.55 -15.57 23.82
N SER A 1146 -22.86 -15.26 23.88
CA SER A 1146 -23.49 -14.47 24.97
C SER A 1146 -23.16 -15.00 26.38
N VAL A 1147 -22.74 -16.27 26.50
CA VAL A 1147 -22.26 -16.88 27.75
C VAL A 1147 -20.90 -16.34 28.25
N ALA A 1148 -20.12 -15.67 27.39
CA ALA A 1148 -18.80 -15.14 27.72
C ALA A 1148 -18.84 -13.77 28.43
N GLY A 1149 -19.91 -13.00 28.25
CA GLY A 1149 -20.12 -11.72 28.93
C GLY A 1149 -20.97 -10.73 28.13
N GLU A 1150 -21.26 -9.57 28.73
CA GLU A 1150 -22.15 -8.54 28.15
C GLU A 1150 -21.68 -8.05 26.77
N LEU A 1151 -20.37 -7.99 26.53
CA LEU A 1151 -19.79 -7.58 25.23
C LEU A 1151 -20.07 -8.57 24.08
N TYR A 1152 -20.42 -9.82 24.39
CA TYR A 1152 -20.62 -10.89 23.41
C TYR A 1152 -22.11 -11.17 23.12
N GLN A 1153 -23.03 -10.38 23.67
CA GLN A 1153 -24.47 -10.65 23.58
C GLN A 1153 -25.01 -10.62 22.13
N VAL A 1154 -25.85 -11.60 21.84
CA VAL A 1154 -26.64 -11.70 20.60
C VAL A 1154 -28.10 -11.38 20.91
N THR A 1155 -28.68 -10.47 20.13
CA THR A 1155 -30.10 -10.10 20.26
C THR A 1155 -30.96 -11.08 19.46
N TYR A 1156 -31.81 -11.84 20.14
CA TYR A 1156 -32.82 -12.70 19.53
C TYR A 1156 -34.21 -12.08 19.74
N GLN A 1157 -34.98 -11.93 18.66
CA GLN A 1157 -36.33 -11.34 18.73
C GLN A 1157 -37.28 -12.07 17.77
N ASN A 1158 -38.47 -12.49 18.23
CA ASN A 1158 -39.43 -13.20 17.39
C ASN A 1158 -38.82 -14.42 16.64
N VAL A 1159 -37.91 -15.15 17.29
CA VAL A 1159 -37.29 -16.36 16.71
C VAL A 1159 -38.09 -17.59 17.13
N TYR A 1160 -38.61 -18.35 16.17
CA TYR A 1160 -39.51 -19.49 16.41
C TYR A 1160 -38.85 -20.85 16.11
N TYR A 1161 -39.16 -21.88 16.88
CA TYR A 1161 -38.61 -23.23 16.67
C TYR A 1161 -39.51 -24.35 17.24
N GLU A 1162 -39.26 -25.61 16.83
CA GLU A 1162 -40.00 -26.78 17.32
C GLU A 1162 -39.70 -27.07 18.81
N ASN A 1163 -40.72 -27.03 19.66
CA ASN A 1163 -40.59 -27.04 21.13
C ASN A 1163 -40.04 -28.33 21.75
N ASN A 1164 -39.89 -29.41 20.98
CA ASN A 1164 -39.27 -30.67 21.42
C ASN A 1164 -37.75 -30.71 21.18
N LYS A 1165 -37.17 -29.67 20.57
CA LYS A 1165 -35.73 -29.50 20.32
C LYS A 1165 -35.09 -28.58 21.36
N LEU A 1166 -33.76 -28.59 21.43
CA LEU A 1166 -32.99 -27.55 22.12
C LEU A 1166 -32.82 -26.35 21.19
N GLY A 1167 -33.20 -25.14 21.63
CA GLY A 1167 -32.99 -23.92 20.84
C GLY A 1167 -31.50 -23.56 20.72
N PHE A 1168 -30.80 -23.54 21.86
CA PHE A 1168 -29.35 -23.29 21.93
C PHE A 1168 -28.60 -24.56 22.34
N GLY A 1169 -27.41 -24.77 21.75
CA GLY A 1169 -26.59 -25.95 22.05
C GLY A 1169 -25.66 -25.79 23.25
N ASN A 1170 -25.36 -24.56 23.69
CA ASN A 1170 -24.40 -24.27 24.78
C ASN A 1170 -25.02 -23.55 26.00
N ASN A 1171 -26.25 -23.06 25.92
CA ASN A 1171 -26.91 -22.32 27.01
C ASN A 1171 -28.41 -22.65 27.12
N ASN A 1172 -29.02 -22.26 28.25
CA ASN A 1172 -30.43 -22.55 28.58
C ASN A 1172 -31.33 -21.30 28.53
N ASN A 1173 -30.90 -20.19 27.91
CA ASN A 1173 -31.62 -18.92 27.87
C ASN A 1173 -32.79 -18.92 26.87
N ILE A 1174 -33.65 -19.94 26.92
CA ILE A 1174 -34.73 -20.13 25.96
C ILE A 1174 -35.87 -19.09 26.06
N GLU A 1175 -35.84 -18.21 27.08
CA GLU A 1175 -36.84 -17.16 27.29
C GLU A 1175 -36.81 -16.05 26.21
N VAL A 1176 -35.70 -15.93 25.45
CA VAL A 1176 -35.62 -15.03 24.28
C VAL A 1176 -36.10 -15.68 22.97
N LEU A 1177 -36.51 -16.96 23.02
CA LEU A 1177 -36.98 -17.73 21.87
C LEU A 1177 -38.46 -18.11 22.04
N ASN A 1178 -39.12 -18.44 20.92
CA ASN A 1178 -40.54 -18.75 20.87
C ASN A 1178 -40.76 -20.22 20.47
N PRO A 1179 -40.69 -21.17 21.42
CA PRO A 1179 -40.97 -22.58 21.16
C PRO A 1179 -42.44 -22.81 20.79
N LEU A 1180 -42.68 -23.43 19.63
CA LEU A 1180 -44.01 -23.80 19.13
C LEU A 1180 -44.18 -25.32 19.06
N ASN A 1181 -45.39 -25.81 19.30
CA ASN A 1181 -45.74 -27.22 19.10
C ASN A 1181 -45.68 -27.55 17.59
N PRO A 1182 -45.41 -28.81 17.19
CA PRO A 1182 -45.32 -29.20 15.78
C PRO A 1182 -46.54 -28.83 14.92
N ASN A 1183 -47.73 -28.75 15.52
CA ASN A 1183 -48.96 -28.30 14.84
C ASN A 1183 -49.00 -26.77 14.62
N GLU A 1184 -48.51 -25.97 15.57
CA GLU A 1184 -48.52 -24.49 15.50
C GLU A 1184 -47.55 -23.96 14.43
N LEU A 1185 -46.61 -24.80 13.97
CA LEU A 1185 -45.75 -24.55 12.81
C LEU A 1185 -46.49 -24.66 11.47
N ILE A 1186 -47.67 -25.30 11.43
CA ILE A 1186 -48.40 -25.66 10.18
C ILE A 1186 -49.91 -25.33 10.18
N ASP A 1187 -50.51 -24.96 11.32
CA ASP A 1187 -51.94 -24.59 11.42
C ASP A 1187 -52.22 -23.11 11.09
N GLY A 1188 -51.17 -22.36 10.76
CA GLY A 1188 -51.21 -20.92 10.50
C GLY A 1188 -50.77 -20.06 11.70
N THR A 1189 -50.54 -20.63 12.88
CA THR A 1189 -50.09 -19.85 14.07
C THR A 1189 -48.74 -19.19 13.81
N LEU A 1190 -47.72 -19.95 13.37
CA LEU A 1190 -46.42 -19.38 12.97
C LEU A 1190 -46.56 -18.35 11.84
N LEU A 1191 -47.40 -18.62 10.83
CA LEU A 1191 -47.63 -17.71 9.69
C LEU A 1191 -48.15 -16.34 10.13
N ASN A 1192 -49.10 -16.32 11.08
CA ASN A 1192 -49.64 -15.09 11.65
C ASN A 1192 -48.59 -14.37 12.52
N ASN A 1193 -47.86 -15.12 13.36
CA ASN A 1193 -46.82 -14.56 14.24
C ASN A 1193 -45.70 -13.86 13.45
N LEU A 1194 -45.20 -14.51 12.40
CA LEU A 1194 -44.18 -13.94 11.52
C LEU A 1194 -44.71 -12.70 10.78
N ASN A 1195 -45.90 -12.76 10.18
CA ASN A 1195 -46.49 -11.63 9.45
C ASN A 1195 -46.81 -10.42 10.33
N ASN A 1196 -47.17 -10.61 11.59
CA ASN A 1196 -47.38 -9.52 12.55
C ASN A 1196 -46.09 -8.73 12.88
N ASN A 1197 -44.92 -9.23 12.49
CA ASN A 1197 -43.60 -8.68 12.78
C ASN A 1197 -42.74 -8.43 11.52
N VAL A 1198 -43.32 -8.52 10.32
CA VAL A 1198 -42.63 -8.15 9.06
C VAL A 1198 -42.38 -6.64 9.03
N GLN A 1199 -41.14 -6.25 8.77
CA GLN A 1199 -40.72 -4.84 8.67
C GLN A 1199 -41.11 -4.22 7.31
N GLU A 1200 -41.17 -2.90 7.25
CA GLU A 1200 -41.48 -2.19 5.99
C GLU A 1200 -40.39 -2.46 4.94
N GLY A 1201 -40.81 -2.85 3.73
CA GLY A 1201 -39.92 -3.26 2.64
C GLY A 1201 -39.53 -4.74 2.62
N TYR A 1202 -39.89 -5.55 3.64
CA TYR A 1202 -39.66 -6.99 3.63
C TYR A 1202 -40.85 -7.77 3.06
N TYR A 1203 -40.61 -8.98 2.57
CA TYR A 1203 -41.68 -9.82 2.01
C TYR A 1203 -42.52 -10.48 3.10
N SER A 1204 -43.84 -10.40 2.93
CA SER A 1204 -44.81 -11.11 3.76
C SER A 1204 -44.69 -12.61 3.56
N TRP A 1205 -44.95 -13.35 4.63
CA TRP A 1205 -44.99 -14.81 4.63
C TRP A 1205 -46.33 -15.30 4.08
N ILE A 1206 -46.30 -16.38 3.32
CA ILE A 1206 -47.45 -17.14 2.82
C ILE A 1206 -47.33 -18.60 3.25
N SER A 1207 -48.43 -19.36 3.23
CA SER A 1207 -48.36 -20.82 3.41
C SER A 1207 -47.88 -21.48 2.12
N ALA A 1208 -46.85 -22.33 2.20
CA ALA A 1208 -46.44 -23.23 1.12
C ALA A 1208 -47.35 -24.47 1.04
N ASP A 1209 -47.19 -25.28 -0.02
CA ASP A 1209 -47.89 -26.57 -0.20
C ASP A 1209 -47.67 -27.57 0.94
N THR A 1210 -46.62 -27.34 1.74
CA THR A 1210 -46.22 -28.14 2.90
C THR A 1210 -46.81 -27.61 4.23
N ASN A 1211 -47.66 -26.57 4.14
CA ASN A 1211 -48.24 -25.76 5.21
C ASN A 1211 -47.24 -24.94 6.06
N TYR A 1212 -45.94 -25.01 5.81
CA TYR A 1212 -44.95 -24.15 6.47
C TYR A 1212 -44.95 -22.75 5.85
N PRO A 1213 -44.65 -21.69 6.63
CA PRO A 1213 -44.53 -20.33 6.10
C PRO A 1213 -43.29 -20.18 5.21
N VAL A 1214 -43.44 -19.55 4.04
CA VAL A 1214 -42.34 -19.10 3.19
C VAL A 1214 -42.62 -17.67 2.74
N PHE A 1215 -41.60 -16.84 2.54
CA PHE A 1215 -41.79 -15.57 1.82
C PHE A 1215 -41.91 -15.87 0.32
N LYS A 1216 -42.73 -15.10 -0.42
CA LYS A 1216 -42.79 -15.20 -1.89
C LYS A 1216 -43.24 -13.88 -2.51
N ILE A 1217 -42.64 -13.52 -3.64
CA ILE A 1217 -43.14 -12.41 -4.45
C ILE A 1217 -44.47 -12.81 -5.09
N ASN A 1218 -45.53 -12.07 -4.76
CA ASN A 1218 -46.74 -12.02 -5.58
C ASN A 1218 -46.42 -11.25 -6.86
N VAL A 1219 -45.89 -11.95 -7.87
CA VAL A 1219 -45.77 -11.42 -9.23
C VAL A 1219 -47.21 -11.20 -9.73
N LYS A 1220 -47.66 -9.94 -9.71
CA LYS A 1220 -48.92 -9.57 -10.33
C LYS A 1220 -48.78 -9.78 -11.83
N THR A 1221 -49.54 -10.72 -12.39
CA THR A 1221 -49.58 -10.98 -13.84
C THR A 1221 -49.79 -9.67 -14.59
N ASP A 1222 -48.79 -9.22 -15.34
CA ASP A 1222 -48.92 -8.02 -16.15
C ASP A 1222 -49.67 -8.36 -17.43
N LYS A 1223 -50.88 -7.80 -17.53
CA LYS A 1223 -51.75 -7.96 -18.69
C LYS A 1223 -51.75 -6.73 -19.60
N THR A 1224 -50.81 -5.81 -19.45
CA THR A 1224 -50.79 -4.53 -20.19
C THR A 1224 -50.61 -4.75 -21.70
N ALA A 1225 -49.67 -5.61 -22.12
CA ALA A 1225 -49.50 -5.97 -23.53
C ALA A 1225 -50.72 -6.70 -24.11
N LEU A 1226 -51.27 -7.67 -23.37
CA LEU A 1226 -52.50 -8.38 -23.75
C LEU A 1226 -53.70 -7.41 -23.85
N LYS A 1227 -53.81 -6.44 -22.95
CA LYS A 1227 -54.86 -5.39 -23.00
C LYS A 1227 -54.77 -4.57 -24.27
N ILE A 1228 -53.58 -4.02 -24.59
CA ILE A 1228 -53.37 -3.18 -25.79
C ILE A 1228 -53.72 -3.99 -27.05
N THR A 1229 -53.31 -5.25 -27.09
CA THR A 1229 -53.62 -6.19 -28.19
C THR A 1229 -55.13 -6.46 -28.31
N LEU A 1230 -55.83 -6.63 -27.19
CA LEU A 1230 -57.27 -6.82 -27.15
C LEU A 1230 -58.06 -5.56 -27.50
N ASP A 1231 -57.64 -4.38 -27.05
CA ASP A 1231 -58.29 -3.11 -27.39
C ASP A 1231 -58.20 -2.86 -28.91
N LEU A 1232 -57.07 -3.21 -29.55
CA LEU A 1232 -56.92 -3.21 -31.00
C LEU A 1232 -57.80 -4.28 -31.69
N ALA A 1233 -57.81 -5.52 -31.20
CA ALA A 1233 -58.55 -6.62 -31.82
C ALA A 1233 -60.09 -6.52 -31.62
N ASN A 1234 -60.54 -5.88 -30.54
CA ASN A 1234 -61.95 -5.60 -30.25
C ASN A 1234 -62.47 -4.40 -31.05
N ALA A 1235 -61.59 -3.51 -31.55
CA ALA A 1235 -61.97 -2.41 -32.44
C ALA A 1235 -62.29 -2.87 -33.88
N ILE A 1236 -61.86 -4.06 -34.29
CA ILE A 1236 -62.10 -4.63 -35.62
C ILE A 1236 -63.52 -5.22 -35.70
N THR A 1237 -64.35 -4.72 -36.62
CA THR A 1237 -65.75 -5.11 -36.78
C THR A 1237 -65.99 -6.04 -37.97
N ASP A 1238 -67.18 -6.65 -38.04
CA ASP A 1238 -67.60 -7.48 -39.19
C ASP A 1238 -67.61 -6.73 -40.54
N LYS A 1239 -67.59 -5.39 -40.55
CA LYS A 1239 -67.45 -4.61 -41.79
C LYS A 1239 -66.01 -4.57 -42.29
N ASP A 1240 -65.05 -4.51 -41.37
CA ASP A 1240 -63.62 -4.41 -41.68
C ASP A 1240 -63.09 -5.77 -42.17
N LEU A 1241 -63.69 -6.85 -41.67
CA LEU A 1241 -63.40 -8.23 -42.04
C LEU A 1241 -64.12 -8.70 -43.33
N VAL A 1242 -64.94 -7.87 -43.98
CA VAL A 1242 -65.85 -8.30 -45.06
C VAL A 1242 -65.13 -8.80 -46.33
N ASN A 1243 -63.86 -8.45 -46.52
CA ASN A 1243 -63.01 -8.89 -47.63
C ASN A 1243 -61.92 -9.91 -47.20
N VAL A 1244 -61.93 -10.37 -45.95
CA VAL A 1244 -60.97 -11.34 -45.41
C VAL A 1244 -61.49 -12.77 -45.61
N VAL A 1245 -60.60 -13.72 -45.86
CA VAL A 1245 -60.97 -15.13 -46.12
C VAL A 1245 -61.69 -15.72 -44.89
N PRO A 1246 -62.87 -16.37 -45.02
CA PRO A 1246 -63.69 -16.76 -43.87
C PRO A 1246 -63.03 -17.67 -42.83
N VAL A 1247 -62.01 -18.46 -43.21
CA VAL A 1247 -61.23 -19.26 -42.24
C VAL A 1247 -60.42 -18.38 -41.30
N VAL A 1248 -59.70 -17.38 -41.84
CA VAL A 1248 -58.91 -16.41 -41.08
C VAL A 1248 -59.80 -15.52 -40.22
N VAL A 1249 -61.00 -15.18 -40.70
CA VAL A 1249 -62.02 -14.46 -39.90
C VAL A 1249 -62.45 -15.26 -38.67
N ASN A 1250 -62.60 -16.58 -38.80
CA ASN A 1250 -62.96 -17.44 -37.68
C ASN A 1250 -61.78 -17.67 -36.73
N GLU A 1251 -60.57 -17.88 -37.24
CA GLU A 1251 -59.33 -18.02 -36.46
C GLU A 1251 -59.04 -16.75 -35.65
N PHE A 1252 -59.11 -15.57 -36.27
CA PHE A 1252 -58.97 -14.28 -35.59
C PHE A 1252 -59.98 -14.11 -34.46
N LYS A 1253 -61.26 -14.43 -34.70
CA LYS A 1253 -62.31 -14.35 -33.66
C LYS A 1253 -62.04 -15.34 -32.53
N GLN A 1254 -61.71 -16.59 -32.83
CA GLN A 1254 -61.39 -17.59 -31.79
C GLN A 1254 -60.17 -17.19 -30.95
N ALA A 1255 -59.10 -16.69 -31.58
CA ALA A 1255 -57.90 -16.22 -30.88
C ALA A 1255 -58.22 -15.01 -29.98
N ARG A 1256 -58.94 -14.01 -30.50
CA ARG A 1256 -59.36 -12.82 -29.74
C ARG A 1256 -60.32 -13.17 -28.60
N ASP A 1257 -61.26 -14.08 -28.82
CA ASP A 1257 -62.25 -14.45 -27.81
C ASP A 1257 -61.60 -15.31 -26.70
N LYS A 1258 -60.64 -16.21 -27.02
CA LYS A 1258 -59.74 -16.88 -26.05
C LYS A 1258 -58.88 -15.88 -25.28
N ALA A 1259 -58.29 -14.91 -25.97
CA ALA A 1259 -57.48 -13.87 -25.34
C ALA A 1259 -58.30 -13.00 -24.37
N ASN A 1260 -59.56 -12.68 -24.71
CA ASN A 1260 -60.48 -12.00 -23.79
C ASN A 1260 -60.80 -12.88 -22.56
N GLU A 1261 -60.96 -14.20 -22.72
CA GLU A 1261 -61.15 -15.12 -21.58
C GLU A 1261 -59.93 -15.12 -20.64
N VAL A 1262 -58.72 -15.27 -21.19
CA VAL A 1262 -57.44 -15.17 -20.46
C VAL A 1262 -57.26 -13.81 -19.78
N TYR A 1263 -57.65 -12.71 -20.43
CA TYR A 1263 -57.53 -11.37 -19.86
C TYR A 1263 -58.44 -11.19 -18.64
N ASN A 1264 -59.69 -11.66 -18.72
CA ASN A 1264 -60.67 -11.55 -17.63
C ASN A 1264 -60.47 -12.59 -16.51
N ASP A 1265 -59.75 -13.70 -16.76
CA ASP A 1265 -59.33 -14.66 -15.74
C ASP A 1265 -58.33 -14.04 -14.75
N ALA A 1266 -58.82 -13.58 -13.60
CA ALA A 1266 -58.01 -13.00 -12.54
C ALA A 1266 -56.98 -13.97 -11.90
N SER A 1267 -56.98 -15.26 -12.27
CA SER A 1267 -56.05 -16.29 -11.80
C SER A 1267 -55.05 -16.78 -12.86
N ALA A 1268 -55.01 -16.17 -14.05
CA ALA A 1268 -54.05 -16.54 -15.09
C ALA A 1268 -52.59 -16.23 -14.70
N SER A 1269 -51.69 -17.20 -14.92
CA SER A 1269 -50.23 -17.01 -14.85
C SER A 1269 -49.70 -16.15 -16.01
N GLN A 1270 -48.45 -15.69 -15.93
CA GLN A 1270 -47.84 -14.87 -16.98
C GLN A 1270 -47.69 -15.67 -18.29
N ASP A 1271 -47.16 -16.88 -18.24
CA ASP A 1271 -47.08 -17.82 -19.37
C ASP A 1271 -48.44 -18.14 -20.01
N LYS A 1272 -49.56 -18.00 -19.28
CA LYS A 1272 -50.92 -18.11 -19.82
C LYS A 1272 -51.45 -16.81 -20.44
N VAL A 1273 -50.91 -15.65 -20.05
CA VAL A 1273 -51.21 -14.31 -20.60
C VAL A 1273 -50.39 -14.01 -21.84
N ASP A 1274 -49.20 -14.58 -21.95
CA ASP A 1274 -48.28 -14.42 -23.07
C ASP A 1274 -48.60 -15.38 -24.27
N ALA A 1275 -49.59 -16.30 -24.13
CA ALA A 1275 -49.88 -17.41 -25.07
C ALA A 1275 -51.37 -17.67 -25.46
#